data_AF-A0A072NZ64-F1
#
_entry.id   AF-A0A072NZ64-F1
#
_cell.length_a   1.000
_cell.length_b   1.000
_cell.length_c   1.000
_cell.angle_alpha   90.00
_cell.angle_beta   90.00
_cell.angle_gamma   90.00
#
_symmetry.space_group_name_H-M   'P 1'
#
loop_
_entity.id
_entity.type
_entity.pdbx_description
1 polymer ?
#
loop_
_entity_poly.entity_id
_entity_poly.type
_entity_poly.pdbx_seq_one_letter_code
_entity_poly.pdbx_strand_id
1 'polypeptide(L)'
;MPVIDITKDLSALFSKQVKATPEAAALEDEHVTYTYAELDAKVEALSRRLQQRGVRRDSLVGVLLPRSADYVIACLAALRAGGAFLVLELAYPPDLLADVIEDADPAVVVTYRAEVGKIKEGVPLIALDDEKSTDDANGHAEPPPPLPSETDLERLAFVAYSSGTTGKPKGIANPHRASVLSYNLRFGLQDQNPGDRVACNVFFVWEILRPLLRGATVVSVPDEASYDPVALVDLLAAKKISETLMTPTLLATVIARHPNIGKRLPDLRTLWLNGEVVTADLARRALKALPNARLLNCYSACETHEIACGDIGQILDNDATYCPVGPSLVPKYTYILDEGGQKVDAGVSGELFIGGPLLARGYLNRPETTARAFLPNPFDSTPGSRMYRTGDLARLLPSGCLEITGRVGAMIKLRGYSVVPGKVENAIIKNLAVSHCAVVAYGEGLDRQLVGYIVQDKEPGDRPIVEINDSGHSPSTRRVLSPFLAHYMIPSLWVELPELPTHEVSGKADTKNLPAPPTGTPNVNGHKVEKDPIDIEAIAEIWAATLKIAKSNITPEHNFFDLGGHSLSLADLASRLSRNFGFRIPLARLVEPPTLNGHLETVRAVRDGHTAAVQADLPNILSADSILDKDIQPPPGTKITSLNKAETVFLTGVTGFLGAFLLSDLLESTSAHIVCLVRFNDPSQEDQPGGIARIRRNLLDLGLWRDSMMERVEILPGNLSRKRLGMSPDAFEELGKRVDVIVHAGATVNLVYPYAALRGANVGGTREVLRLAALGGATVQYVSTNGVLPPSQEGWTEDKMLGVEDVPEKLLDGYGQSKWVAEQLAVEASRRGIPVRILRAGTISGHSSTGAANAWDLLTALIVESLHLGYFPDVEGWRAEMTPVDFVSKAIIHLANQDHAEQTVFHLGDPNPVATRQVFADLNDLGYPTKPLGFEEWVTLWNEKRSSVKGGDGAFTVDILRSGMPSLEFLRDIVVLNNGQTRPFRAAVQRPKVDKILLETYTRHWFARGWLPRPPMGQMSHGGAAHAPQFGPLSGKVAVVTGASSGIGAAVAAALAKEGCHVALAARRLEALESVKRRLVTREGKVILRSTDVTDRKQVESLFQAVHDELGPIDILVSCAGVMYFTMMANVQIDEWERTVDVNCKGLLHCLSFTVPSMLKRGAGHIVAISSDAGRKVFPGLGVYSASKFFVEATLQSLRLETACTGLRVTSIQPGNTATELLGMSTDQEAIKKYGEPTGAQVLDADDVANSIVYALRQPSHVAVNEVLIEPRDEPI
;
A
#
# COMPACT_ATOMS: atom_id res chain seq x y z
N MET A 1 2.39 37.00 -44.12
CA MET A 1 2.90 35.97 -45.06
C MET A 1 2.81 34.62 -44.37
N PRO A 2 2.58 33.51 -45.09
CA PRO A 2 2.56 32.18 -44.48
C PRO A 2 3.94 31.87 -43.85
N VAL A 3 3.93 31.20 -42.71
CA VAL A 3 5.11 30.86 -41.89
C VAL A 3 5.91 29.71 -42.50
N ILE A 4 5.22 28.81 -43.20
CA ILE A 4 5.79 27.71 -44.00
C ILE A 4 5.26 27.77 -45.44
N ASP A 5 5.93 27.10 -46.37
CA ASP A 5 5.47 27.02 -47.77
C ASP A 5 4.27 26.09 -47.89
N ILE A 6 3.07 26.67 -47.85
CA ILE A 6 1.82 25.91 -47.93
C ILE A 6 1.54 25.28 -49.30
N THR A 7 2.44 25.44 -50.28
CA THR A 7 2.35 24.82 -51.61
C THR A 7 3.11 23.49 -51.70
N LYS A 8 3.81 23.11 -50.63
CA LYS A 8 4.64 21.89 -50.55
C LYS A 8 4.05 20.88 -49.57
N ASP A 9 4.22 19.60 -49.88
CA ASP A 9 3.77 18.52 -49.00
C ASP A 9 4.62 18.41 -47.73
N LEU A 10 4.18 17.57 -46.79
CA LEU A 10 4.82 17.44 -45.47
C LEU A 10 6.23 16.83 -45.56
N SER A 11 6.48 15.95 -46.54
CA SER A 11 7.80 15.33 -46.73
C SER A 11 8.80 16.35 -47.26
N ALA A 12 8.38 17.16 -48.24
CA ALA A 12 9.20 18.25 -48.79
C ALA A 12 9.50 19.33 -47.74
N LEU A 13 8.52 19.70 -46.91
CA LEU A 13 8.71 20.63 -45.80
C LEU A 13 9.69 20.10 -44.74
N PHE A 14 9.57 18.82 -44.35
CA PHE A 14 10.53 18.19 -43.45
C PHE A 14 11.94 18.17 -44.05
N SER A 15 12.07 17.78 -45.31
CA SER A 15 13.36 17.71 -46.03
C SER A 15 14.02 19.09 -46.17
N LYS A 16 13.22 20.16 -46.30
CA LYS A 16 13.71 21.54 -46.25
C LYS A 16 14.27 21.89 -44.86
N GLN A 17 13.60 21.48 -43.78
CA GLN A 17 14.08 21.73 -42.42
C GLN A 17 15.36 20.94 -42.10
N VAL A 18 15.45 19.68 -42.54
CA VAL A 18 16.67 18.85 -42.39
C VAL A 18 17.89 19.58 -42.95
N LYS A 19 17.75 20.18 -44.15
CA LYS A 19 18.83 20.96 -44.79
C LYS A 19 19.15 22.25 -44.05
N ALA A 20 18.17 22.84 -43.35
CA ALA A 20 18.36 24.10 -42.62
C ALA A 20 19.10 23.90 -41.29
N THR A 21 18.85 22.81 -40.57
CA THR A 21 19.43 22.55 -39.24
C THR A 21 19.81 21.08 -39.04
N PRO A 22 20.74 20.51 -39.83
CA PRO A 22 21.03 19.08 -39.84
C PRO A 22 21.51 18.53 -38.49
N GLU A 23 22.31 19.31 -37.76
CA GLU A 23 22.91 18.92 -36.48
C GLU A 23 22.02 19.18 -35.26
N ALA A 24 20.85 19.82 -35.43
CA ALA A 24 19.94 20.08 -34.33
C ALA A 24 19.20 18.81 -33.93
N ALA A 25 18.90 18.64 -32.64
CA ALA A 25 18.09 17.53 -32.14
C ALA A 25 16.66 17.62 -32.70
N ALA A 26 16.21 16.55 -33.37
CA ALA A 26 14.92 16.50 -34.05
C ALA A 26 13.92 15.62 -33.31
N LEU A 27 14.35 14.44 -32.87
CA LEU A 27 13.48 13.42 -32.28
C LEU A 27 14.17 12.74 -31.11
N GLU A 28 13.47 12.57 -30.00
CA GLU A 28 14.00 11.95 -28.79
C GLU A 28 12.94 11.06 -28.12
N ASP A 29 13.37 9.93 -27.58
CA ASP A 29 12.57 9.10 -26.67
C ASP A 29 13.35 8.76 -25.37
N GLU A 30 13.00 7.68 -24.68
CA GLU A 30 13.68 7.26 -23.45
C GLU A 30 15.13 6.82 -23.71
N HIS A 31 15.42 6.26 -24.89
CA HIS A 31 16.66 5.54 -25.17
C HIS A 31 17.56 6.25 -26.17
N VAL A 32 16.98 7.02 -27.09
CA VAL A 32 17.74 7.60 -28.20
C VAL A 32 17.35 9.05 -28.47
N THR A 33 18.31 9.81 -28.98
CA THR A 33 18.11 11.15 -29.54
C THR A 33 18.70 11.15 -30.94
N TYR A 34 17.92 11.61 -31.92
CA TYR A 34 18.34 11.78 -33.29
C TYR A 34 18.43 13.27 -33.63
N THR A 35 19.53 13.64 -34.25
CA THR A 35 19.62 14.90 -35.00
C THR A 35 18.71 14.86 -36.24
N TYR A 36 18.47 16.01 -36.87
CA TYR A 36 17.71 16.07 -38.12
C TYR A 36 18.34 15.23 -39.24
N ALA A 37 19.67 15.23 -39.36
CA ALA A 37 20.38 14.43 -40.35
C ALA A 37 20.28 12.91 -40.08
N GLU A 38 20.39 12.49 -38.83
CA GLU A 38 20.25 11.08 -38.44
C GLU A 38 18.80 10.59 -38.61
N LEU A 39 17.83 11.41 -38.20
CA LEU A 39 16.42 11.13 -38.43
C LEU A 39 16.12 11.00 -39.92
N ASP A 40 16.65 11.91 -40.75
CA ASP A 40 16.49 11.87 -42.20
C ASP A 40 17.04 10.57 -42.81
N ALA A 41 18.20 10.11 -42.34
CA ALA A 41 18.80 8.86 -42.78
C ALA A 41 17.94 7.63 -42.40
N LYS A 42 17.36 7.60 -41.20
CA LYS A 42 16.44 6.53 -40.77
C LYS A 42 15.15 6.53 -41.60
N VAL A 43 14.58 7.70 -41.83
CA VAL A 43 13.38 7.89 -42.67
C VAL A 43 13.65 7.46 -44.12
N GLU A 44 14.82 7.79 -44.67
CA GLU A 44 15.24 7.38 -46.01
C GLU A 44 15.44 5.86 -46.12
N ALA A 45 16.06 5.23 -45.11
CA ALA A 45 16.25 3.78 -45.12
C ALA A 45 14.91 3.04 -45.11
N LEU A 46 13.96 3.46 -44.27
CA LEU A 46 12.64 2.85 -44.18
C LEU A 46 11.78 3.18 -45.41
N SER A 47 11.85 4.39 -45.96
CA SER A 47 11.06 4.78 -47.16
C SER A 47 11.40 3.90 -48.37
N ARG A 48 12.67 3.53 -48.56
CA ARG A 48 13.10 2.60 -49.62
C ARG A 48 12.51 1.21 -49.45
N ARG A 49 12.49 0.68 -48.22
CA ARG A 49 11.84 -0.61 -47.91
C ARG A 49 10.34 -0.55 -48.20
N LEU A 50 9.69 0.56 -47.86
CA LEU A 50 8.27 0.78 -48.15
C LEU A 50 7.99 0.86 -49.66
N GLN A 51 8.83 1.54 -50.43
CA GLN A 51 8.71 1.58 -51.90
C GLN A 51 8.86 0.19 -52.54
N GLN A 52 9.78 -0.64 -52.03
CA GLN A 52 9.94 -2.04 -52.47
C GLN A 52 8.70 -2.90 -52.17
N ARG A 53 7.86 -2.50 -51.21
CA ARG A 53 6.56 -3.12 -50.90
C ARG A 53 5.40 -2.50 -51.71
N GLY A 54 5.69 -1.70 -52.74
CA GLY A 54 4.69 -1.17 -53.67
C GLY A 54 3.96 0.07 -53.18
N VAL A 55 4.47 0.76 -52.15
CA VAL A 55 3.89 2.03 -51.67
C VAL A 55 3.97 3.10 -52.78
N ARG A 56 2.81 3.70 -53.08
CA ARG A 56 2.61 4.73 -54.11
C ARG A 56 1.60 5.78 -53.63
N ARG A 57 1.25 6.74 -54.51
CA ARG A 57 0.22 7.76 -54.24
C ARG A 57 -1.04 7.12 -53.65
N ASP A 58 -1.45 7.61 -52.48
CA ASP A 58 -2.62 7.17 -51.70
C ASP A 58 -2.58 5.73 -51.15
N SER A 59 -1.47 4.99 -51.31
CA SER A 59 -1.24 3.73 -50.58
C SER A 59 -1.13 3.99 -49.07
N LEU A 60 -1.76 3.12 -48.28
CA LEU A 60 -1.69 3.20 -46.82
C LEU A 60 -0.57 2.32 -46.28
N VAL A 61 0.22 2.88 -45.37
CA VAL A 61 1.22 2.16 -44.56
C VAL A 61 0.68 2.08 -43.15
N GLY A 62 0.27 0.89 -42.70
CA GLY A 62 -0.19 0.69 -41.32
C GLY A 62 0.95 0.88 -40.35
N VAL A 63 0.80 1.74 -39.34
CA VAL A 63 1.79 1.94 -38.29
C VAL A 63 1.23 1.34 -37.00
N LEU A 64 1.67 0.13 -36.67
CA LEU A 64 1.28 -0.59 -35.44
C LEU A 64 2.51 -0.73 -34.55
N LEU A 65 2.87 0.37 -33.89
CA LEU A 65 4.06 0.50 -33.04
C LEU A 65 3.68 1.17 -31.71
N PRO A 66 4.41 0.91 -30.62
CA PRO A 66 4.25 1.68 -29.40
C PRO A 66 4.75 3.11 -29.61
N ARG A 67 4.29 4.02 -28.74
CA ARG A 67 4.70 5.43 -28.70
C ARG A 67 6.21 5.56 -28.48
N SER A 68 6.95 5.81 -29.55
CA SER A 68 8.42 5.76 -29.57
C SER A 68 8.99 6.62 -30.72
N ALA A 69 10.32 6.75 -30.83
CA ALA A 69 10.93 7.38 -31.99
C ALA A 69 10.60 6.64 -33.30
N ASP A 70 10.54 5.30 -33.27
CA ASP A 70 10.26 4.48 -34.43
C ASP A 70 8.86 4.71 -35.02
N TYR A 71 7.87 5.04 -34.18
CA TYR A 71 6.54 5.46 -34.64
C TYR A 71 6.63 6.71 -35.53
N VAL A 72 7.38 7.72 -35.08
CA VAL A 72 7.56 8.98 -35.83
C VAL A 72 8.34 8.75 -37.13
N ILE A 73 9.37 7.91 -37.08
CA ILE A 73 10.15 7.50 -38.26
C ILE A 73 9.24 6.80 -39.28
N ALA A 74 8.38 5.88 -38.86
CA ALA A 74 7.44 5.17 -39.73
C ALA A 74 6.44 6.13 -40.41
N CYS A 75 5.90 7.10 -39.67
CA CYS A 75 5.03 8.14 -40.23
C CYS A 75 5.74 8.95 -41.32
N LEU A 76 6.93 9.46 -41.04
CA LEU A 76 7.72 10.24 -42.01
C LEU A 76 8.13 9.40 -43.22
N ALA A 77 8.50 8.14 -43.01
CA ALA A 77 8.92 7.22 -44.06
C ALA A 77 7.77 6.88 -45.02
N ALA A 78 6.55 6.70 -44.50
CA ALA A 78 5.35 6.51 -45.32
C ALA A 78 5.09 7.71 -46.24
N LEU A 79 5.21 8.93 -45.70
CA LEU A 79 5.08 10.17 -46.47
C LEU A 79 6.18 10.31 -47.54
N ARG A 80 7.42 9.96 -47.20
CA ARG A 80 8.58 9.99 -48.10
C ARG A 80 8.52 8.92 -49.19
N ALA A 81 7.95 7.76 -48.89
CA ALA A 81 7.69 6.71 -49.87
C ALA A 81 6.58 7.08 -50.88
N GLY A 82 5.90 8.22 -50.68
CA GLY A 82 4.82 8.71 -51.55
C GLY A 82 3.42 8.23 -51.15
N GLY A 83 3.31 7.47 -50.06
CA GLY A 83 2.04 7.01 -49.49
C GLY A 83 1.55 7.90 -48.34
N ALA A 84 0.63 7.35 -47.56
CA ALA A 84 0.07 7.92 -46.35
C ALA A 84 0.17 6.91 -45.21
N PHE A 85 0.36 7.36 -43.98
CA PHE A 85 0.34 6.43 -42.84
C PHE A 85 -1.09 6.22 -42.33
N LEU A 86 -1.39 4.99 -41.95
CA LEU A 86 -2.63 4.58 -41.30
C LEU A 86 -2.34 4.41 -39.81
N VAL A 87 -3.06 5.15 -38.98
CA VAL A 87 -2.94 5.09 -37.52
C VAL A 87 -3.59 3.80 -37.01
N LEU A 88 -2.79 2.87 -36.48
CA LEU A 88 -3.23 1.65 -35.84
C LEU A 88 -2.82 1.67 -34.36
N GLU A 89 -3.72 1.25 -33.48
CA GLU A 89 -3.50 1.29 -32.03
C GLU A 89 -3.24 -0.12 -31.49
N LEU A 90 -2.18 -0.29 -30.70
CA LEU A 90 -1.86 -1.55 -30.03
C LEU A 90 -2.95 -2.02 -29.04
N ALA A 91 -3.80 -1.08 -28.61
CA ALA A 91 -4.91 -1.31 -27.68
C ALA A 91 -6.20 -1.78 -28.37
N TYR A 92 -6.26 -1.85 -29.71
CA TYR A 92 -7.42 -2.41 -30.39
C TYR A 92 -7.56 -3.92 -30.11
N PRO A 93 -8.77 -4.41 -29.78
CA PRO A 93 -9.04 -5.84 -29.76
C PRO A 93 -8.71 -6.47 -31.13
N PRO A 94 -8.27 -7.74 -31.17
CA PRO A 94 -7.86 -8.40 -32.42
C PRO A 94 -8.89 -8.30 -33.55
N ASP A 95 -10.18 -8.50 -33.25
CA ASP A 95 -11.25 -8.41 -34.25
C ASP A 95 -11.44 -6.99 -34.80
N LEU A 96 -11.35 -5.98 -33.93
CA LEU A 96 -11.44 -4.58 -34.34
C LEU A 96 -10.23 -4.16 -35.19
N LEU A 97 -9.03 -4.58 -34.78
CA LEU A 97 -7.80 -4.32 -35.53
C LEU A 97 -7.89 -4.98 -36.92
N ALA A 98 -8.37 -6.21 -36.98
CA ALA A 98 -8.59 -6.92 -38.23
C ALA A 98 -9.61 -6.22 -39.13
N ASP A 99 -10.76 -5.78 -38.59
CA ASP A 99 -11.78 -5.01 -39.33
C ASP A 99 -11.20 -3.72 -39.92
N VAL A 100 -10.35 -3.01 -39.17
CA VAL A 100 -9.69 -1.77 -39.62
C VAL A 100 -8.67 -2.07 -40.73
N ILE A 101 -7.84 -3.11 -40.56
CA ILE A 101 -6.86 -3.50 -41.58
C ILE A 101 -7.56 -3.96 -42.87
N GLU A 102 -8.66 -4.70 -42.75
CA GLU A 102 -9.46 -5.17 -43.89
C GLU A 102 -10.15 -4.02 -44.63
N ASP A 103 -10.76 -3.06 -43.91
CA ASP A 103 -11.41 -1.89 -44.53
C ASP A 103 -10.38 -0.92 -45.15
N ALA A 104 -9.17 -0.84 -44.59
CA ALA A 104 -8.12 0.07 -45.04
C ALA A 104 -7.23 -0.50 -46.15
N ASP A 105 -7.07 -1.82 -46.23
CA ASP A 105 -6.22 -2.54 -47.18
C ASP A 105 -4.80 -1.91 -47.31
N PRO A 106 -4.01 -1.85 -46.22
CA PRO A 106 -2.69 -1.23 -46.27
C PRO A 106 -1.73 -2.05 -47.13
N ALA A 107 -0.90 -1.36 -47.93
CA ALA A 107 0.13 -2.01 -48.75
C ALA A 107 1.16 -2.77 -47.91
N VAL A 108 1.42 -2.27 -46.68
CA VAL A 108 2.30 -2.90 -45.70
C VAL A 108 2.00 -2.37 -44.30
N VAL A 109 2.16 -3.20 -43.28
CA VAL A 109 2.12 -2.81 -41.85
C VAL A 109 3.53 -2.80 -41.27
N VAL A 110 3.96 -1.67 -40.71
CA VAL A 110 5.21 -1.55 -39.96
C VAL A 110 4.94 -1.83 -38.48
N THR A 111 5.69 -2.76 -37.90
CA THR A 111 5.49 -3.21 -36.51
C THR A 111 6.79 -3.77 -35.89
N TYR A 112 6.72 -4.27 -34.66
CA TYR A 112 7.77 -5.08 -34.04
C TYR A 112 7.39 -6.57 -34.06
N ARG A 113 8.37 -7.45 -34.01
CA ARG A 113 8.16 -8.91 -34.04
C ARG A 113 7.21 -9.39 -32.95
N ALA A 114 7.29 -8.81 -31.75
CA ALA A 114 6.42 -9.15 -30.63
C ALA A 114 4.92 -8.92 -30.91
N GLU A 115 4.59 -8.00 -31.83
CA GLU A 115 3.22 -7.59 -32.12
C GLU A 115 2.66 -8.26 -33.37
N VAL A 116 3.48 -9.00 -34.14
CA VAL A 116 3.08 -9.69 -35.37
C VAL A 116 1.89 -10.62 -35.16
N GLY A 117 1.82 -11.31 -34.00
CA GLY A 117 0.71 -12.22 -33.67
C GLY A 117 -0.67 -11.56 -33.55
N LYS A 118 -0.73 -10.23 -33.48
CA LYS A 118 -2.00 -9.47 -33.49
C LYS A 118 -2.56 -9.24 -34.89
N ILE A 119 -1.72 -9.43 -35.92
CA ILE A 119 -2.07 -9.20 -37.32
C ILE A 119 -2.46 -10.56 -37.94
N LYS A 120 -3.55 -10.60 -38.70
CA LYS A 120 -3.95 -11.80 -39.44
C LYS A 120 -2.85 -12.24 -40.42
N GLU A 121 -2.67 -13.55 -40.57
CA GLU A 121 -1.75 -14.11 -41.57
C GLU A 121 -2.10 -13.62 -42.99
N GLY A 122 -1.07 -13.36 -43.80
CA GLY A 122 -1.22 -12.90 -45.18
C GLY A 122 -1.17 -11.38 -45.39
N VAL A 123 -1.22 -10.58 -44.32
CA VAL A 123 -1.01 -9.11 -44.40
C VAL A 123 0.49 -8.82 -44.59
N PRO A 124 0.91 -8.08 -45.63
CA PRO A 124 2.31 -7.70 -45.80
C PRO A 124 2.79 -6.85 -44.61
N LEU A 125 3.93 -7.19 -44.03
CA LEU A 125 4.48 -6.45 -42.89
C LEU A 125 5.99 -6.25 -42.96
N ILE A 126 6.47 -5.25 -42.22
CA ILE A 126 7.87 -4.97 -41.95
C ILE A 126 8.05 -4.96 -40.44
N ALA A 127 8.84 -5.91 -39.92
CA ALA A 127 9.34 -5.87 -38.54
C ALA A 127 10.60 -4.99 -38.48
N LEU A 128 10.61 -3.98 -37.61
CA LEU A 128 11.75 -3.05 -37.47
C LEU A 128 12.93 -3.67 -36.70
N ASP A 129 12.66 -4.61 -35.80
CA ASP A 129 13.58 -5.27 -34.87
C ASP A 129 14.15 -6.60 -35.40
N ASP A 130 13.91 -6.94 -36.66
CA ASP A 130 14.45 -8.15 -37.30
C ASP A 130 15.60 -7.81 -38.25
N GLU A 131 16.84 -8.09 -37.83
CA GLU A 131 18.03 -7.91 -38.66
C GLU A 131 18.00 -8.82 -39.91
N LYS A 132 17.32 -9.97 -39.86
CA LYS A 132 17.15 -10.87 -41.02
C LYS A 132 16.11 -10.37 -42.02
N SER A 133 15.28 -9.39 -41.65
CA SER A 133 14.35 -8.74 -42.58
C SER A 133 15.06 -7.90 -43.65
N THR A 134 16.39 -7.72 -43.57
CA THR A 134 17.13 -6.89 -44.51
C THR A 134 17.39 -7.53 -45.86
N ASP A 135 17.14 -8.84 -46.07
CA ASP A 135 17.64 -9.55 -47.28
C ASP A 135 16.68 -10.47 -48.06
N ASP A 136 15.36 -10.49 -47.81
CA ASP A 136 14.44 -11.25 -48.68
C ASP A 136 13.79 -10.37 -49.77
N ALA A 137 14.62 -9.93 -50.71
CA ALA A 137 14.18 -9.64 -52.07
C ALA A 137 13.89 -10.97 -52.78
N ASN A 138 12.71 -11.53 -52.56
CA ASN A 138 12.19 -12.61 -53.41
C ASN A 138 11.93 -12.09 -54.82
N GLY A 139 12.98 -12.05 -55.64
CA GLY A 139 12.99 -12.32 -57.09
C GLY A 139 12.20 -11.44 -58.06
N HIS A 140 11.30 -10.57 -57.63
CA HIS A 140 10.46 -9.75 -58.51
C HIS A 140 10.31 -8.33 -57.96
N ALA A 141 11.42 -7.58 -57.89
CA ALA A 141 11.34 -6.14 -57.72
C ALA A 141 10.96 -5.52 -59.06
N GLU A 142 9.66 -5.27 -59.29
CA GLU A 142 9.26 -4.26 -60.26
C GLU A 142 9.93 -2.93 -59.89
N PRO A 143 10.37 -2.12 -60.87
CA PRO A 143 10.97 -0.82 -60.57
C PRO A 143 10.02 0.01 -59.70
N PRO A 144 10.52 0.68 -58.65
CA PRO A 144 9.66 1.41 -57.72
C PRO A 144 8.84 2.45 -58.50
N PRO A 145 7.54 2.60 -58.18
CA PRO A 145 6.70 3.58 -58.85
C PRO A 145 7.26 5.00 -58.68
N PRO A 146 7.08 5.90 -59.66
CA PRO A 146 7.57 7.27 -59.54
C PRO A 146 6.92 7.96 -58.34
N LEU A 147 7.74 8.71 -57.58
CA LEU A 147 7.25 9.49 -56.45
C LEU A 147 6.25 10.57 -56.92
N PRO A 148 5.17 10.83 -56.16
CA PRO A 148 4.27 11.95 -56.43
C PRO A 148 5.01 13.29 -56.40
N SER A 149 4.49 14.28 -57.13
CA SER A 149 5.01 15.66 -57.07
C SER A 149 4.90 16.22 -55.65
N GLU A 150 5.92 16.94 -55.18
CA GLU A 150 5.91 17.65 -53.89
C GLU A 150 4.82 18.74 -53.80
N THR A 151 4.17 19.09 -54.92
CA THR A 151 3.05 20.03 -55.01
C THR A 151 1.68 19.35 -55.08
N ASP A 152 1.61 18.01 -55.13
CA ASP A 152 0.33 17.27 -55.08
C ASP A 152 -0.20 17.21 -53.65
N LEU A 153 -0.78 18.31 -53.20
CA LEU A 153 -1.32 18.42 -51.84
C LEU A 153 -2.66 17.73 -51.63
N GLU A 154 -3.31 17.29 -52.72
CA GLU A 154 -4.55 16.53 -52.61
C GLU A 154 -4.28 15.09 -52.21
N ARG A 155 -3.07 14.54 -52.44
CA ARG A 155 -2.66 13.19 -51.99
C ARG A 155 -2.78 13.01 -50.47
N LEU A 156 -2.97 11.76 -50.01
CA LEU A 156 -3.22 11.48 -48.59
C LEU A 156 -1.94 11.71 -47.80
N ALA A 157 -2.10 12.32 -46.62
CA ALA A 157 -1.06 12.39 -45.60
C ALA A 157 -1.25 11.26 -44.58
N PHE A 158 -2.47 11.08 -44.09
CA PHE A 158 -2.79 10.01 -43.15
C PHE A 158 -4.26 9.59 -43.20
N VAL A 159 -4.53 8.41 -42.65
CA VAL A 159 -5.88 7.92 -42.35
C VAL A 159 -5.96 7.58 -40.86
N ALA A 160 -7.00 8.07 -40.19
CA ALA A 160 -7.29 7.75 -38.81
C ALA A 160 -8.73 7.23 -38.69
N TYR A 161 -8.94 6.15 -37.95
CA TYR A 161 -10.26 5.55 -37.77
C TYR A 161 -11.01 6.16 -36.58
N SER A 162 -12.33 6.31 -36.72
CA SER A 162 -13.23 6.72 -35.64
C SER A 162 -14.42 5.76 -35.51
N SER A 163 -15.03 5.68 -34.33
CA SER A 163 -16.24 4.89 -34.11
C SER A 163 -17.43 5.53 -34.84
N GLY A 164 -17.89 4.92 -35.94
CA GLY A 164 -19.04 5.40 -36.70
C GLY A 164 -20.37 5.25 -35.95
N THR A 165 -21.36 6.08 -36.31
CA THR A 165 -22.76 6.01 -35.82
C THR A 165 -23.48 4.73 -36.27
N THR A 166 -22.98 4.05 -37.30
CA THR A 166 -23.57 2.85 -37.93
C THR A 166 -22.99 1.53 -37.41
N GLY A 167 -22.13 1.55 -36.38
CA GLY A 167 -21.58 0.34 -35.76
C GLY A 167 -20.13 0.05 -36.14
N LYS A 168 -19.78 0.10 -37.44
CA LYS A 168 -18.41 -0.15 -37.93
C LYS A 168 -17.51 1.10 -37.86
N PRO A 169 -16.21 0.96 -37.56
CA PRO A 169 -15.25 2.07 -37.64
C PRO A 169 -15.20 2.68 -39.05
N LYS A 170 -14.93 3.98 -39.15
CA LYS A 170 -14.80 4.71 -40.42
C LYS A 170 -13.43 5.37 -40.51
N GLY A 171 -12.68 5.09 -41.57
CA GLY A 171 -11.37 5.70 -41.84
C GLY A 171 -11.54 7.11 -42.39
N ILE A 172 -10.88 8.11 -41.80
CA ILE A 172 -10.98 9.52 -42.19
C ILE A 172 -9.77 9.87 -43.05
N ALA A 173 -10.01 10.15 -44.33
CA ALA A 173 -8.96 10.30 -45.34
C ALA A 173 -8.44 11.75 -45.41
N ASN A 174 -7.29 12.01 -44.77
CA ASN A 174 -6.75 13.35 -44.60
C ASN A 174 -5.68 13.69 -45.66
N PRO A 175 -5.89 14.75 -46.48
CA PRO A 175 -4.91 15.16 -47.49
C PRO A 175 -3.80 16.03 -46.89
N HIS A 176 -2.70 16.17 -47.63
CA HIS A 176 -1.60 17.07 -47.25
C HIS A 176 -2.04 18.53 -47.12
N ARG A 177 -2.90 19.05 -48.02
CA ARG A 177 -3.33 20.46 -47.99
C ARG A 177 -3.90 20.89 -46.63
N ALA A 178 -4.69 20.02 -46.00
CA ALA A 178 -5.38 20.33 -44.76
C ALA A 178 -4.40 20.36 -43.60
N SER A 179 -3.51 19.36 -43.53
CA SER A 179 -2.47 19.27 -42.51
C SER A 179 -1.47 20.43 -42.61
N VAL A 180 -0.96 20.73 -43.81
CA VAL A 180 0.02 21.81 -44.04
C VAL A 180 -0.57 23.17 -43.67
N LEU A 181 -1.79 23.47 -44.13
CA LEU A 181 -2.46 24.72 -43.79
C LEU A 181 -2.75 24.82 -42.29
N SER A 182 -3.21 23.73 -41.68
CA SER A 182 -3.44 23.63 -40.24
C SER A 182 -2.18 23.95 -39.43
N TYR A 183 -1.04 23.40 -39.83
CA TYR A 183 0.24 23.64 -39.15
C TYR A 183 0.72 25.08 -39.32
N ASN A 184 0.55 25.63 -40.52
CA ASN A 184 0.84 27.04 -40.78
C ASN A 184 0.01 27.98 -39.88
N LEU A 185 -1.29 27.69 -39.71
CA LEU A 185 -2.15 28.49 -38.83
C LEU A 185 -1.73 28.39 -37.36
N ARG A 186 -1.33 27.19 -36.90
CA ARG A 186 -0.80 26.99 -35.55
C ARG A 186 0.49 27.75 -35.27
N PHE A 187 1.40 27.80 -36.24
CA PHE A 187 2.62 28.62 -36.09
C PHE A 187 2.30 30.12 -35.93
N GLY A 188 1.16 30.57 -36.47
CA GLY A 188 0.66 31.93 -36.23
C GLY A 188 0.15 32.17 -34.80
N LEU A 189 -0.25 31.12 -34.07
CA LEU A 189 -0.72 31.21 -32.68
C LEU A 189 0.42 31.02 -31.67
N GLN A 190 1.30 30.06 -31.96
CA GLN A 190 2.49 29.73 -31.18
C GLN A 190 3.65 29.52 -32.14
N ASP A 191 4.55 30.50 -32.17
CA ASP A 191 5.74 30.43 -33.00
C ASP A 191 6.74 29.43 -32.41
N GLN A 192 7.11 28.44 -33.21
CA GLN A 192 8.07 27.41 -32.84
C GLN A 192 9.42 27.70 -33.50
N ASN A 193 10.46 27.54 -32.69
CA ASN A 193 11.83 27.87 -33.02
C ASN A 193 12.77 26.69 -32.79
N PRO A 194 13.91 26.64 -33.48
CA PRO A 194 14.98 25.70 -33.15
C PRO A 194 15.37 25.81 -31.67
N GLY A 195 15.49 24.65 -31.01
CA GLY A 195 15.74 24.55 -29.56
C GLY A 195 14.49 24.41 -28.70
N ASP A 196 13.30 24.67 -29.24
CA ASP A 196 12.04 24.32 -28.58
C ASP A 196 11.90 22.79 -28.49
N ARG A 197 11.31 22.32 -27.40
CA ARG A 197 11.13 20.89 -27.12
C ARG A 197 9.66 20.61 -26.87
N VAL A 198 9.08 19.80 -27.75
CA VAL A 198 7.64 19.52 -27.79
C VAL A 198 7.41 18.07 -27.36
N ALA A 199 6.75 17.88 -26.22
CA ALA A 199 6.35 16.54 -25.81
C ALA A 199 5.11 16.11 -26.61
N CYS A 200 5.29 15.08 -27.44
CA CYS A 200 4.21 14.37 -28.10
C CYS A 200 3.56 13.43 -27.09
N ASN A 201 2.53 13.94 -26.40
CA ASN A 201 1.94 13.28 -25.24
C ASN A 201 0.69 12.47 -25.62
N VAL A 202 -0.26 13.09 -26.33
CA VAL A 202 -1.51 12.43 -26.72
C VAL A 202 -1.37 11.71 -28.07
N PHE A 203 -0.26 11.95 -28.79
CA PHE A 203 0.04 11.40 -30.11
C PHE A 203 -0.96 11.83 -31.18
N PHE A 204 -1.52 13.04 -31.04
CA PHE A 204 -2.19 13.66 -32.17
C PHE A 204 -1.16 13.92 -33.28
N VAL A 205 -1.55 13.66 -34.53
CA VAL A 205 -0.64 13.71 -35.69
C VAL A 205 0.15 15.03 -35.78
N TRP A 206 -0.42 16.13 -35.30
CA TRP A 206 0.24 17.43 -35.30
C TRP A 206 1.25 17.62 -34.16
N GLU A 207 1.17 16.86 -33.06
CA GLU A 207 2.25 16.80 -32.07
C GLU A 207 3.49 16.13 -32.68
N ILE A 208 3.28 15.17 -33.59
CA ILE A 208 4.34 14.41 -34.27
C ILE A 208 5.01 15.25 -35.35
N LEU A 209 4.25 15.78 -36.31
CA LEU A 209 4.83 16.32 -37.55
C LEU A 209 5.13 17.81 -37.50
N ARG A 210 4.27 18.62 -36.86
CA ARG A 210 4.39 20.09 -36.90
C ARG A 210 5.74 20.58 -36.36
N PRO A 211 6.24 20.16 -35.18
CA PRO A 211 7.48 20.71 -34.62
C PRO A 211 8.68 20.46 -35.55
N LEU A 212 8.69 19.31 -36.22
CA LEU A 212 9.75 18.91 -37.12
C LEU A 212 9.87 19.81 -38.35
N LEU A 213 8.84 20.59 -38.71
CA LEU A 213 8.88 21.49 -39.86
C LEU A 213 9.55 22.84 -39.58
N ARG A 214 9.90 23.11 -38.30
CA ARG A 214 10.45 24.41 -37.85
C ARG A 214 11.70 24.30 -36.98
N GLY A 215 12.30 23.12 -36.89
CA GLY A 215 13.57 22.92 -36.19
C GLY A 215 13.43 22.54 -34.71
N ALA A 216 12.21 22.36 -34.21
CA ALA A 216 11.97 21.98 -32.82
C ALA A 216 12.16 20.46 -32.62
N THR A 217 12.54 20.07 -31.41
CA THR A 217 12.69 18.66 -31.04
C THR A 217 11.33 18.08 -30.64
N VAL A 218 10.93 16.96 -31.24
CA VAL A 218 9.81 16.14 -30.78
C VAL A 218 10.32 15.15 -29.74
N VAL A 219 9.69 15.12 -28.58
CA VAL A 219 9.97 14.14 -27.52
C VAL A 219 8.79 13.18 -27.44
N SER A 220 8.98 11.92 -27.79
CA SER A 220 7.95 10.88 -27.73
C SER A 220 7.70 10.49 -26.27
N VAL A 221 6.49 10.76 -25.76
CA VAL A 221 6.07 10.37 -24.41
C VAL A 221 5.54 8.93 -24.47
N PRO A 222 6.17 7.97 -23.78
CA PRO A 222 5.68 6.59 -23.77
C PRO A 222 4.33 6.49 -23.05
N ASP A 223 3.53 5.49 -23.40
CA ASP A 223 2.19 5.28 -22.82
C ASP A 223 2.23 5.24 -21.28
N GLU A 224 3.23 4.58 -20.70
CA GLU A 224 3.38 4.45 -19.26
C GLU A 224 3.53 5.81 -18.56
N ALA A 225 4.27 6.75 -19.18
CA ALA A 225 4.42 8.09 -18.64
C ALA A 225 3.17 8.93 -18.92
N SER A 226 2.56 8.81 -20.09
CA SER A 226 1.36 9.57 -20.47
C SER A 226 0.18 9.32 -19.52
N TYR A 227 0.04 8.08 -19.03
CA TYR A 227 -1.05 7.69 -18.14
C TYR A 227 -0.77 7.85 -16.63
N ASP A 228 0.48 8.10 -16.22
CA ASP A 228 0.84 8.39 -14.82
C ASP A 228 1.15 9.89 -14.66
N PRO A 229 0.27 10.68 -14.02
CA PRO A 229 0.46 12.12 -13.86
C PRO A 229 1.80 12.52 -13.23
N VAL A 230 2.35 11.69 -12.33
CA VAL A 230 3.63 11.97 -11.67
C VAL A 230 4.77 11.68 -12.63
N ALA A 231 4.77 10.51 -13.27
CA ALA A 231 5.79 10.15 -14.25
C ALA A 231 5.79 11.11 -15.45
N LEU A 232 4.61 11.56 -15.90
CA LEU A 232 4.47 12.59 -16.92
C LEU A 232 5.18 13.86 -16.51
N VAL A 233 4.87 14.42 -15.35
CA VAL A 233 5.49 15.67 -14.86
C VAL A 233 7.00 15.51 -14.69
N ASP A 234 7.46 14.37 -14.19
CA ASP A 234 8.88 14.07 -14.04
C ASP A 234 9.59 14.00 -15.39
N LEU A 235 8.99 13.36 -16.40
CA LEU A 235 9.50 13.32 -17.76
C LEU A 235 9.52 14.72 -18.38
N LEU A 236 8.44 15.48 -18.28
CA LEU A 236 8.34 16.83 -18.81
C LEU A 236 9.42 17.74 -18.20
N ALA A 237 9.67 17.62 -16.89
CA ALA A 237 10.71 18.37 -16.19
C ALA A 237 12.12 17.93 -16.61
N ALA A 238 12.40 16.62 -16.58
CA ALA A 238 13.71 16.07 -16.91
C ALA A 238 14.12 16.37 -18.36
N LYS A 239 13.15 16.31 -19.28
CA LYS A 239 13.34 16.60 -20.70
C LYS A 239 13.20 18.09 -21.02
N LYS A 240 13.03 18.98 -20.04
CA LYS A 240 12.92 20.44 -20.20
C LYS A 240 11.93 20.84 -21.29
N ILE A 241 10.74 20.25 -21.23
CA ILE A 241 9.73 20.43 -22.26
C ILE A 241 9.20 21.86 -22.24
N SER A 242 9.23 22.51 -23.40
CA SER A 242 8.72 23.87 -23.56
C SER A 242 7.27 23.94 -24.01
N GLU A 243 6.78 22.88 -24.66
CA GLU A 243 5.42 22.82 -25.18
C GLU A 243 4.86 21.39 -25.10
N THR A 244 3.61 21.24 -24.68
CA THR A 244 2.92 19.94 -24.69
C THR A 244 1.41 20.10 -24.85
N LEU A 245 0.71 19.00 -25.05
CA LEU A 245 -0.74 18.92 -25.11
C LEU A 245 -1.27 18.01 -24.00
N MET A 246 -2.37 18.41 -23.39
CA MET A 246 -3.17 17.59 -22.49
C MET A 246 -4.64 17.69 -22.84
N THR A 247 -5.40 16.62 -22.60
CA THR A 247 -6.86 16.77 -22.52
C THR A 247 -7.21 17.53 -21.23
N PRO A 248 -8.35 18.25 -21.18
CA PRO A 248 -8.81 18.90 -19.95
C PRO A 248 -8.86 17.94 -18.75
N THR A 249 -9.31 16.70 -18.94
CA THR A 249 -9.33 15.69 -17.88
C THR A 249 -7.93 15.31 -17.37
N LEU A 250 -6.95 15.15 -18.27
CA LEU A 250 -5.57 14.87 -17.88
C LEU A 250 -4.97 16.04 -17.09
N LEU A 251 -5.16 17.27 -17.56
CA LEU A 251 -4.68 18.46 -16.86
C LEU A 251 -5.30 18.59 -15.46
N ALA A 252 -6.61 18.33 -15.31
CA ALA A 252 -7.26 18.35 -14.01
C ALA A 252 -6.60 17.38 -13.02
N THR A 253 -6.27 16.18 -13.49
CA THR A 253 -5.59 15.14 -12.69
C THR A 253 -4.17 15.56 -12.31
N VAL A 254 -3.42 16.10 -13.27
CA VAL A 254 -2.07 16.60 -13.06
C VAL A 254 -2.05 17.73 -12.03
N ILE A 255 -2.95 18.71 -12.11
CA ILE A 255 -3.04 19.81 -11.14
C ILE A 255 -3.43 19.30 -9.76
N ALA A 256 -4.34 18.33 -9.66
CA ALA A 256 -4.74 17.76 -8.37
C ALA A 256 -3.57 17.07 -7.64
N ARG A 257 -2.66 16.42 -8.39
CA ARG A 257 -1.46 15.78 -7.83
C ARG A 257 -0.28 16.74 -7.66
N HIS A 258 -0.20 17.78 -8.49
CA HIS A 258 0.84 18.80 -8.45
C HIS A 258 0.26 20.22 -8.44
N PRO A 259 -0.28 20.69 -7.30
CA PRO A 259 -0.91 22.02 -7.21
C PRO A 259 0.03 23.18 -7.58
N ASN A 260 1.34 22.99 -7.44
CA ASN A 260 2.40 23.96 -7.77
C ASN A 260 3.22 23.53 -9.01
N ILE A 261 2.58 22.90 -10.01
CA ILE A 261 3.26 22.35 -11.19
C ILE A 261 4.12 23.38 -11.95
N GLY A 262 3.78 24.67 -11.94
CA GLY A 262 4.62 25.71 -12.56
C GLY A 262 6.04 25.80 -11.98
N LYS A 263 6.27 25.42 -10.71
CA LYS A 263 7.63 25.32 -10.15
C LYS A 263 8.38 24.08 -10.62
N ARG A 264 7.65 23.01 -10.94
CA ARG A 264 8.21 21.73 -11.42
C ARG A 264 8.55 21.77 -12.90
N LEU A 265 7.79 22.55 -13.67
CA LEU A 265 7.94 22.73 -15.11
C LEU A 265 8.33 24.18 -15.44
N PRO A 266 9.52 24.66 -15.00
CA PRO A 266 9.93 26.04 -15.24
C PRO A 266 10.15 26.37 -16.73
N ASP A 267 10.45 25.35 -17.54
CA ASP A 267 10.70 25.49 -18.98
C ASP A 267 9.42 25.47 -19.83
N LEU A 268 8.28 25.05 -19.25
CA LEU A 268 7.01 24.94 -19.97
C LEU A 268 6.43 26.33 -20.25
N ARG A 269 6.43 26.71 -21.53
CA ARG A 269 5.94 28.01 -22.02
C ARG A 269 4.55 27.93 -22.62
N THR A 270 4.13 26.77 -23.14
CA THR A 270 2.82 26.62 -23.78
C THR A 270 2.22 25.25 -23.49
N LEU A 271 0.95 25.25 -23.08
CA LEU A 271 0.14 24.06 -22.90
C LEU A 271 -1.11 24.16 -23.76
N TRP A 272 -1.29 23.20 -24.66
CA TRP A 272 -2.50 23.08 -25.46
C TRP A 272 -3.53 22.20 -24.76
N LEU A 273 -4.78 22.63 -24.81
CA LEU A 273 -5.96 21.85 -24.41
C LEU A 273 -6.79 21.54 -25.65
N ASN A 274 -7.10 20.26 -25.84
CA ASN A 274 -7.90 19.80 -26.98
C ASN A 274 -8.60 18.49 -26.62
N GLY A 275 -9.62 18.12 -27.41
CA GLY A 275 -10.34 16.85 -27.31
C GLY A 275 -11.58 16.87 -26.39
N GLU A 276 -11.70 17.84 -25.49
CA GLU A 276 -12.85 18.01 -24.59
C GLU A 276 -13.14 19.50 -24.36
N VAL A 277 -14.36 19.82 -23.90
CA VAL A 277 -14.71 21.18 -23.49
C VAL A 277 -13.97 21.52 -22.20
N VAL A 278 -13.33 22.69 -22.17
CA VAL A 278 -12.70 23.22 -20.96
C VAL A 278 -13.76 23.92 -20.10
N THR A 279 -13.88 23.51 -18.83
CA THR A 279 -14.73 24.22 -17.87
C THR A 279 -14.05 25.52 -17.42
N ALA A 280 -14.83 26.56 -17.13
CA ALA A 280 -14.29 27.81 -16.59
C ALA A 280 -13.51 27.59 -15.26
N ASP A 281 -13.96 26.67 -14.40
CA ASP A 281 -13.23 26.30 -13.18
C ASP A 281 -11.82 25.76 -13.46
N LEU A 282 -11.72 24.71 -14.27
CA LEU A 282 -10.44 24.12 -14.64
C LEU A 282 -9.50 25.15 -15.28
N ALA A 283 -10.03 26.00 -16.17
CA ALA A 283 -9.27 27.08 -16.79
C ALA A 283 -8.64 28.02 -15.74
N ARG A 284 -9.43 28.48 -14.76
CA ARG A 284 -8.95 29.34 -13.66
C ARG A 284 -7.89 28.64 -12.80
N ARG A 285 -8.12 27.37 -12.44
CA ARG A 285 -7.13 26.57 -11.69
C ARG A 285 -5.83 26.37 -12.46
N ALA A 286 -5.92 26.14 -13.76
CA ALA A 286 -4.77 25.97 -14.64
C ALA A 286 -3.96 27.26 -14.77
N LEU A 287 -4.62 28.41 -14.98
CA LEU A 287 -3.95 29.73 -15.02
C LEU A 287 -3.20 30.01 -13.71
N LYS A 288 -3.78 29.62 -12.56
CA LYS A 288 -3.11 29.75 -11.25
C LYS A 288 -1.93 28.79 -11.10
N ALA A 289 -2.05 27.56 -11.57
CA ALA A 289 -1.04 26.52 -11.40
C ALA A 289 0.16 26.68 -12.36
N LEU A 290 -0.07 27.29 -13.53
CA LEU A 290 0.91 27.53 -14.60
C LEU A 290 0.94 29.02 -14.99
N PRO A 291 1.30 29.94 -14.06
CA PRO A 291 1.18 31.39 -14.30
C PRO A 291 2.12 31.92 -15.38
N ASN A 292 3.18 31.16 -15.72
CA ASN A 292 4.18 31.56 -16.72
C ASN A 292 4.00 30.85 -18.07
N ALA A 293 2.98 30.00 -18.22
CA ALA A 293 2.70 29.29 -19.46
C ALA A 293 1.44 29.84 -20.12
N ARG A 294 1.45 29.95 -21.46
CA ARG A 294 0.25 30.21 -22.25
C ARG A 294 -0.62 28.97 -22.30
N LEU A 295 -1.90 29.11 -21.99
CA LEU A 295 -2.86 28.01 -22.06
C LEU A 295 -3.74 28.20 -23.30
N LEU A 296 -3.55 27.36 -24.30
CA LEU A 296 -4.24 27.47 -25.58
C LEU A 296 -5.38 26.45 -25.63
N ASN A 297 -6.63 26.93 -25.62
CA ASN A 297 -7.80 26.08 -25.80
C ASN A 297 -8.06 25.92 -27.29
N CYS A 298 -8.01 24.71 -27.80
CA CYS A 298 -8.16 24.40 -29.22
C CYS A 298 -9.30 23.41 -29.44
N TYR A 299 -10.12 23.68 -30.45
CA TYR A 299 -11.16 22.78 -30.92
C TYR A 299 -10.88 22.35 -32.36
N SER A 300 -10.87 21.03 -32.55
CA SER A 300 -10.47 20.36 -33.77
C SER A 300 -11.32 19.11 -33.99
N ALA A 301 -11.45 18.70 -35.24
CA ALA A 301 -12.04 17.42 -35.63
C ALA A 301 -11.17 16.77 -36.70
N CYS A 302 -11.08 15.44 -36.71
CA CYS A 302 -10.25 14.75 -37.69
C CYS A 302 -10.75 15.00 -39.13
N GLU A 303 -12.04 15.25 -39.33
CA GLU A 303 -12.64 15.60 -40.62
C GLU A 303 -12.32 17.03 -41.11
N THR A 304 -11.79 17.91 -40.27
CA THR A 304 -11.61 19.34 -40.59
C THR A 304 -10.31 19.95 -40.06
N HIS A 305 -9.42 19.16 -39.46
CA HIS A 305 -8.28 19.62 -38.64
C HIS A 305 -8.71 20.69 -37.62
N GLU A 306 -8.21 21.93 -37.73
CA GLU A 306 -8.48 22.98 -36.75
C GLU A 306 -9.63 23.89 -37.12
N ILE A 307 -10.43 24.20 -36.11
CA ILE A 307 -11.61 25.04 -36.28
C ILE A 307 -11.38 26.37 -35.56
N ALA A 308 -11.08 26.33 -34.25
CA ALA A 308 -10.92 27.51 -33.42
C ALA A 308 -9.87 27.27 -32.35
N CYS A 309 -9.13 28.33 -31.98
CA CYS A 309 -8.19 28.26 -30.86
C CYS A 309 -7.89 29.64 -30.29
N GLY A 310 -7.71 29.72 -28.97
CA GLY A 310 -7.44 30.97 -28.28
C GLY A 310 -6.69 30.80 -26.97
N ASP A 311 -6.04 31.89 -26.54
CA ASP A 311 -5.31 31.95 -25.28
C ASP A 311 -6.29 32.21 -24.13
N ILE A 312 -6.47 31.20 -23.27
CA ILE A 312 -7.43 31.23 -22.16
C ILE A 312 -7.21 32.47 -21.28
N GLY A 313 -5.96 32.85 -21.02
CA GLY A 313 -5.64 34.00 -20.19
C GLY A 313 -6.09 35.34 -20.78
N GLN A 314 -6.38 35.39 -22.09
CA GLN A 314 -6.83 36.58 -22.81
C GLN A 314 -8.33 36.57 -23.11
N ILE A 315 -8.94 35.38 -23.24
CA ILE A 315 -10.33 35.25 -23.71
C ILE A 315 -11.34 34.88 -22.61
N LEU A 316 -10.88 34.38 -21.45
CA LEU A 316 -11.78 33.97 -20.37
C LEU A 316 -12.24 35.18 -19.56
N ASP A 317 -13.55 35.43 -19.55
CA ASP A 317 -14.16 36.40 -18.63
C ASP A 317 -14.28 35.80 -17.21
N ASN A 318 -14.10 36.63 -16.19
CA ASN A 318 -14.18 36.22 -14.79
C ASN A 318 -15.56 35.64 -14.44
N ASP A 319 -16.63 36.15 -15.05
CA ASP A 319 -18.02 35.72 -14.80
C ASP A 319 -18.50 34.64 -15.78
N ALA A 320 -17.64 34.14 -16.67
CA ALA A 320 -18.00 33.12 -17.65
C ALA A 320 -18.33 31.77 -16.99
N THR A 321 -19.46 31.18 -17.41
CA THR A 321 -19.87 29.82 -17.01
C THR A 321 -19.11 28.74 -17.79
N TYR A 322 -18.76 29.00 -19.05
CA TYR A 322 -18.01 28.10 -19.93
C TYR A 322 -16.70 28.77 -20.37
N CYS A 323 -15.64 27.99 -20.60
CA CYS A 323 -14.44 28.53 -21.22
C CYS A 323 -14.65 28.58 -22.74
N PRO A 324 -14.58 29.76 -23.38
CA PRO A 324 -14.56 29.83 -24.83
C PRO A 324 -13.37 29.05 -25.39
N VAL A 325 -13.49 28.56 -26.62
CA VAL A 325 -12.35 27.97 -27.34
C VAL A 325 -11.44 29.08 -27.83
N GLY A 326 -12.01 30.09 -28.48
CA GLY A 326 -11.26 31.18 -29.10
C GLY A 326 -11.80 31.52 -30.49
N PRO A 327 -11.17 32.47 -31.20
CA PRO A 327 -11.59 32.82 -32.56
C PRO A 327 -11.42 31.64 -33.52
N SER A 328 -12.28 31.60 -34.55
CA SER A 328 -12.09 30.67 -35.67
C SER A 328 -10.78 30.98 -36.38
N LEU A 329 -10.02 29.93 -36.74
CA LEU A 329 -8.77 30.10 -37.47
C LEU A 329 -8.99 30.48 -38.93
N VAL A 330 -10.16 30.14 -39.48
CA VAL A 330 -10.57 30.54 -40.83
C VAL A 330 -12.04 30.97 -40.83
N PRO A 331 -12.35 32.18 -40.30
CA PRO A 331 -13.73 32.62 -40.05
C PRO A 331 -14.67 32.54 -41.25
N LYS A 332 -14.15 32.77 -42.46
CA LYS A 332 -14.90 32.69 -43.73
C LYS A 332 -15.61 31.35 -43.93
N TYR A 333 -15.06 30.26 -43.39
CA TYR A 333 -15.58 28.90 -43.56
C TYR A 333 -16.16 28.29 -42.28
N THR A 334 -16.42 29.10 -41.26
CA THR A 334 -17.11 28.65 -40.04
C THR A 334 -18.55 29.13 -40.08
N TYR A 335 -19.50 28.21 -39.98
CA TYR A 335 -20.92 28.50 -40.08
C TYR A 335 -21.66 27.92 -38.87
N ILE A 336 -22.50 28.73 -38.24
CA ILE A 336 -23.42 28.28 -37.20
C ILE A 336 -24.82 28.42 -37.77
N LEU A 337 -25.49 27.28 -37.93
CA LEU A 337 -26.76 27.20 -38.67
C LEU A 337 -27.91 26.78 -37.74
N ASP A 338 -29.10 27.28 -38.02
CA ASP A 338 -30.34 26.78 -37.42
C ASP A 338 -30.85 25.50 -38.10
N GLU A 339 -31.97 24.96 -37.63
CA GLU A 339 -32.59 23.75 -38.21
C GLU A 339 -33.05 23.94 -39.66
N GLY A 340 -33.28 25.18 -40.10
CA GLY A 340 -33.62 25.55 -41.48
C GLY A 340 -32.41 25.71 -42.40
N GLY A 341 -31.19 25.52 -41.87
CA GLY A 341 -29.94 25.70 -42.60
C GLY A 341 -29.56 27.17 -42.85
N GLN A 342 -30.14 28.12 -42.12
CA GLN A 342 -29.81 29.55 -42.20
C GLN A 342 -28.77 29.91 -41.13
N LYS A 343 -27.94 30.92 -41.40
CA LYS A 343 -26.97 31.42 -40.42
C LYS A 343 -27.69 32.11 -39.27
N VAL A 344 -27.28 31.81 -38.03
CA VAL A 344 -27.80 32.47 -36.83
C VAL A 344 -27.02 33.74 -36.50
N ASP A 345 -27.65 34.66 -35.76
CA ASP A 345 -27.01 35.87 -35.24
C ASP A 345 -25.97 35.55 -34.14
N ALA A 346 -25.06 36.48 -33.88
CA ALA A 346 -24.08 36.35 -32.80
C ALA A 346 -24.77 36.17 -31.44
N GLY A 347 -24.24 35.26 -30.61
CA GLY A 347 -24.78 34.88 -29.31
C GLY A 347 -25.87 33.80 -29.36
N VAL A 348 -26.46 33.54 -30.52
CA VAL A 348 -27.47 32.49 -30.71
C VAL A 348 -26.79 31.15 -30.93
N SER A 349 -27.28 30.10 -30.25
CA SER A 349 -26.76 28.74 -30.40
C SER A 349 -27.36 28.08 -31.64
N GLY A 350 -26.53 27.40 -32.42
CA GLY A 350 -26.93 26.58 -33.57
C GLY A 350 -25.94 25.44 -33.81
N GLU A 351 -26.15 24.65 -34.86
CA GLU A 351 -25.23 23.56 -35.23
C GLU A 351 -24.02 24.09 -35.99
N LEU A 352 -22.83 23.58 -35.66
CA LEU A 352 -21.56 24.00 -36.24
C LEU A 352 -21.24 23.24 -37.54
N PHE A 353 -20.97 23.98 -38.61
CA PHE A 353 -20.53 23.48 -39.90
C PHE A 353 -19.23 24.15 -40.33
N ILE A 354 -18.33 23.39 -40.95
CA ILE A 354 -17.00 23.85 -41.33
C ILE A 354 -16.78 23.60 -42.82
N GLY A 355 -16.38 24.62 -43.58
CA GLY A 355 -16.03 24.50 -44.99
C GLY A 355 -14.53 24.67 -45.28
N GLY A 356 -14.20 24.68 -46.56
CA GLY A 356 -12.91 25.19 -47.03
C GLY A 356 -11.74 24.19 -47.00
N PRO A 357 -10.49 24.68 -47.09
CA PRO A 357 -9.31 23.88 -47.41
C PRO A 357 -8.80 22.97 -46.28
N LEU A 358 -9.36 23.06 -45.07
CA LEU A 358 -9.01 22.19 -43.93
C LEU A 358 -9.83 20.89 -43.90
N LEU A 359 -10.79 20.71 -44.82
CA LEU A 359 -11.59 19.49 -44.87
C LEU A 359 -10.79 18.25 -45.28
N ALA A 360 -11.02 17.13 -44.60
CA ALA A 360 -10.66 15.80 -45.08
C ALA A 360 -11.32 15.52 -46.45
N ARG A 361 -10.81 14.53 -47.19
CA ARG A 361 -11.45 14.13 -48.45
C ARG A 361 -12.83 13.54 -48.22
N GLY A 362 -12.97 12.77 -47.15
CA GLY A 362 -14.17 12.03 -46.79
C GLY A 362 -13.82 10.80 -45.96
N TYR A 363 -14.74 9.85 -45.90
CA TYR A 363 -14.52 8.55 -45.27
C TYR A 363 -14.06 7.51 -46.29
N LEU A 364 -12.99 6.79 -45.97
CA LEU A 364 -12.42 5.73 -46.79
C LEU A 364 -13.48 4.66 -47.08
N ASN A 365 -13.63 4.26 -48.34
CA ASN A 365 -14.56 3.20 -48.77
C ASN A 365 -16.04 3.41 -48.36
N ARG A 366 -16.46 4.66 -48.05
CA ARG A 366 -17.84 5.01 -47.60
C ARG A 366 -18.41 6.25 -48.31
N PRO A 367 -18.73 6.18 -49.62
CA PRO A 367 -19.22 7.33 -50.38
C PRO A 367 -20.56 7.87 -49.86
N GLU A 368 -21.51 7.00 -49.48
CA GLU A 368 -22.81 7.44 -48.97
C GLU A 368 -22.71 8.16 -47.62
N THR A 369 -21.91 7.61 -46.69
CA THR A 369 -21.66 8.24 -45.38
C THR A 369 -20.94 9.57 -45.57
N THR A 370 -20.00 9.64 -46.53
CA THR A 370 -19.32 10.88 -46.89
C THR A 370 -20.31 11.93 -47.39
N ALA A 371 -21.22 11.59 -48.30
CA ALA A 371 -22.20 12.53 -48.84
C ALA A 371 -23.16 13.09 -47.77
N ARG A 372 -23.47 12.33 -46.72
CA ARG A 372 -24.31 12.79 -45.60
C ARG A 372 -23.59 13.72 -44.62
N ALA A 373 -22.28 13.59 -44.50
CA ALA A 373 -21.46 14.35 -43.55
C ALA A 373 -20.76 15.57 -44.20
N PHE A 374 -20.33 15.44 -45.45
CA PHE A 374 -19.68 16.48 -46.26
C PHE A 374 -20.67 16.99 -47.31
N LEU A 375 -21.51 17.92 -46.89
CA LEU A 375 -22.60 18.49 -47.68
C LEU A 375 -22.08 19.53 -48.70
N PRO A 376 -22.80 19.79 -49.80
CA PRO A 376 -22.55 20.98 -50.61
C PRO A 376 -22.62 22.26 -49.76
N ASN A 377 -21.70 23.20 -49.97
CA ASN A 377 -21.67 24.46 -49.20
C ASN A 377 -22.43 25.57 -49.96
N PRO A 378 -23.65 25.96 -49.54
CA PRO A 378 -24.41 27.01 -50.22
C PRO A 378 -23.84 28.43 -49.97
N PHE A 379 -22.89 28.58 -49.04
CA PHE A 379 -22.32 29.87 -48.64
C PHE A 379 -20.98 30.19 -49.33
N ASP A 380 -20.48 29.30 -50.20
CA ASP A 380 -19.24 29.48 -50.97
C ASP A 380 -19.51 29.26 -52.45
N SER A 381 -19.33 30.32 -53.25
CA SER A 381 -19.56 30.32 -54.69
C SER A 381 -18.55 29.49 -55.50
N THR A 382 -17.51 28.96 -54.86
CA THR A 382 -16.54 28.07 -55.50
C THR A 382 -17.23 26.77 -55.95
N PRO A 383 -17.17 26.41 -57.25
CA PRO A 383 -17.79 25.17 -57.73
C PRO A 383 -17.28 23.93 -56.99
N GLY A 384 -18.19 23.08 -56.52
CA GLY A 384 -17.84 21.87 -55.76
C GLY A 384 -17.42 22.11 -54.31
N SER A 385 -17.62 23.32 -53.77
CA SER A 385 -17.37 23.62 -52.35
C SER A 385 -18.23 22.72 -51.44
N ARG A 386 -17.62 22.23 -50.37
CA ARG A 386 -18.27 21.36 -49.37
C ARG A 386 -18.15 21.98 -47.98
N MET A 387 -19.07 21.60 -47.10
CA MET A 387 -19.01 21.85 -45.67
C MET A 387 -19.27 20.56 -44.89
N TYR A 388 -18.49 20.33 -43.85
CA TYR A 388 -18.64 19.23 -42.92
C TYR A 388 -19.61 19.61 -41.80
N ARG A 389 -20.59 18.73 -41.55
CA ARG A 389 -21.53 18.81 -40.44
C ARG A 389 -20.89 18.20 -39.19
N THR A 390 -20.51 19.03 -38.21
CA THR A 390 -19.76 18.54 -37.02
C THR A 390 -20.62 17.74 -36.05
N GLY A 391 -21.93 18.01 -36.01
CA GLY A 391 -22.84 17.50 -34.97
C GLY A 391 -22.68 18.20 -33.61
N ASP A 392 -21.85 19.24 -33.52
CA ASP A 392 -21.67 20.05 -32.31
C ASP A 392 -22.59 21.29 -32.33
N LEU A 393 -23.14 21.64 -31.16
CA LEU A 393 -23.84 22.90 -30.93
C LEU A 393 -22.83 23.94 -30.47
N ALA A 394 -22.88 25.12 -31.08
CA ALA A 394 -21.98 26.21 -30.78
C ALA A 394 -22.67 27.57 -30.92
N ARG A 395 -22.07 28.60 -30.35
CA ARG A 395 -22.40 30.01 -30.62
C ARG A 395 -21.13 30.84 -30.79
N LEU A 396 -21.23 31.89 -31.59
CA LEU A 396 -20.20 32.92 -31.67
C LEU A 396 -20.52 34.00 -30.65
N LEU A 397 -19.63 34.22 -29.69
CA LEU A 397 -19.76 35.30 -28.71
C LEU A 397 -19.59 36.67 -29.40
N PRO A 398 -20.08 37.76 -28.79
CA PRO A 398 -19.83 39.12 -29.30
C PRO A 398 -18.35 39.46 -29.49
N SER A 399 -17.46 38.80 -28.73
CA SER A 399 -16.01 38.89 -28.86
C SER A 399 -15.44 38.23 -30.14
N GLY A 400 -16.28 37.51 -30.90
CA GLY A 400 -15.86 36.70 -32.04
C GLY A 400 -15.28 35.33 -31.67
N CYS A 401 -15.26 34.99 -30.38
CA CYS A 401 -14.82 33.67 -29.90
C CYS A 401 -15.92 32.62 -30.06
N LEU A 402 -15.53 31.41 -30.45
CA LEU A 402 -16.40 30.24 -30.51
C LEU A 402 -16.55 29.62 -29.12
N GLU A 403 -17.79 29.36 -28.73
CA GLU A 403 -18.14 28.60 -27.53
C GLU A 403 -18.92 27.34 -27.93
N ILE A 404 -18.46 26.17 -27.50
CA ILE A 404 -19.13 24.88 -27.74
C ILE A 404 -20.12 24.64 -26.60
N THR A 405 -21.41 24.58 -26.93
CA THR A 405 -22.51 24.54 -25.96
C THR A 405 -23.13 23.14 -25.81
N GLY A 406 -22.81 22.20 -26.70
CA GLY A 406 -23.29 20.81 -26.61
C GLY A 406 -23.12 20.02 -27.90
N ARG A 407 -23.86 18.91 -28.04
CA ARG A 407 -23.96 18.13 -29.28
C ARG A 407 -25.41 17.93 -29.71
N VAL A 408 -25.63 17.93 -31.02
CA VAL A 408 -26.90 17.53 -31.64
C VAL A 408 -27.06 16.01 -31.48
N GLY A 409 -28.20 15.56 -30.96
CA GLY A 409 -28.52 14.12 -30.88
C GLY A 409 -27.79 13.33 -29.78
N ALA A 410 -27.43 13.97 -28.66
CA ALA A 410 -26.96 13.32 -27.43
C ALA A 410 -25.65 12.52 -27.51
N MET A 411 -24.75 12.81 -28.45
CA MET A 411 -23.42 12.17 -28.45
C MET A 411 -22.60 12.59 -27.21
N ILE A 412 -22.16 11.61 -26.42
CA ILE A 412 -21.47 11.76 -25.13
C ILE A 412 -19.95 11.75 -25.36
N LYS A 413 -19.25 12.78 -24.88
CA LYS A 413 -17.78 12.79 -24.77
C LYS A 413 -17.37 12.26 -23.39
N LEU A 414 -16.67 11.12 -23.37
CA LEU A 414 -16.18 10.49 -22.15
C LEU A 414 -14.66 10.32 -22.26
N ARG A 415 -13.90 11.11 -21.50
CA ARG A 415 -12.43 11.03 -21.40
C ARG A 415 -11.75 11.12 -22.78
N GLY A 416 -12.19 12.05 -23.63
CA GLY A 416 -11.74 12.23 -25.02
C GLY A 416 -12.43 11.35 -26.08
N TYR A 417 -13.02 10.21 -25.70
CA TYR A 417 -13.73 9.32 -26.64
C TYR A 417 -15.15 9.82 -26.95
N SER A 418 -15.56 9.69 -28.20
CA SER A 418 -16.92 9.99 -28.64
C SER A 418 -17.80 8.74 -28.57
N VAL A 419 -18.78 8.73 -27.67
CA VAL A 419 -19.77 7.65 -27.53
C VAL A 419 -21.10 8.13 -28.08
N VAL A 420 -21.72 7.35 -28.96
CA VAL A 420 -23.05 7.60 -29.49
C VAL A 420 -24.04 6.73 -28.71
N PRO A 421 -24.91 7.28 -27.83
CA PRO A 421 -25.84 6.49 -27.02
C PRO A 421 -26.67 5.51 -27.82
N GLY A 422 -27.23 5.94 -28.96
CA GLY A 422 -28.00 5.08 -29.86
C GLY A 422 -27.26 3.83 -30.35
N LYS A 423 -25.92 3.86 -30.46
CA LYS A 423 -25.15 2.64 -30.79
C LYS A 423 -25.13 1.66 -29.62
N VAL A 424 -24.96 2.18 -28.41
CA VAL A 424 -24.94 1.40 -27.18
C VAL A 424 -26.32 0.81 -26.92
N GLU A 425 -27.37 1.63 -27.01
CA GLU A 425 -28.78 1.24 -26.88
C GLU A 425 -29.14 0.11 -27.86
N ASN A 426 -28.78 0.24 -29.15
CA ASN A 426 -29.05 -0.80 -30.15
C ASN A 426 -28.29 -2.10 -29.87
N ALA A 427 -27.04 -2.02 -29.42
CA ALA A 427 -26.27 -3.21 -29.04
C ALA A 427 -26.87 -3.91 -27.82
N ILE A 428 -27.41 -3.15 -26.86
CA ILE A 428 -28.13 -3.67 -25.69
C ILE A 428 -29.41 -4.38 -26.12
N ILE A 429 -30.28 -3.69 -26.85
CA ILE A 429 -31.57 -4.25 -27.32
C ILE A 429 -31.34 -5.50 -28.19
N LYS A 430 -30.33 -5.51 -29.05
CA LYS A 430 -30.07 -6.63 -29.97
C LYS A 430 -29.57 -7.89 -29.25
N ASN A 431 -28.69 -7.73 -28.26
CA ASN A 431 -27.94 -8.85 -27.69
C ASN A 431 -28.41 -9.28 -26.29
N LEU A 432 -29.35 -8.55 -25.68
CA LEU A 432 -29.90 -8.84 -24.35
C LEU A 432 -31.43 -8.86 -24.42
N ALA A 433 -32.06 -9.48 -23.42
CA ALA A 433 -33.52 -9.54 -23.29
C ALA A 433 -34.10 -8.20 -22.79
N VAL A 434 -33.89 -7.14 -23.58
CA VAL A 434 -34.30 -5.77 -23.30
C VAL A 434 -35.18 -5.29 -24.44
N SER A 435 -36.37 -4.80 -24.10
CA SER A 435 -37.34 -4.28 -25.05
C SER A 435 -37.07 -2.81 -25.40
N HIS A 436 -36.64 -2.02 -24.42
CA HIS A 436 -36.29 -0.60 -24.60
C HIS A 436 -35.08 -0.23 -23.76
N CYS A 437 -34.22 0.65 -24.28
CA CYS A 437 -33.01 1.12 -23.61
C CYS A 437 -32.79 2.62 -23.88
N ALA A 438 -32.37 3.36 -22.85
CA ALA A 438 -31.84 4.72 -22.97
C ALA A 438 -30.47 4.81 -22.27
N VAL A 439 -29.47 5.39 -22.94
CA VAL A 439 -28.12 5.54 -22.40
C VAL A 439 -27.79 7.02 -22.19
N VAL A 440 -27.39 7.38 -20.97
CA VAL A 440 -27.05 8.77 -20.62
C VAL A 440 -25.72 8.82 -19.86
N ALA A 441 -25.12 10.02 -19.80
CA ALA A 441 -23.97 10.28 -18.94
C ALA A 441 -24.44 10.72 -17.55
N TYR A 442 -23.83 10.17 -16.50
CA TYR A 442 -24.09 10.54 -15.10
C TYR A 442 -22.76 10.87 -14.40
N GLY A 443 -22.77 11.88 -13.53
CA GLY A 443 -21.57 12.42 -12.87
C GLY A 443 -20.86 13.55 -13.64
N GLU A 444 -19.86 14.17 -13.00
CA GLU A 444 -19.03 15.25 -13.57
C GLU A 444 -17.52 14.90 -13.52
N GLY A 445 -16.72 15.52 -14.37
CA GLY A 445 -15.26 15.32 -14.35
C GLY A 445 -14.82 13.86 -14.54
N LEU A 446 -14.00 13.35 -13.60
CA LEU A 446 -13.46 11.98 -13.62
C LEU A 446 -14.51 10.90 -13.30
N ASP A 447 -15.57 11.28 -12.57
CA ASP A 447 -16.67 10.40 -12.14
C ASP A 447 -17.76 10.27 -13.22
N ARG A 448 -17.58 10.94 -14.37
CA ARG A 448 -18.51 10.88 -15.51
C ARG A 448 -18.48 9.49 -16.15
N GLN A 449 -19.61 8.79 -16.08
CA GLN A 449 -19.80 7.42 -16.57
C GLN A 449 -21.12 7.24 -17.33
N LEU A 450 -21.26 6.13 -18.05
CA LEU A 450 -22.48 5.78 -18.80
C LEU A 450 -23.45 4.99 -17.90
N VAL A 451 -24.73 5.34 -17.95
CA VAL A 451 -25.83 4.63 -17.28
C VAL A 451 -26.81 4.12 -18.33
N GLY A 452 -27.14 2.82 -18.28
CA GLY A 452 -28.14 2.17 -19.13
C GLY A 452 -29.46 2.01 -18.39
N TYR A 453 -30.49 2.73 -18.82
CA TYR A 453 -31.86 2.56 -18.33
C TYR A 453 -32.58 1.58 -19.24
N ILE A 454 -33.05 0.47 -18.69
CA ILE A 454 -33.59 -0.64 -19.49
C ILE A 454 -35.00 -1.03 -19.06
N VAL A 455 -35.79 -1.53 -20.01
CA VAL A 455 -37.05 -2.22 -19.78
C VAL A 455 -36.87 -3.65 -20.26
N GLN A 456 -36.97 -4.63 -19.36
CA GLN A 456 -36.80 -6.04 -19.73
C GLN A 456 -37.90 -6.53 -20.66
N ASP A 457 -37.62 -7.58 -21.45
CA ASP A 457 -38.65 -8.26 -22.22
C ASP A 457 -39.61 -9.02 -21.30
N LYS A 458 -40.91 -9.04 -21.66
CA LYS A 458 -41.91 -9.88 -20.97
C LYS A 458 -41.73 -11.37 -21.28
N GLU A 459 -41.18 -11.69 -22.46
CA GLU A 459 -40.82 -13.04 -22.90
C GLU A 459 -39.43 -12.99 -23.55
N PRO A 460 -38.35 -13.35 -22.82
CA PRO A 460 -36.97 -13.07 -23.22
C PRO A 460 -36.45 -13.92 -24.40
N GLY A 461 -37.11 -15.05 -24.73
CA GLY A 461 -36.63 -16.00 -25.74
C GLY A 461 -35.24 -16.55 -25.42
N ASP A 462 -34.37 -16.69 -26.43
CA ASP A 462 -32.98 -17.18 -26.28
C ASP A 462 -31.98 -16.05 -25.92
N ARG A 463 -32.43 -14.80 -25.76
CA ARG A 463 -31.53 -13.66 -25.44
C ARG A 463 -31.19 -13.64 -23.94
N PRO A 464 -29.93 -13.41 -23.55
CA PRO A 464 -29.53 -13.34 -22.14
C PRO A 464 -30.30 -12.26 -21.36
N ILE A 465 -30.81 -12.62 -20.19
CA ILE A 465 -31.50 -11.71 -19.26
C ILE A 465 -30.47 -10.79 -18.58
N VAL A 466 -30.83 -9.53 -18.38
CA VAL A 466 -29.98 -8.56 -17.68
C VAL A 466 -30.18 -8.71 -16.18
N GLU A 467 -29.15 -9.19 -15.47
CA GLU A 467 -29.15 -9.30 -14.01
C GLU A 467 -28.45 -8.08 -13.40
N ILE A 468 -29.19 -7.23 -12.69
CA ILE A 468 -28.66 -6.03 -12.02
C ILE A 468 -28.55 -6.32 -10.52
N ASN A 469 -27.37 -6.09 -9.93
CA ASN A 469 -27.16 -6.23 -8.49
C ASN A 469 -27.67 -5.01 -7.70
N ASP A 470 -27.69 -5.11 -6.37
CA ASP A 470 -28.18 -4.05 -5.46
C ASP A 470 -27.43 -2.72 -5.58
N SER A 471 -26.25 -2.72 -6.21
CA SER A 471 -25.44 -1.52 -6.48
C SER A 471 -25.60 -0.98 -7.90
N GLY A 472 -26.58 -1.48 -8.68
CA GLY A 472 -26.85 -1.03 -10.04
C GLY A 472 -25.85 -1.52 -11.09
N HIS A 473 -25.10 -2.61 -10.86
CA HIS A 473 -24.14 -3.17 -11.82
C HIS A 473 -24.61 -4.50 -12.40
N SER A 474 -24.22 -4.81 -13.65
CA SER A 474 -24.55 -6.07 -14.33
C SER A 474 -23.32 -6.71 -15.00
N PRO A 475 -22.50 -7.49 -14.27
CA PRO A 475 -21.26 -8.08 -14.79
C PRO A 475 -21.49 -9.10 -15.92
N SER A 476 -22.61 -9.82 -15.89
CA SER A 476 -23.01 -10.79 -16.93
C SER A 476 -23.29 -10.09 -18.26
N THR A 477 -24.00 -8.96 -18.22
CA THR A 477 -24.33 -8.14 -19.39
C THR A 477 -23.09 -7.59 -20.10
N ARG A 478 -22.06 -7.22 -19.34
CA ARG A 478 -20.79 -6.73 -19.92
C ARG A 478 -20.06 -7.79 -20.73
N ARG A 479 -20.06 -9.07 -20.32
CA ARG A 479 -19.44 -10.16 -21.09
C ARG A 479 -20.14 -10.37 -22.43
N VAL A 480 -21.47 -10.27 -22.45
CA VAL A 480 -22.27 -10.40 -23.68
C VAL A 480 -21.99 -9.25 -24.65
N LEU A 481 -21.76 -8.02 -24.14
CA LEU A 481 -21.53 -6.83 -24.97
C LEU A 481 -20.08 -6.58 -25.38
N SER A 482 -19.10 -7.14 -24.66
CA SER A 482 -17.65 -6.89 -24.89
C SER A 482 -17.13 -7.27 -26.28
N PRO A 483 -17.65 -8.30 -26.97
CA PRO A 483 -17.30 -8.57 -28.37
C PRO A 483 -17.82 -7.52 -29.37
N PHE A 484 -18.81 -6.71 -28.98
CA PHE A 484 -19.53 -5.81 -29.91
C PHE A 484 -19.28 -4.32 -29.66
N LEU A 485 -18.82 -3.96 -28.46
CA LEU A 485 -18.59 -2.59 -28.03
C LEU A 485 -17.20 -2.46 -27.38
N ALA A 486 -16.49 -1.38 -27.67
CA ALA A 486 -15.25 -1.05 -26.96
C ALA A 486 -15.54 -0.83 -25.46
N HIS A 487 -14.57 -1.13 -24.60
CA HIS A 487 -14.77 -1.10 -23.14
C HIS A 487 -15.34 0.22 -22.59
N TYR A 488 -15.00 1.36 -23.20
CA TYR A 488 -15.48 2.69 -22.79
C TYR A 488 -16.92 3.00 -23.25
N MET A 489 -17.52 2.16 -24.10
CA MET A 489 -18.88 2.34 -24.63
C MET A 489 -19.94 1.53 -23.86
N ILE A 490 -19.54 0.62 -22.98
CA ILE A 490 -20.48 -0.23 -22.23
C ILE A 490 -20.91 0.51 -20.95
N PRO A 491 -22.22 0.60 -20.63
CA PRO A 491 -22.68 1.25 -19.41
C PRO A 491 -22.14 0.59 -18.13
N SER A 492 -21.64 1.42 -17.21
CA SER A 492 -21.11 0.99 -15.92
C SER A 492 -22.23 0.76 -14.89
N LEU A 493 -23.31 1.55 -14.98
CA LEU A 493 -24.49 1.45 -14.14
C LEU A 493 -25.72 1.10 -14.98
N TRP A 494 -26.64 0.37 -14.36
CA TRP A 494 -27.85 -0.16 -14.95
C TRP A 494 -29.01 0.14 -14.02
N VAL A 495 -30.10 0.64 -14.60
CA VAL A 495 -31.34 0.92 -13.87
C VAL A 495 -32.47 0.27 -14.62
N GLU A 496 -33.12 -0.70 -13.99
CA GLU A 496 -34.32 -1.31 -14.53
C GLU A 496 -35.53 -0.40 -14.25
N LEU A 497 -36.32 -0.17 -15.29
CA LEU A 497 -37.57 0.58 -15.21
C LEU A 497 -38.73 -0.29 -15.70
N PRO A 498 -39.92 -0.15 -15.09
CA PRO A 498 -41.13 -0.79 -15.62
C PRO A 498 -41.51 -0.25 -17.01
N GLU A 499 -41.20 1.01 -17.30
CA GLU A 499 -41.37 1.68 -18.59
C GLU A 499 -40.39 2.87 -18.69
N LEU A 500 -39.91 3.20 -19.89
CA LEU A 500 -39.11 4.43 -20.09
C LEU A 500 -40.03 5.65 -20.08
N PRO A 501 -39.69 6.74 -19.36
CA PRO A 501 -40.41 7.99 -19.49
C PRO A 501 -40.26 8.51 -20.93
N THR A 502 -41.37 8.88 -21.58
CA THR A 502 -41.37 9.41 -22.95
C THR A 502 -42.09 10.76 -23.01
N HIS A 503 -41.69 11.63 -23.94
CA HIS A 503 -42.42 12.87 -24.21
C HIS A 503 -43.76 12.58 -24.90
N GLU A 504 -44.87 13.07 -24.33
CA GLU A 504 -46.26 12.80 -24.75
C GLU A 504 -46.55 13.05 -26.25
N VAL A 505 -45.82 13.97 -26.89
CA VAL A 505 -46.04 14.38 -28.29
C VAL A 505 -45.11 13.68 -29.28
N SER A 506 -43.91 13.24 -28.86
CA SER A 506 -42.87 12.73 -29.78
C SER A 506 -42.55 11.23 -29.63
N GLY A 507 -43.01 10.59 -28.55
CA GLY A 507 -42.70 9.18 -28.25
C GLY A 507 -41.22 8.89 -27.98
N LYS A 508 -40.36 9.92 -27.93
CA LYS A 508 -38.94 9.79 -27.60
C LYS A 508 -38.74 9.73 -26.08
N ALA A 509 -37.74 8.96 -25.65
CA ALA A 509 -37.35 8.86 -24.24
C ALA A 509 -37.01 10.25 -23.66
N ASP A 510 -37.68 10.61 -22.56
CA ASP A 510 -37.46 11.84 -21.82
C ASP A 510 -36.32 11.62 -20.80
N THR A 511 -35.10 11.85 -21.28
CA THR A 511 -33.89 11.62 -20.48
C THR A 511 -33.75 12.54 -19.27
N LYS A 512 -34.57 13.60 -19.15
CA LYS A 512 -34.56 14.52 -18.00
C LYS A 512 -35.33 13.98 -16.79
N ASN A 513 -36.26 13.04 -17.02
CA ASN A 513 -37.12 12.44 -16.00
C ASN A 513 -36.68 11.03 -15.58
N LEU A 514 -35.48 10.60 -15.99
CA LEU A 514 -34.89 9.33 -15.55
C LEU A 514 -34.46 9.42 -14.07
N PRO A 515 -34.75 8.39 -13.24
CA PRO A 515 -34.40 8.40 -11.82
C PRO A 515 -32.88 8.27 -11.62
N ALA A 516 -32.34 8.79 -10.52
CA ALA A 516 -30.92 8.63 -10.20
C ALA A 516 -30.58 7.14 -9.91
N PRO A 517 -29.38 6.66 -10.31
CA PRO A 517 -28.93 5.30 -9.99
C PRO A 517 -28.70 5.10 -8.47
N PRO A 518 -28.90 3.89 -7.92
CA PRO A 518 -28.81 3.62 -6.48
C PRO A 518 -27.38 3.71 -5.92
N THR A 519 -27.25 4.12 -4.65
CA THR A 519 -26.01 4.12 -3.84
C THR A 519 -26.07 3.01 -2.77
N GLY A 520 -25.19 2.01 -2.88
CA GLY A 520 -25.29 0.75 -2.11
C GLY A 520 -24.68 0.76 -0.70
N THR A 521 -25.32 0.01 0.21
CA THR A 521 -24.94 -0.35 1.60
C THR A 521 -24.66 -1.88 1.70
N PRO A 522 -24.02 -2.38 2.78
CA PRO A 522 -23.15 -3.56 2.74
C PRO A 522 -23.82 -4.91 3.01
N ASN A 523 -23.24 -6.00 2.46
CA ASN A 523 -23.28 -7.33 3.07
C ASN A 523 -22.04 -8.16 2.72
N VAL A 524 -21.57 -8.93 3.71
CA VAL A 524 -20.29 -9.65 3.77
C VAL A 524 -20.52 -11.15 3.54
N ASN A 525 -19.65 -11.83 2.80
CA ASN A 525 -19.10 -13.15 3.16
C ASN A 525 -18.01 -13.62 2.18
N GLY A 526 -16.82 -13.93 2.72
CA GLY A 526 -15.64 -14.34 1.97
C GLY A 526 -15.41 -15.85 1.97
N HIS A 527 -14.64 -16.31 0.98
CA HIS A 527 -13.92 -17.58 1.01
C HIS A 527 -12.46 -17.33 0.60
N LYS A 528 -11.52 -17.93 1.33
CA LYS A 528 -10.07 -17.83 1.13
C LYS A 528 -9.51 -19.10 0.48
N VAL A 529 -8.62 -18.92 -0.48
CA VAL A 529 -7.74 -19.96 -1.08
C VAL A 529 -6.27 -19.58 -0.79
N GLU A 530 -5.40 -20.60 -0.79
CA GLU A 530 -4.04 -20.68 -0.25
C GLU A 530 -3.03 -19.57 -0.67
N LYS A 531 -2.09 -19.28 0.24
CA LYS A 531 -1.27 -18.05 0.26
C LYS A 531 0.06 -18.18 -0.49
N ASP A 532 0.17 -17.41 -1.58
CA ASP A 532 1.42 -16.79 -2.04
C ASP A 532 1.60 -15.46 -1.25
N PRO A 533 2.83 -14.97 -0.99
CA PRO A 533 3.07 -13.66 -0.36
C PRO A 533 2.45 -12.46 -1.08
N ILE A 534 2.29 -12.56 -2.40
CA ILE A 534 1.40 -11.69 -3.15
C ILE A 534 0.04 -12.39 -3.08
N ASP A 535 -0.74 -12.02 -2.08
CA ASP A 535 -2.09 -12.54 -1.90
C ASP A 535 -3.13 -11.57 -2.48
N ILE A 536 -4.35 -12.09 -2.63
CA ILE A 536 -5.46 -11.32 -3.16
C ILE A 536 -5.80 -10.11 -2.29
N GLU A 537 -5.51 -10.20 -0.98
CA GLU A 537 -5.75 -9.14 -0.01
C GLU A 537 -4.82 -7.94 -0.25
N ALA A 538 -3.55 -8.20 -0.56
CA ALA A 538 -2.59 -7.16 -0.92
C ALA A 538 -2.98 -6.44 -2.22
N ILE A 539 -3.43 -7.19 -3.23
CA ILE A 539 -3.92 -6.59 -4.47
C ILE A 539 -5.21 -5.79 -4.20
N ALA A 540 -6.12 -6.31 -3.36
CA ALA A 540 -7.37 -5.65 -2.99
C ALA A 540 -7.12 -4.33 -2.24
N GLU A 541 -6.14 -4.28 -1.33
CA GLU A 541 -5.76 -3.06 -0.62
C GLU A 541 -5.27 -1.98 -1.58
N ILE A 542 -4.49 -2.37 -2.59
CA ILE A 542 -3.98 -1.44 -3.59
C ILE A 542 -5.10 -0.99 -4.55
N TRP A 543 -6.04 -1.88 -4.88
CA TRP A 543 -7.25 -1.50 -5.62
C TRP A 543 -8.10 -0.51 -4.83
N ALA A 544 -8.38 -0.78 -3.55
CA ALA A 544 -9.15 0.08 -2.67
C ALA A 544 -8.55 1.50 -2.61
N ALA A 545 -7.23 1.58 -2.44
CA ALA A 545 -6.51 2.85 -2.40
C ALA A 545 -6.47 3.59 -3.76
N THR A 546 -6.51 2.86 -4.87
CA THR A 546 -6.55 3.43 -6.23
C THR A 546 -7.95 3.93 -6.59
N LEU A 547 -8.97 3.12 -6.30
CA LEU A 547 -10.38 3.38 -6.64
C LEU A 547 -11.10 4.25 -5.60
N LYS A 548 -10.46 4.51 -4.43
CA LYS A 548 -11.01 5.25 -3.30
C LYS A 548 -12.32 4.64 -2.75
N ILE A 549 -12.37 3.31 -2.71
CA ILE A 549 -13.50 2.55 -2.15
C ILE A 549 -13.02 1.74 -0.94
N ALA A 550 -13.93 1.34 -0.07
CA ALA A 550 -13.60 0.45 1.04
C ALA A 550 -13.14 -0.92 0.51
N LYS A 551 -12.08 -1.48 1.11
CA LYS A 551 -11.56 -2.83 0.78
C LYS A 551 -12.65 -3.90 0.85
N SER A 552 -13.60 -3.77 1.78
CA SER A 552 -14.75 -4.66 1.94
C SER A 552 -15.63 -4.78 0.70
N ASN A 553 -15.54 -3.83 -0.24
CA ASN A 553 -16.34 -3.78 -1.46
C ASN A 553 -15.65 -4.46 -2.65
N ILE A 554 -14.51 -5.13 -2.43
CA ILE A 554 -13.69 -5.74 -3.47
C ILE A 554 -13.68 -7.25 -3.28
N THR A 555 -14.14 -7.99 -4.29
CA THR A 555 -14.08 -9.45 -4.32
C THR A 555 -13.08 -9.92 -5.38
N PRO A 556 -12.54 -11.16 -5.28
CA PRO A 556 -11.61 -11.73 -6.25
C PRO A 556 -12.05 -11.67 -7.71
N GLU A 557 -13.35 -11.76 -7.96
CA GLU A 557 -13.95 -11.77 -9.28
C GLU A 557 -14.27 -10.36 -9.81
N HIS A 558 -14.21 -9.34 -8.95
CA HIS A 558 -14.46 -7.97 -9.37
C HIS A 558 -13.47 -7.52 -10.43
N ASN A 559 -13.99 -6.84 -11.44
CA ASN A 559 -13.21 -6.20 -12.48
C ASN A 559 -12.84 -4.79 -12.04
N PHE A 560 -11.60 -4.39 -12.31
CA PHE A 560 -11.07 -3.08 -11.92
C PHE A 560 -11.88 -1.95 -12.53
N PHE A 561 -12.30 -2.12 -13.79
CA PHE A 561 -13.09 -1.14 -14.52
C PHE A 561 -14.54 -1.07 -14.04
N ASP A 562 -15.09 -2.19 -13.55
CA ASP A 562 -16.47 -2.25 -13.04
C ASP A 562 -16.60 -1.51 -11.70
N LEU A 563 -15.51 -1.41 -10.92
CA LEU A 563 -15.46 -0.65 -9.67
C LEU A 563 -15.09 0.83 -9.86
N GLY A 564 -15.28 1.38 -11.06
CA GLY A 564 -14.97 2.78 -11.39
C GLY A 564 -13.55 3.02 -11.90
N GLY A 565 -12.75 1.96 -12.05
CA GLY A 565 -11.42 2.04 -12.65
C GLY A 565 -11.45 2.45 -14.13
N HIS A 566 -10.37 3.06 -14.57
CA HIS A 566 -10.13 3.57 -15.92
C HIS A 566 -8.63 3.61 -16.21
N SER A 567 -8.20 3.84 -17.46
CA SER A 567 -6.79 3.73 -17.87
C SER A 567 -5.80 4.52 -17.01
N LEU A 568 -6.14 5.75 -16.59
CA LEU A 568 -5.30 6.54 -15.66
C LEU A 568 -5.24 5.90 -14.26
N SER A 569 -6.37 5.44 -13.71
CA SER A 569 -6.34 4.73 -12.44
C SER A 569 -5.70 3.34 -12.57
N LEU A 570 -5.71 2.71 -13.75
CA LEU A 570 -5.02 1.44 -14.01
C LEU A 570 -3.51 1.66 -14.09
N ALA A 571 -3.07 2.81 -14.63
CA ALA A 571 -1.68 3.25 -14.56
C ALA A 571 -1.25 3.60 -13.13
N ASP A 572 -2.09 4.30 -12.36
CA ASP A 572 -1.86 4.50 -10.91
C ASP A 572 -1.80 3.14 -10.19
N LEU A 573 -2.67 2.19 -10.54
CA LEU A 573 -2.65 0.83 -10.02
C LEU A 573 -1.34 0.12 -10.39
N ALA A 574 -0.92 0.13 -11.66
CA ALA A 574 0.33 -0.47 -12.13
C ALA A 574 1.54 0.11 -11.39
N SER A 575 1.56 1.44 -11.25
CA SER A 575 2.58 2.18 -10.51
C SER A 575 2.58 1.77 -9.04
N ARG A 576 1.42 1.74 -8.38
CA ARG A 576 1.29 1.32 -6.97
C ARG A 576 1.64 -0.14 -6.76
N LEU A 577 1.22 -1.05 -7.63
CA LEU A 577 1.60 -2.46 -7.58
C LEU A 577 3.12 -2.60 -7.75
N SER A 578 3.72 -1.92 -8.74
CA SER A 578 5.17 -1.94 -8.97
C SER A 578 5.93 -1.42 -7.75
N ARG A 579 5.45 -0.31 -7.20
CA ARG A 579 5.97 0.32 -5.99
C ARG A 579 5.82 -0.56 -4.75
N ASN A 580 4.71 -1.28 -4.62
CA ASN A 580 4.40 -2.14 -3.49
C ASN A 580 5.24 -3.43 -3.51
N PHE A 581 5.39 -4.05 -4.67
CA PHE A 581 6.07 -5.35 -4.81
C PHE A 581 7.54 -5.25 -5.20
N GLY A 582 8.02 -4.07 -5.61
CA GLY A 582 9.44 -3.81 -5.84
C GLY A 582 9.99 -4.28 -7.18
N PHE A 583 9.12 -4.67 -8.12
CA PHE A 583 9.46 -4.97 -9.52
C PHE A 583 8.46 -4.30 -10.46
N ARG A 584 8.89 -3.98 -11.69
CA ARG A 584 8.05 -3.27 -12.67
C ARG A 584 6.91 -4.17 -13.13
N ILE A 585 5.68 -3.71 -12.96
CA ILE A 585 4.47 -4.33 -13.50
C ILE A 585 4.02 -3.51 -14.71
N PRO A 586 4.16 -4.05 -15.93
CA PRO A 586 3.76 -3.34 -17.14
C PRO A 586 2.25 -3.11 -17.14
N LEU A 587 1.82 -1.87 -17.40
CA LEU A 587 0.40 -1.50 -17.51
C LEU A 587 -0.34 -2.42 -18.48
N ALA A 588 0.27 -2.72 -19.64
CA ALA A 588 -0.30 -3.59 -20.66
C ALA A 588 -0.72 -4.98 -20.12
N ARG A 589 -0.03 -5.49 -19.10
CA ARG A 589 -0.32 -6.80 -18.49
C ARG A 589 -1.50 -6.76 -17.50
N LEU A 590 -1.90 -5.58 -17.04
CA LEU A 590 -3.07 -5.37 -16.19
C LEU A 590 -4.32 -5.01 -16.99
N VAL A 591 -4.20 -4.81 -18.31
CA VAL A 591 -5.38 -4.59 -19.15
C VAL A 591 -6.21 -5.89 -19.25
N GLU A 592 -5.54 -7.04 -19.23
CA GLU A 592 -6.18 -8.34 -19.37
C GLU A 592 -5.40 -9.46 -18.63
N PRO A 593 -6.02 -10.19 -17.69
CA PRO A 593 -7.41 -10.07 -17.23
C PRO A 593 -7.56 -8.94 -16.19
N PRO A 594 -8.54 -8.02 -16.33
CA PRO A 594 -8.67 -6.87 -15.44
C PRO A 594 -9.43 -7.18 -14.15
N THR A 595 -9.50 -8.44 -13.74
CA THR A 595 -10.12 -8.86 -12.48
C THR A 595 -9.11 -8.82 -11.34
N LEU A 596 -9.57 -8.81 -10.09
CA LEU A 596 -8.65 -8.83 -8.95
C LEU A 596 -7.78 -10.11 -8.97
N ASN A 597 -8.38 -11.25 -9.29
CA ASN A 597 -7.68 -12.50 -9.58
C ASN A 597 -6.73 -12.40 -10.77
N GLY A 598 -7.16 -11.78 -11.87
CA GLY A 598 -6.33 -11.62 -13.07
C GLY A 598 -5.11 -10.72 -12.82
N HIS A 599 -5.28 -9.63 -12.07
CA HIS A 599 -4.18 -8.79 -11.63
C HIS A 599 -3.25 -9.54 -10.68
N LEU A 600 -3.79 -10.32 -9.74
CA LEU A 600 -3.00 -11.18 -8.86
C LEU A 600 -2.13 -12.16 -9.66
N GLU A 601 -2.72 -12.86 -10.63
CA GLU A 601 -2.02 -13.78 -11.54
C GLU A 601 -0.98 -13.04 -12.39
N THR A 602 -1.32 -11.90 -12.97
CA THR A 602 -0.38 -11.06 -13.73
C THR A 602 0.80 -10.63 -12.86
N VAL A 603 0.55 -10.14 -11.65
CA VAL A 603 1.60 -9.69 -10.73
C VAL A 603 2.53 -10.85 -10.40
N ARG A 604 1.98 -12.04 -10.11
CA ARG A 604 2.77 -13.27 -9.87
C ARG A 604 3.57 -13.68 -11.11
N ALA A 605 2.96 -13.71 -12.29
CA ALA A 605 3.64 -14.07 -13.54
C ALA A 605 4.78 -13.10 -13.89
N VAL A 606 4.58 -11.79 -13.67
CA VAL A 606 5.62 -10.77 -13.89
C VAL A 606 6.75 -10.92 -12.86
N ARG A 607 6.43 -11.18 -11.59
CA ARG A 607 7.42 -11.52 -10.56
C ARG A 607 8.25 -12.73 -10.98
N ASP A 608 7.59 -13.79 -11.43
CA ASP A 608 8.24 -15.06 -11.76
C ASP A 608 9.15 -14.90 -12.98
N GLY A 609 8.71 -14.14 -14.00
CA GLY A 609 9.55 -13.76 -15.14
C GLY A 609 10.74 -12.88 -14.75
N HIS A 610 10.56 -11.89 -13.87
CA HIS A 610 11.64 -11.06 -13.35
C HIS A 610 12.65 -11.89 -12.54
N THR A 611 12.13 -12.79 -11.70
CA THR A 611 12.93 -13.71 -10.88
C THR A 611 13.76 -14.63 -11.77
N ALA A 612 13.17 -15.22 -12.80
CA ALA A 612 13.86 -16.09 -13.76
C ALA A 612 14.97 -15.34 -14.51
N ALA A 613 14.73 -14.10 -14.93
CA ALA A 613 15.74 -13.27 -15.59
C ALA A 613 16.92 -12.94 -14.67
N VAL A 614 16.65 -12.59 -13.40
CA VAL A 614 17.71 -12.33 -12.40
C VAL A 614 18.48 -13.61 -12.06
N GLN A 615 17.79 -14.75 -11.96
CA GLN A 615 18.43 -16.03 -11.66
C GLN A 615 19.34 -16.50 -12.81
N ALA A 616 18.98 -16.21 -14.06
CA ALA A 616 19.76 -16.57 -15.24
C ALA A 616 21.12 -15.82 -15.35
N ASP A 617 21.23 -14.65 -14.71
CA ASP A 617 22.44 -13.80 -14.73
C ASP A 617 22.94 -13.47 -13.31
N LEU A 618 22.65 -14.35 -12.34
CA LEU A 618 22.90 -14.11 -10.92
C LEU A 618 24.35 -13.70 -10.59
N PRO A 619 25.43 -14.31 -11.16
CA PRO A 619 26.80 -13.92 -10.84
C PRO A 619 27.12 -12.46 -11.20
N ASN A 620 26.67 -11.97 -12.36
CA ASN A 620 26.90 -10.60 -12.79
C ASN A 620 26.08 -9.62 -11.95
N ILE A 621 24.85 -9.98 -11.58
CA ILE A 621 23.99 -9.15 -10.74
C ILE A 621 24.57 -9.02 -9.32
N LEU A 622 25.02 -10.12 -8.71
CA LEU A 622 25.70 -10.10 -7.40
C LEU A 622 26.94 -9.21 -7.43
N SER A 623 27.72 -9.30 -8.51
CA SER A 623 28.92 -8.47 -8.71
C SER A 623 28.57 -7.00 -8.82
N ALA A 624 27.58 -6.64 -9.65
CA ALA A 624 27.13 -5.26 -9.81
C ALA A 624 26.54 -4.68 -8.51
N ASP A 625 25.74 -5.47 -7.80
CA ASP A 625 25.11 -5.04 -6.56
C ASP A 625 26.08 -4.88 -5.39
N SER A 626 27.23 -5.56 -5.43
CA SER A 626 28.28 -5.45 -4.40
C SER A 626 29.12 -4.15 -4.53
N ILE A 627 28.89 -3.35 -5.57
CA ILE A 627 29.59 -2.08 -5.78
C ILE A 627 28.87 -0.97 -4.99
N LEU A 628 29.62 -0.30 -4.11
CA LEU A 628 29.14 0.87 -3.37
C LEU A 628 29.30 2.16 -4.21
N ASP A 629 28.23 2.95 -4.34
CA ASP A 629 28.23 4.20 -5.11
C ASP A 629 29.37 5.13 -4.69
N LYS A 630 30.05 5.77 -5.66
CA LYS A 630 31.27 6.55 -5.41
C LYS A 630 31.08 7.76 -4.47
N ASP A 631 29.86 8.28 -4.39
CA ASP A 631 29.48 9.42 -3.57
C ASP A 631 29.21 9.07 -2.10
N ILE A 632 29.13 7.78 -1.75
CA ILE A 632 29.01 7.33 -0.36
C ILE A 632 30.41 7.33 0.27
N GLN A 633 30.77 8.48 0.85
CA GLN A 633 32.02 8.71 1.59
C GLN A 633 31.73 9.62 2.79
N PRO A 634 32.35 9.36 3.96
CA PRO A 634 32.10 10.17 5.15
C PRO A 634 32.84 11.51 5.08
N PRO A 635 32.51 12.48 5.94
CA PRO A 635 33.31 13.68 6.11
C PRO A 635 34.76 13.35 6.52
N PRO A 636 35.77 14.14 6.08
CA PRO A 636 37.15 13.92 6.47
C PRO A 636 37.34 13.93 8.00
N GLY A 637 38.08 12.95 8.53
CA GLY A 637 38.38 12.86 9.96
C GLY A 637 37.27 12.24 10.83
N THR A 638 36.25 11.63 10.22
CA THR A 638 35.21 10.87 10.92
C THR A 638 35.83 9.78 11.81
N LYS A 639 35.33 9.66 13.05
CA LYS A 639 35.79 8.68 14.05
C LYS A 639 34.60 7.84 14.51
N ILE A 640 34.91 6.69 15.11
CA ILE A 640 33.88 5.85 15.72
C ILE A 640 33.26 6.55 16.95
N THR A 641 31.93 6.53 17.02
CA THR A 641 31.14 7.03 18.14
C THR A 641 30.62 5.84 18.94
N SER A 642 31.05 5.74 20.20
CA SER A 642 30.54 4.72 21.12
C SER A 642 29.06 4.97 21.45
N LEU A 643 28.26 3.91 21.51
CA LEU A 643 26.83 3.99 21.76
C LEU A 643 26.43 4.77 23.03
N ASN A 644 27.21 4.67 24.11
CA ASN A 644 26.96 5.40 25.37
C ASN A 644 27.18 6.92 25.28
N LYS A 645 27.82 7.39 24.20
CA LYS A 645 28.03 8.82 23.90
C LYS A 645 27.06 9.35 22.84
N ALA A 646 26.23 8.48 22.26
CA ALA A 646 25.27 8.87 21.24
C ALA A 646 24.12 9.66 21.87
N GLU A 647 23.74 10.78 21.25
CA GLU A 647 22.52 11.50 21.60
C GLU A 647 21.33 10.93 20.83
N THR A 648 21.54 10.56 19.55
CA THR A 648 20.52 9.97 18.69
C THR A 648 20.98 8.65 18.08
N VAL A 649 20.17 7.60 18.26
CA VAL A 649 20.39 6.28 17.65
C VAL A 649 19.31 6.00 16.62
N PHE A 650 19.70 5.60 15.42
CA PHE A 650 18.76 5.14 14.39
C PHE A 650 18.70 3.61 14.36
N LEU A 651 17.54 3.04 14.70
CA LEU A 651 17.31 1.60 14.73
C LEU A 651 16.41 1.19 13.57
N THR A 652 16.89 0.26 12.74
CA THR A 652 16.03 -0.40 11.74
C THR A 652 15.66 -1.82 12.18
N GLY A 653 14.51 -2.32 11.72
CA GLY A 653 14.06 -3.67 12.04
C GLY A 653 13.37 -3.81 13.40
N VAL A 654 12.96 -2.71 14.02
CA VAL A 654 12.33 -2.65 15.36
C VAL A 654 11.10 -3.54 15.53
N THR A 655 10.35 -3.78 14.46
CA THR A 655 9.15 -4.65 14.46
C THR A 655 9.50 -6.14 14.27
N GLY A 656 10.77 -6.48 14.10
CA GLY A 656 11.27 -7.86 14.03
C GLY A 656 11.61 -8.41 15.41
N PHE A 657 11.94 -9.70 15.48
CA PHE A 657 12.24 -10.39 16.73
C PHE A 657 13.47 -9.80 17.44
N LEU A 658 14.65 -9.79 16.81
CA LEU A 658 15.86 -9.18 17.39
C LEU A 658 15.69 -7.67 17.63
N GLY A 659 15.03 -6.96 16.72
CA GLY A 659 14.83 -5.51 16.81
C GLY A 659 14.04 -5.06 18.04
N ALA A 660 13.10 -5.88 18.50
CA ALA A 660 12.35 -5.64 19.73
C ALA A 660 13.24 -5.64 20.97
N PHE A 661 14.13 -6.64 21.08
CA PHE A 661 15.08 -6.73 22.18
C PHE A 661 16.16 -5.66 22.07
N LEU A 662 16.63 -5.34 20.87
CA LEU A 662 17.54 -4.21 20.65
C LEU A 662 16.94 -2.89 21.12
N LEU A 663 15.67 -2.60 20.81
CA LEU A 663 15.00 -1.39 21.30
C LEU A 663 14.93 -1.38 22.84
N SER A 664 14.52 -2.49 23.45
CA SER A 664 14.44 -2.60 24.91
C SER A 664 15.80 -2.37 25.55
N ASP A 665 16.84 -3.07 25.10
CA ASP A 665 18.17 -2.95 25.67
C ASP A 665 18.81 -1.59 25.38
N LEU A 666 18.54 -0.96 24.23
CA LEU A 666 19.00 0.41 23.91
C LEU A 666 18.40 1.42 24.88
N LEU A 667 17.12 1.30 25.20
CA LEU A 667 16.46 2.15 26.17
C LEU A 667 16.98 1.89 27.60
N GLU A 668 17.32 0.66 27.95
CA GLU A 668 17.87 0.37 29.28
C GLU A 668 19.34 0.76 29.45
N SER A 669 20.13 0.72 28.37
CA SER A 669 21.58 0.93 28.42
C SER A 669 22.04 2.34 28.04
N THR A 670 21.18 3.14 27.41
CA THR A 670 21.53 4.48 26.91
C THR A 670 20.50 5.53 27.33
N SER A 671 20.94 6.78 27.44
CA SER A 671 20.05 7.95 27.53
C SER A 671 19.65 8.50 26.17
N ALA A 672 20.10 7.89 25.07
CA ALA A 672 19.86 8.37 23.72
C ALA A 672 18.37 8.39 23.37
N HIS A 673 18.04 9.27 22.43
CA HIS A 673 16.76 9.26 21.74
C HIS A 673 16.84 8.26 20.56
N ILE A 674 15.84 7.39 20.43
CA ILE A 674 15.86 6.27 19.48
C ILE A 674 14.88 6.52 18.34
N VAL A 675 15.41 6.77 17.15
CA VAL A 675 14.61 6.89 15.91
C VAL A 675 14.40 5.50 15.33
N CYS A 676 13.16 5.05 15.29
CA CYS A 676 12.77 3.71 14.89
C CYS A 676 12.15 3.70 13.49
N LEU A 677 12.83 3.07 12.53
CA LEU A 677 12.28 2.88 11.18
C LEU A 677 11.20 1.79 11.21
N VAL A 678 9.95 2.17 10.91
CA VAL A 678 8.83 1.24 10.79
C VAL A 678 8.39 1.11 9.34
N ARG A 679 8.30 -0.12 8.84
CA ARG A 679 8.01 -0.41 7.43
C ARG A 679 6.58 -0.03 7.03
N PHE A 680 6.44 0.85 6.04
CA PHE A 680 5.19 1.12 5.31
C PHE A 680 5.42 1.02 3.80
N ASN A 681 4.40 0.63 3.03
CA ASN A 681 4.57 0.44 1.58
C ASN A 681 4.68 1.77 0.83
N ASP A 682 3.91 2.77 1.28
CA ASP A 682 3.99 4.17 0.83
C ASP A 682 4.05 5.08 2.07
N PRO A 683 5.25 5.27 2.66
CA PRO A 683 5.39 5.95 3.94
C PRO A 683 5.02 7.42 3.84
N SER A 684 4.10 7.86 4.69
CA SER A 684 3.76 9.26 4.89
C SER A 684 3.90 9.64 6.37
N GLN A 685 3.93 10.94 6.68
CA GLN A 685 3.94 11.39 8.07
C GLN A 685 2.64 11.04 8.82
N GLU A 686 1.55 10.79 8.09
CA GLU A 686 0.25 10.40 8.68
C GLU A 686 0.28 8.96 9.24
N ASP A 687 1.29 8.15 8.89
CA ASP A 687 1.40 6.74 9.29
C ASP A 687 2.01 6.53 10.69
N GLN A 688 2.50 7.59 11.35
CA GLN A 688 3.13 7.49 12.68
C GLN A 688 2.27 6.74 13.72
N PRO A 689 0.95 6.98 13.88
CA PRO A 689 0.12 6.25 14.83
C PRO A 689 0.07 4.74 14.54
N GLY A 690 0.01 4.36 13.27
CA GLY A 690 0.06 2.97 12.84
C GLY A 690 1.41 2.33 13.19
N GLY A 691 2.50 3.10 13.14
CA GLY A 691 3.83 2.64 13.51
C GLY A 691 3.95 2.36 15.01
N ILE A 692 3.39 3.23 15.85
CA ILE A 692 3.30 3.04 17.31
C ILE A 692 2.52 1.75 17.62
N ALA A 693 1.36 1.54 16.99
CA ALA A 693 0.54 0.36 17.22
C ALA A 693 1.29 -0.94 16.89
N ARG A 694 2.08 -0.96 15.80
CA ARG A 694 2.87 -2.13 15.40
C ARG A 694 4.00 -2.45 16.37
N ILE A 695 4.75 -1.44 16.81
CA ILE A 695 5.80 -1.62 17.83
C ILE A 695 5.18 -2.09 19.14
N ARG A 696 4.10 -1.44 19.58
CA ARG A 696 3.38 -1.78 20.81
C ARG A 696 2.92 -3.24 20.81
N ARG A 697 2.26 -3.68 19.74
CA ARG A 697 1.82 -5.07 19.60
C ARG A 697 2.99 -6.04 19.70
N ASN A 698 4.06 -5.80 18.92
CA ASN A 698 5.24 -6.68 18.91
C ASN A 698 5.91 -6.77 20.30
N LEU A 699 6.06 -5.64 20.98
CA LEU A 699 6.63 -5.60 22.33
C LEU A 699 5.70 -6.25 23.37
N LEU A 700 4.39 -6.11 23.25
CA LEU A 700 3.42 -6.80 24.13
C LEU A 700 3.50 -8.32 23.95
N ASP A 701 3.52 -8.79 22.70
CA ASP A 701 3.61 -10.22 22.37
C ASP A 701 4.88 -10.87 22.93
N LEU A 702 5.97 -10.09 23.02
CA LEU A 702 7.27 -10.51 23.58
C LEU A 702 7.43 -10.20 25.08
N GLY A 703 6.44 -9.56 25.72
CA GLY A 703 6.49 -9.19 27.14
C GLY A 703 7.47 -8.07 27.49
N LEU A 704 7.79 -7.19 26.54
CA LEU A 704 8.77 -6.09 26.65
C LEU A 704 8.15 -4.70 26.82
N TRP A 705 6.85 -4.52 26.51
CA TRP A 705 6.22 -3.19 26.50
C TRP A 705 6.19 -2.52 27.88
N ARG A 706 6.59 -1.24 27.94
CA ARG A 706 6.36 -0.33 29.07
C ARG A 706 5.89 1.01 28.54
N ASP A 707 4.89 1.63 29.16
CA ASP A 707 4.30 2.87 28.64
C ASP A 707 5.32 4.03 28.55
N SER A 708 6.33 4.03 29.44
CA SER A 708 7.43 5.01 29.41
C SER A 708 8.42 4.84 28.25
N MET A 709 8.38 3.74 27.48
CA MET A 709 9.30 3.54 26.36
C MET A 709 9.13 4.61 25.28
N MET A 710 7.90 5.08 25.07
CA MET A 710 7.60 6.06 24.04
C MET A 710 8.12 7.48 24.36
N GLU A 711 8.58 7.75 25.58
CA GLU A 711 9.15 9.04 25.97
C GLU A 711 10.46 9.37 25.23
N ARG A 712 11.18 8.34 24.76
CA ARG A 712 12.47 8.47 24.04
C ARG A 712 12.49 7.79 22.68
N VAL A 713 11.33 7.44 22.14
CA VAL A 713 11.21 6.75 20.86
C VAL A 713 10.48 7.63 19.85
N GLU A 714 11.15 7.94 18.76
CA GLU A 714 10.53 8.56 17.59
C GLU A 714 10.24 7.50 16.54
N ILE A 715 9.02 7.55 15.99
CA ILE A 715 8.60 6.66 14.92
C ILE A 715 8.86 7.33 13.58
N LEU A 716 9.66 6.66 12.75
CA LEU A 716 9.91 7.07 11.38
C LEU A 716 9.24 6.08 10.41
N PRO A 717 8.09 6.42 9.83
CA PRO A 717 7.52 5.65 8.73
C PRO A 717 8.50 5.65 7.55
N GLY A 718 8.88 4.47 7.07
CA GLY A 718 9.81 4.36 5.94
C GLY A 718 9.84 2.95 5.35
N ASN A 719 10.73 2.72 4.39
CA ASN A 719 10.84 1.42 3.72
C ASN A 719 12.24 1.19 3.14
N LEU A 720 12.91 0.13 3.59
CA LEU A 720 14.25 -0.23 3.14
C LEU A 720 14.34 -0.51 1.63
N SER A 721 13.25 -0.94 0.98
CA SER A 721 13.24 -1.19 -0.47
C SER A 721 13.18 0.10 -1.31
N ARG A 722 13.10 1.27 -0.69
CA ARG A 722 12.99 2.57 -1.37
C ARG A 722 14.27 3.36 -1.25
N LYS A 723 14.61 4.11 -2.31
CA LYS A 723 15.64 5.14 -2.25
C LYS A 723 15.33 6.11 -1.10
N ARG A 724 16.37 6.53 -0.37
CA ARG A 724 16.27 7.39 0.81
C ARG A 724 15.25 6.89 1.84
N LEU A 725 15.06 5.57 1.93
CA LEU A 725 14.09 4.93 2.83
C LEU A 725 12.63 5.37 2.61
N GLY A 726 12.32 5.96 1.45
CA GLY A 726 10.99 6.51 1.13
C GLY A 726 10.79 7.97 1.54
N MET A 727 11.84 8.63 2.05
CA MET A 727 11.78 10.03 2.49
C MET A 727 12.09 11.01 1.35
N SER A 728 11.71 12.27 1.55
CA SER A 728 12.18 13.38 0.71
C SER A 728 13.70 13.56 0.87
N PRO A 729 14.40 14.15 -0.13
CA PRO A 729 15.82 14.47 -0.02
C PRO A 729 16.17 15.23 1.27
N ASP A 730 15.39 16.27 1.58
CA ASP A 730 15.64 17.15 2.73
C ASP A 730 15.49 16.40 4.06
N ALA A 731 14.43 15.60 4.23
CA ALA A 731 14.21 14.82 5.45
C ALA A 731 15.28 13.73 5.64
N PHE A 732 15.75 13.12 4.55
CA PHE A 732 16.85 12.17 4.59
C PHE A 732 18.16 12.85 4.98
N GLU A 733 18.43 14.05 4.47
CA GLU A 733 19.61 14.83 4.82
C GLU A 733 19.59 15.31 6.27
N GLU A 734 18.44 15.77 6.75
CA GLU A 734 18.22 16.18 8.14
C GLU A 734 18.44 15.01 9.10
N LEU A 735 17.87 13.84 8.79
CA LEU A 735 18.11 12.62 9.57
C LEU A 735 19.60 12.25 9.59
N GLY A 736 20.27 12.32 8.44
CA GLY A 736 21.68 11.97 8.32
C GLY A 736 22.61 12.88 9.14
N LYS A 737 22.24 14.15 9.33
CA LYS A 737 23.01 15.12 10.12
C LYS A 737 22.87 14.95 11.63
N ARG A 738 21.75 14.38 12.11
CA ARG A 738 21.46 14.27 13.55
C ARG A 738 21.78 12.91 14.17
N VAL A 739 21.97 11.87 13.36
CA VAL A 739 22.17 10.50 13.86
C VAL A 739 23.64 10.25 14.16
N ASP A 740 23.94 9.81 15.38
CA ASP A 740 25.31 9.50 15.81
C ASP A 740 25.69 8.03 15.55
N VAL A 741 24.73 7.13 15.82
CA VAL A 741 24.91 5.68 15.70
C VAL A 741 23.70 5.07 14.99
N ILE A 742 23.97 4.21 14.01
CA ILE A 742 22.96 3.42 13.32
C ILE A 742 23.09 1.95 13.75
N VAL A 743 22.01 1.37 14.28
CA VAL A 743 21.90 -0.08 14.48
C VAL A 743 21.02 -0.64 13.36
N HIS A 744 21.67 -1.18 12.33
CA HIS A 744 20.98 -1.69 11.14
C HIS A 744 20.66 -3.17 11.31
N ALA A 745 19.48 -3.48 11.89
CA ALA A 745 18.98 -4.83 12.10
C ALA A 745 17.79 -5.22 11.19
N GLY A 746 17.33 -4.30 10.34
CA GLY A 746 16.23 -4.53 9.42
C GLY A 746 16.65 -5.31 8.17
N ALA A 747 15.96 -6.42 7.91
CA ALA A 747 16.07 -7.20 6.69
C ALA A 747 14.73 -7.89 6.39
N THR A 748 14.49 -8.25 5.13
CA THR A 748 13.48 -9.25 4.77
C THR A 748 14.13 -10.62 4.89
N VAL A 749 13.62 -11.46 5.79
CA VAL A 749 14.13 -12.80 6.08
C VAL A 749 13.17 -13.82 5.50
N ASN A 750 13.61 -14.52 4.45
CA ASN A 750 12.88 -15.64 3.87
C ASN A 750 13.88 -16.58 3.18
N LEU A 751 14.07 -17.77 3.72
CA LEU A 751 15.05 -18.75 3.24
C LEU A 751 14.63 -19.48 1.96
N VAL A 752 13.38 -19.29 1.51
CA VAL A 752 12.86 -19.90 0.27
C VAL A 752 12.94 -18.90 -0.90
N TYR A 753 12.99 -17.60 -0.61
CA TYR A 753 12.91 -16.61 -1.66
C TYR A 753 14.24 -16.46 -2.41
N PRO A 754 14.17 -16.27 -3.74
CA PRO A 754 15.36 -16.03 -4.55
C PRO A 754 15.93 -14.64 -4.26
N TYR A 755 17.21 -14.45 -4.57
CA TYR A 755 17.92 -13.18 -4.38
C TYR A 755 17.17 -11.96 -4.93
N ALA A 756 16.55 -12.11 -6.10
CA ALA A 756 15.75 -11.06 -6.77
C ALA A 756 14.66 -10.45 -5.86
N ALA A 757 13.98 -11.29 -5.07
CA ALA A 757 12.87 -10.85 -4.22
C ALA A 757 13.36 -10.12 -2.95
N LEU A 758 14.62 -10.34 -2.55
CA LEU A 758 15.17 -9.85 -1.27
C LEU A 758 16.14 -8.67 -1.46
N ARG A 759 16.77 -8.55 -2.64
CA ARG A 759 17.80 -7.53 -2.93
C ARG A 759 17.34 -6.10 -2.69
N GLY A 760 16.07 -5.77 -2.96
CA GLY A 760 15.56 -4.41 -2.76
C GLY A 760 15.71 -3.95 -1.31
N ALA A 761 15.18 -4.74 -0.36
CA ALA A 761 15.23 -4.42 1.06
C ALA A 761 16.62 -4.65 1.67
N ASN A 762 17.25 -5.79 1.35
CA ASN A 762 18.47 -6.22 2.04
C ASN A 762 19.72 -5.54 1.49
N VAL A 763 19.81 -5.35 0.17
CA VAL A 763 20.97 -4.73 -0.49
C VAL A 763 20.72 -3.24 -0.71
N GLY A 764 19.62 -2.88 -1.39
CA GLY A 764 19.24 -1.49 -1.63
C GLY A 764 19.09 -0.70 -0.32
N GLY A 765 18.39 -1.27 0.65
CA GLY A 765 18.23 -0.66 1.97
C GLY A 765 19.55 -0.46 2.72
N THR A 766 20.46 -1.45 2.69
CA THR A 766 21.79 -1.30 3.29
C THR A 766 22.57 -0.17 2.62
N ARG A 767 22.51 -0.06 1.28
CA ARG A 767 23.16 1.03 0.53
C ARG A 767 22.66 2.40 0.96
N GLU A 768 21.35 2.56 1.13
CA GLU A 768 20.75 3.82 1.61
C GLU A 768 21.10 4.10 3.07
N VAL A 769 21.21 3.09 3.93
CA VAL A 769 21.67 3.26 5.33
C VAL A 769 23.13 3.73 5.38
N LEU A 770 24.01 3.16 4.54
CA LEU A 770 25.40 3.60 4.44
C LEU A 770 25.50 5.02 3.86
N ARG A 771 24.64 5.37 2.90
CA ARG A 771 24.49 6.73 2.37
C ARG A 771 24.05 7.72 3.46
N LEU A 772 23.11 7.33 4.32
CA LEU A 772 22.69 8.13 5.47
C LEU A 772 23.86 8.35 6.45
N ALA A 773 24.59 7.29 6.77
CA ALA A 773 25.76 7.35 7.64
C ALA A 773 26.85 8.28 7.11
N ALA A 774 27.06 8.27 5.79
CA ALA A 774 28.05 9.10 5.12
C ALA A 774 27.77 10.61 5.21
N LEU A 775 26.53 11.05 5.49
CA LEU A 775 26.19 12.47 5.58
C LEU A 775 26.71 13.12 6.86
N GLY A 776 26.49 12.47 8.01
CA GLY A 776 26.91 12.96 9.33
C GLY A 776 28.16 12.30 9.90
N GLY A 777 28.67 11.24 9.26
CA GLY A 777 29.75 10.41 9.80
C GLY A 777 29.29 9.45 10.90
N ALA A 778 28.03 9.00 10.85
CA ALA A 778 27.45 8.12 11.86
C ALA A 778 28.16 6.76 11.91
N THR A 779 28.29 6.18 13.11
CA THR A 779 28.83 4.82 13.27
C THR A 779 27.76 3.77 13.00
N VAL A 780 28.04 2.81 12.11
CA VAL A 780 27.09 1.78 11.71
C VAL A 780 27.41 0.45 12.39
N GLN A 781 26.49 -0.05 13.21
CA GLN A 781 26.44 -1.41 13.71
C GLN A 781 25.56 -2.22 12.76
N TYR A 782 26.17 -2.84 11.76
CA TYR A 782 25.50 -3.67 10.76
C TYR A 782 25.26 -5.08 11.30
N VAL A 783 24.00 -5.47 11.49
CA VAL A 783 23.67 -6.83 11.93
C VAL A 783 23.59 -7.74 10.71
N SER A 784 24.47 -8.74 10.69
CA SER A 784 24.53 -9.78 9.68
C SER A 784 24.14 -11.15 10.24
N THR A 785 24.27 -12.20 9.44
CA THR A 785 23.87 -13.57 9.76
C THR A 785 25.01 -14.54 9.46
N ASN A 786 25.03 -15.70 10.12
CA ASN A 786 25.89 -16.82 9.77
C ASN A 786 25.62 -17.32 8.33
N GLY A 787 24.39 -17.20 7.82
CA GLY A 787 24.00 -17.62 6.47
C GLY A 787 24.73 -16.92 5.29
N VAL A 788 25.63 -15.98 5.55
CA VAL A 788 26.56 -15.42 4.54
C VAL A 788 27.75 -16.33 4.25
N LEU A 789 27.86 -17.44 4.97
CA LEU A 789 28.90 -18.46 4.84
C LEU A 789 28.26 -19.83 4.62
N PRO A 790 28.91 -20.73 3.87
CA PRO A 790 28.44 -22.09 3.75
C PRO A 790 28.67 -22.84 5.07
N PRO A 791 28.06 -24.01 5.23
CA PRO A 791 28.32 -24.87 6.37
C PRO A 791 29.79 -25.20 6.62
N SER A 792 30.16 -25.44 7.88
CA SER A 792 31.53 -25.82 8.26
C SER A 792 31.59 -26.67 9.52
N GLN A 793 32.43 -27.72 9.50
CA GLN A 793 32.67 -28.57 10.67
C GLN A 793 33.56 -27.89 11.72
N GLU A 794 34.65 -27.24 11.27
CA GLU A 794 35.65 -26.58 12.14
C GLU A 794 35.27 -25.15 12.55
N GLY A 795 34.27 -24.56 11.89
CA GLY A 795 33.80 -23.19 12.10
C GLY A 795 34.63 -22.15 11.35
N TRP A 796 33.97 -21.09 10.89
CA TRP A 796 34.62 -20.02 10.11
C TRP A 796 35.18 -18.92 11.01
N THR A 797 36.39 -18.46 10.73
CA THR A 797 37.04 -17.34 11.41
C THR A 797 36.41 -15.99 11.03
N GLU A 798 36.60 -14.98 11.87
CA GLU A 798 36.00 -13.65 11.68
C GLU A 798 36.39 -12.93 10.39
N ASP A 799 37.59 -13.19 9.87
CA ASP A 799 38.14 -12.62 8.64
C ASP A 799 37.64 -13.31 7.37
N LYS A 800 36.90 -14.43 7.48
CA LYS A 800 36.45 -15.16 6.29
C LYS A 800 35.31 -14.42 5.57
N MET A 801 35.52 -14.25 4.26
CA MET A 801 34.54 -13.83 3.27
C MET A 801 34.58 -14.79 2.07
N LEU A 802 33.43 -15.10 1.47
CA LEU A 802 33.37 -15.82 0.18
C LEU A 802 33.66 -14.86 -0.98
N GLY A 803 34.25 -15.37 -2.06
CA GLY A 803 34.33 -14.66 -3.34
C GLY A 803 32.96 -14.62 -4.03
N VAL A 804 32.72 -13.61 -4.87
CA VAL A 804 31.42 -13.41 -5.54
C VAL A 804 31.05 -14.58 -6.45
N GLU A 805 32.07 -15.20 -7.06
CA GLU A 805 31.99 -16.38 -7.91
C GLU A 805 31.49 -17.62 -7.18
N ASP A 806 31.77 -17.73 -5.88
CA ASP A 806 31.38 -18.87 -5.05
C ASP A 806 29.95 -18.75 -4.51
N VAL A 807 29.37 -17.54 -4.50
CA VAL A 807 28.10 -17.25 -3.82
C VAL A 807 26.90 -18.00 -4.44
N PRO A 808 26.70 -18.01 -5.77
CA PRO A 808 25.59 -18.73 -6.39
C PRO A 808 25.54 -20.22 -6.08
N GLU A 809 26.72 -20.86 -5.94
CA GLU A 809 26.83 -22.30 -5.72
C GLU A 809 26.84 -22.67 -4.24
N LYS A 810 27.51 -21.87 -3.40
CA LYS A 810 27.74 -22.20 -1.97
C LYS A 810 26.68 -21.63 -1.03
N LEU A 811 25.97 -20.57 -1.42
CA LEU A 811 24.85 -20.03 -0.65
C LEU A 811 23.54 -20.38 -1.36
N LEU A 812 22.84 -21.39 -0.85
CA LEU A 812 21.71 -22.02 -1.52
C LEU A 812 20.42 -21.19 -1.48
N ASP A 813 20.32 -20.23 -0.56
CA ASP A 813 19.14 -19.38 -0.40
C ASP A 813 19.41 -17.91 -0.73
N GLY A 814 18.39 -17.22 -1.26
CA GLY A 814 18.49 -15.81 -1.62
C GLY A 814 18.71 -14.87 -0.43
N TYR A 815 18.36 -15.29 0.78
CA TYR A 815 18.57 -14.48 1.98
C TYR A 815 20.07 -14.42 2.32
N GLY A 816 20.76 -15.56 2.37
CA GLY A 816 22.21 -15.66 2.51
C GLY A 816 22.95 -14.86 1.44
N GLN A 817 22.57 -15.04 0.17
CA GLN A 817 23.13 -14.29 -0.96
C GLN A 817 22.94 -12.77 -0.78
N SER A 818 21.74 -12.31 -0.42
CA SER A 818 21.44 -10.88 -0.23
C SER A 818 22.17 -10.25 0.97
N LYS A 819 22.36 -11.03 2.05
CA LYS A 819 23.12 -10.59 3.23
C LYS A 819 24.62 -10.58 2.94
N TRP A 820 25.13 -11.51 2.14
CA TRP A 820 26.52 -11.49 1.69
C TRP A 820 26.83 -10.23 0.88
N VAL A 821 25.97 -9.86 -0.09
CA VAL A 821 26.16 -8.62 -0.87
C VAL A 821 26.13 -7.38 0.03
N ALA A 822 25.19 -7.34 0.98
CA ALA A 822 25.11 -6.23 1.92
C ALA A 822 26.32 -6.14 2.87
N GLU A 823 26.94 -7.28 3.23
CA GLU A 823 28.25 -7.28 3.90
C GLU A 823 29.35 -6.70 3.01
N GLN A 824 29.39 -7.02 1.71
CA GLN A 824 30.39 -6.43 0.79
C GLN A 824 30.28 -4.91 0.75
N LEU A 825 29.05 -4.37 0.72
CA LEU A 825 28.82 -2.93 0.80
C LEU A 825 29.31 -2.33 2.12
N ALA A 826 29.08 -3.02 3.24
CA ALA A 826 29.53 -2.59 4.57
C ALA A 826 31.06 -2.62 4.70
N VAL A 827 31.73 -3.63 4.14
CA VAL A 827 33.20 -3.73 4.09
C VAL A 827 33.77 -2.60 3.24
N GLU A 828 33.22 -2.35 2.05
CA GLU A 828 33.67 -1.27 1.17
C GLU A 828 33.45 0.11 1.80
N ALA A 829 32.33 0.32 2.50
CA ALA A 829 32.08 1.53 3.28
C ALA A 829 33.13 1.72 4.39
N SER A 830 33.47 0.65 5.11
CA SER A 830 34.54 0.66 6.11
C SER A 830 35.90 1.03 5.50
N ARG A 831 36.24 0.44 4.34
CA ARG A 831 37.47 0.77 3.58
C ARG A 831 37.53 2.24 3.16
N ARG A 832 36.38 2.87 2.90
CA ARG A 832 36.25 4.32 2.58
C ARG A 832 36.23 5.22 3.81
N GLY A 833 36.38 4.67 5.01
CA GLY A 833 36.48 5.42 6.27
C GLY A 833 35.17 5.63 7.00
N ILE A 834 34.04 5.05 6.53
CA ILE A 834 32.80 5.07 7.32
C ILE A 834 33.02 4.14 8.53
N PRO A 835 32.75 4.55 9.77
CA PRO A 835 32.91 3.66 10.93
C PRO A 835 31.83 2.58 10.89
N VAL A 836 32.18 1.37 10.44
CA VAL A 836 31.25 0.24 10.31
C VAL A 836 31.75 -0.96 11.11
N ARG A 837 30.85 -1.62 11.83
CA ARG A 837 31.04 -2.94 12.46
C ARG A 837 30.03 -3.91 11.91
N ILE A 838 30.49 -5.07 11.47
CA ILE A 838 29.68 -6.17 10.95
C ILE A 838 29.52 -7.19 12.06
N LEU A 839 28.29 -7.44 12.49
CA LEU A 839 27.96 -8.28 13.64
C LEU A 839 27.22 -9.52 13.12
N ARG A 840 27.95 -10.61 12.85
CA ARG A 840 27.38 -11.87 12.35
C ARG A 840 26.74 -12.64 13.48
N ALA A 841 25.41 -12.62 13.55
CA ALA A 841 24.67 -13.43 14.50
C ALA A 841 24.65 -14.91 14.09
N GLY A 842 24.71 -15.82 15.07
CA GLY A 842 24.33 -17.22 14.87
C GLY A 842 22.82 -17.36 14.61
N THR A 843 22.32 -18.59 14.67
CA THR A 843 20.89 -18.89 14.58
C THR A 843 20.21 -18.39 15.85
N ILE A 844 19.51 -17.26 15.73
CA ILE A 844 18.88 -16.59 16.88
C ILE A 844 17.73 -17.46 17.41
N SER A 845 17.82 -17.83 18.67
CA SER A 845 16.83 -18.61 19.42
C SER A 845 16.09 -17.74 20.45
N GLY A 846 15.29 -18.34 21.33
CA GLY A 846 14.49 -17.63 22.32
C GLY A 846 15.29 -16.75 23.31
N HIS A 847 14.55 -15.99 24.12
CA HIS A 847 15.11 -15.20 25.21
C HIS A 847 15.44 -16.12 26.39
N SER A 848 16.68 -16.06 26.87
CA SER A 848 17.22 -17.02 27.85
C SER A 848 16.48 -17.04 29.20
N SER A 849 15.86 -15.92 29.60
CA SER A 849 15.10 -15.82 30.87
C SER A 849 13.58 -15.96 30.76
N THR A 850 12.94 -15.43 29.71
CA THR A 850 11.48 -15.46 29.55
C THR A 850 11.00 -16.61 28.65
N GLY A 851 11.91 -17.18 27.86
CA GLY A 851 11.61 -18.17 26.84
C GLY A 851 10.92 -17.59 25.60
N ALA A 852 10.70 -16.27 25.55
CA ALA A 852 10.07 -15.60 24.42
C ALA A 852 10.81 -15.99 23.12
N ALA A 853 10.11 -16.67 22.22
CA ALA A 853 10.69 -17.25 21.02
C ALA A 853 10.04 -16.65 19.77
N ASN A 854 10.82 -16.56 18.70
CA ASN A 854 10.27 -16.25 17.39
C ASN A 854 9.36 -17.41 16.97
N ALA A 855 8.08 -17.12 16.74
CA ALA A 855 7.15 -18.13 16.30
C ALA A 855 7.60 -18.75 14.97
N TRP A 856 8.16 -17.95 14.04
CA TRP A 856 8.58 -18.34 12.68
C TRP A 856 9.97 -19.00 12.61
N ASP A 857 10.48 -19.58 13.70
CA ASP A 857 11.78 -20.25 13.71
C ASP A 857 11.69 -21.72 13.28
N LEU A 858 12.47 -22.10 12.24
CA LEU A 858 12.46 -23.44 11.66
C LEU A 858 12.96 -24.50 12.64
N LEU A 859 14.03 -24.21 13.40
CA LEU A 859 14.59 -25.17 14.35
C LEU A 859 13.61 -25.43 15.51
N THR A 860 12.99 -24.38 16.04
CA THR A 860 11.91 -24.47 17.02
C THR A 860 10.73 -25.31 16.49
N ALA A 861 10.33 -25.10 15.23
CA ALA A 861 9.26 -25.87 14.60
C ALA A 861 9.61 -27.37 14.50
N LEU A 862 10.82 -27.71 14.05
CA LEU A 862 11.30 -29.09 14.00
C LEU A 862 11.29 -29.74 15.40
N ILE A 863 11.74 -29.01 16.42
CA ILE A 863 11.74 -29.51 17.80
C ILE A 863 10.30 -29.75 18.27
N VAL A 864 9.43 -28.73 18.21
CA VAL A 864 8.05 -28.82 18.69
C VAL A 864 7.26 -29.91 17.97
N GLU A 865 7.37 -30.02 16.64
CA GLU A 865 6.67 -31.07 15.89
C GLU A 865 7.24 -32.46 16.17
N SER A 866 8.55 -32.58 16.44
CA SER A 866 9.13 -33.84 16.90
C SER A 866 8.57 -34.27 18.27
N LEU A 867 8.39 -33.32 19.19
CA LEU A 867 7.78 -33.58 20.49
C LEU A 867 6.30 -34.00 20.35
N HIS A 868 5.57 -33.43 19.40
CA HIS A 868 4.19 -33.84 19.10
C HIS A 868 4.11 -35.25 18.49
N LEU A 869 5.05 -35.61 17.61
CA LEU A 869 5.11 -36.93 16.99
C LEU A 869 5.55 -38.02 17.96
N GLY A 870 6.32 -37.66 19.00
CA GLY A 870 7.04 -38.61 19.83
C GLY A 870 8.25 -39.23 19.11
N TYR A 871 8.66 -38.65 17.98
CA TYR A 871 9.83 -39.05 17.21
C TYR A 871 10.61 -37.81 16.78
N PHE A 872 11.93 -37.88 16.83
CA PHE A 872 12.81 -36.83 16.32
C PHE A 872 13.61 -37.32 15.12
N PRO A 873 13.96 -36.43 14.17
CA PRO A 873 14.75 -36.80 13.02
C PRO A 873 16.20 -37.06 13.43
N ASP A 874 16.62 -38.31 13.32
CA ASP A 874 17.96 -38.75 13.63
C ASP A 874 18.87 -38.57 12.41
N VAL A 875 19.53 -37.43 12.37
CA VAL A 875 20.44 -37.02 11.29
C VAL A 875 21.87 -37.05 11.82
N GLU A 876 22.71 -37.90 11.25
CA GLU A 876 24.13 -37.97 11.60
C GLU A 876 24.83 -36.61 11.37
N GLY A 877 25.57 -36.14 12.37
CA GLY A 877 26.30 -34.86 12.30
C GLY A 877 25.46 -33.61 12.56
N TRP A 878 24.14 -33.71 12.70
CA TRP A 878 23.27 -32.55 12.94
C TRP A 878 23.52 -31.93 14.32
N ARG A 879 23.85 -30.64 14.32
CA ARG A 879 24.09 -29.82 15.51
C ARG A 879 23.06 -28.70 15.60
N ALA A 880 22.63 -28.35 16.81
CA ALA A 880 21.69 -27.28 17.09
C ALA A 880 22.46 -26.00 17.45
N GLU A 881 22.67 -25.13 16.46
CA GLU A 881 23.08 -23.74 16.71
C GLU A 881 21.86 -22.99 17.24
N MET A 882 21.90 -22.61 18.52
CA MET A 882 20.84 -21.86 19.18
C MET A 882 21.49 -20.74 20.00
N THR A 883 21.49 -19.53 19.44
CA THR A 883 22.06 -18.35 20.09
C THR A 883 20.95 -17.51 20.71
N PRO A 884 20.84 -17.38 22.05
CA PRO A 884 19.75 -16.64 22.69
C PRO A 884 19.69 -15.17 22.26
N VAL A 885 18.49 -14.66 21.96
CA VAL A 885 18.31 -13.30 21.41
C VAL A 885 18.80 -12.20 22.35
N ASP A 886 18.64 -12.39 23.66
CA ASP A 886 19.09 -11.44 24.68
C ASP A 886 20.62 -11.40 24.81
N PHE A 887 21.30 -12.51 24.50
CA PHE A 887 22.75 -12.49 24.36
C PHE A 887 23.15 -11.68 23.12
N VAL A 888 22.48 -11.89 21.98
CA VAL A 888 22.79 -11.18 20.73
C VAL A 888 22.59 -9.67 20.89
N SER A 889 21.44 -9.22 21.40
CA SER A 889 21.15 -7.80 21.59
C SER A 889 22.12 -7.13 22.57
N LYS A 890 22.38 -7.74 23.74
CA LYS A 890 23.35 -7.23 24.72
C LYS A 890 24.77 -7.22 24.18
N ALA A 891 25.17 -8.23 23.40
CA ALA A 891 26.49 -8.28 22.79
C ALA A 891 26.66 -7.20 21.72
N ILE A 892 25.64 -6.92 20.90
CA ILE A 892 25.65 -5.82 19.93
C ILE A 892 25.87 -4.48 20.64
N ILE A 893 25.09 -4.19 21.69
CA ILE A 893 25.19 -2.95 22.46
C ILE A 893 26.55 -2.83 23.17
N HIS A 894 27.03 -3.93 23.73
CA HIS A 894 28.33 -3.95 24.39
C HIS A 894 29.47 -3.71 23.40
N LEU A 895 29.47 -4.40 22.26
CA LEU A 895 30.46 -4.22 21.20
C LEU A 895 30.39 -2.83 20.57
N ALA A 896 29.21 -2.22 20.47
CA ALA A 896 29.05 -0.85 19.99
C ALA A 896 29.76 0.20 20.88
N ASN A 897 30.12 -0.16 22.12
CA ASN A 897 30.88 0.68 23.03
C ASN A 897 32.40 0.45 23.00
N GLN A 898 32.89 -0.56 22.27
CA GLN A 898 34.32 -0.92 22.22
C GLN A 898 35.09 -0.05 21.22
N ASP A 899 35.13 1.28 21.39
CA ASP A 899 35.69 2.25 20.42
C ASP A 899 37.18 2.07 20.06
N HIS A 900 37.92 1.23 20.79
CA HIS A 900 39.34 0.89 20.54
C HIS A 900 39.55 -0.40 19.74
N ALA A 901 38.49 -1.15 19.42
CA ALA A 901 38.61 -2.38 18.64
C ALA A 901 38.82 -2.06 17.14
N GLU A 902 39.97 -2.45 16.59
CA GLU A 902 40.31 -2.35 15.15
C GLU A 902 39.58 -3.40 14.29
N GLN A 903 39.00 -4.42 14.92
CA GLN A 903 38.25 -5.48 14.26
C GLN A 903 36.94 -4.93 13.64
N THR A 904 36.72 -5.24 12.36
CA THR A 904 35.51 -4.85 11.63
C THR A 904 34.38 -5.87 11.76
N VAL A 905 34.69 -7.17 11.72
CA VAL A 905 33.70 -8.27 11.72
C VAL A 905 33.74 -8.99 13.05
N PHE A 906 32.60 -9.12 13.73
CA PHE A 906 32.45 -9.83 15.00
C PHE A 906 31.45 -10.97 14.88
N HIS A 907 31.77 -12.11 15.46
CA HIS A 907 30.91 -13.30 15.44
C HIS A 907 30.15 -13.46 16.77
N LEU A 908 28.83 -13.45 16.68
CA LEU A 908 27.87 -13.58 17.77
C LEU A 908 27.10 -14.90 17.68
N GLY A 909 27.81 -16.00 17.44
CA GLY A 909 27.28 -17.36 17.41
C GLY A 909 27.95 -18.29 18.41
N ASP A 910 27.45 -19.51 18.50
CA ASP A 910 28.05 -20.61 19.24
C ASP A 910 29.18 -21.27 18.42
N PRO A 911 30.45 -21.19 18.85
CA PRO A 911 31.55 -21.83 18.15
C PRO A 911 31.57 -23.35 18.37
N ASN A 912 30.77 -23.87 19.30
CA ASN A 912 30.66 -25.30 19.56
C ASN A 912 29.20 -25.71 19.82
N PRO A 913 28.34 -25.70 18.78
CA PRO A 913 26.93 -26.04 18.91
C PRO A 913 26.72 -27.48 19.38
N VAL A 914 25.69 -27.69 20.20
CA VAL A 914 25.38 -29.00 20.79
C VAL A 914 24.81 -29.97 19.74
N ALA A 915 25.10 -31.27 19.86
CA ALA A 915 24.50 -32.27 18.98
C ALA A 915 22.97 -32.31 19.18
N THR A 916 22.19 -32.37 18.10
CA THR A 916 20.72 -32.34 18.20
C THR A 916 20.15 -33.53 18.97
N ARG A 917 20.83 -34.70 18.93
CA ARG A 917 20.52 -35.86 19.80
C ARG A 917 20.54 -35.51 21.29
N GLN A 918 21.49 -34.66 21.72
CA GLN A 918 21.57 -34.23 23.12
C GLN A 918 20.44 -33.27 23.47
N VAL A 919 20.00 -32.40 22.53
CA VAL A 919 18.82 -31.54 22.73
C VAL A 919 17.58 -32.38 23.00
N PHE A 920 17.34 -33.43 22.20
CA PHE A 920 16.20 -34.34 22.40
C PHE A 920 16.35 -35.21 23.66
N ALA A 921 17.57 -35.57 24.05
CA ALA A 921 17.82 -36.24 25.33
C ALA A 921 17.46 -35.34 26.53
N ASP A 922 17.89 -34.07 26.50
CA ASP A 922 17.55 -33.08 27.53
C ASP A 922 16.02 -32.81 27.58
N LEU A 923 15.36 -32.75 26.42
CA LEU A 923 13.89 -32.62 26.33
C LEU A 923 13.16 -33.87 26.85
N ASN A 924 13.68 -35.07 26.60
CA ASN A 924 13.16 -36.30 27.19
C ASN A 924 13.22 -36.25 28.72
N ASP A 925 14.32 -35.75 29.28
CA ASP A 925 14.49 -35.58 30.73
C ASP A 925 13.64 -34.44 31.33
N LEU A 926 13.16 -33.51 30.49
CA LEU A 926 12.14 -32.51 30.83
C LEU A 926 10.72 -33.05 30.63
N GLY A 927 10.59 -34.35 30.34
CA GLY A 927 9.32 -35.01 30.19
C GLY A 927 8.70 -34.86 28.82
N TYR A 928 9.47 -34.73 27.74
CA TYR A 928 8.98 -34.81 26.38
C TYR A 928 9.63 -36.00 25.65
N PRO A 929 9.18 -37.23 25.91
CA PRO A 929 9.85 -38.43 25.40
C PRO A 929 9.71 -38.53 23.88
N THR A 930 10.83 -38.75 23.21
CA THR A 930 10.91 -38.94 21.76
C THR A 930 11.84 -40.11 21.42
N LYS A 931 11.60 -40.75 20.27
CA LYS A 931 12.47 -41.81 19.72
C LYS A 931 13.17 -41.34 18.44
N PRO A 932 14.40 -41.79 18.15
CA PRO A 932 15.04 -41.48 16.88
C PRO A 932 14.29 -42.12 15.71
N LEU A 933 14.24 -41.43 14.58
CA LEU A 933 13.67 -41.90 13.32
C LEU A 933 14.45 -41.30 12.14
N GLY A 934 14.70 -42.05 11.06
CA GLY A 934 15.42 -41.49 9.90
C GLY A 934 14.69 -40.26 9.34
N PHE A 935 15.40 -39.26 8.80
CA PHE A 935 14.79 -37.99 8.38
C PHE A 935 13.62 -38.17 7.40
N GLU A 936 13.80 -38.98 6.35
CA GLU A 936 12.75 -39.26 5.35
C GLU A 936 11.53 -39.96 5.96
N GLU A 937 11.76 -40.91 6.88
CA GLU A 937 10.72 -41.61 7.61
C GLU A 937 9.98 -40.64 8.56
N TRP A 938 10.71 -39.71 9.18
CA TRP A 938 10.15 -38.67 10.03
C TRP A 938 9.29 -37.70 9.23
N VAL A 939 9.72 -37.25 8.04
CA VAL A 939 8.94 -36.41 7.13
C VAL A 939 7.67 -37.13 6.69
N THR A 940 7.77 -38.41 6.35
CA THR A 940 6.61 -39.25 6.01
C THR A 940 5.62 -39.31 7.16
N LEU A 941 6.10 -39.61 8.38
CA LEU A 941 5.28 -39.67 9.58
C LEU A 941 4.64 -38.31 9.92
N TRP A 942 5.38 -37.21 9.74
CA TRP A 942 4.87 -35.87 9.93
C TRP A 942 3.76 -35.55 8.93
N ASN A 943 3.96 -35.88 7.66
CA ASN A 943 2.94 -35.72 6.62
C ASN A 943 1.66 -36.49 6.95
N GLU A 944 1.78 -37.73 7.42
CA GLU A 944 0.62 -38.55 7.80
C GLU A 944 -0.15 -38.00 9.01
N LYS A 945 0.56 -37.54 10.04
CA LYS A 945 -0.06 -37.26 11.36
C LYS A 945 -0.32 -35.78 11.66
N ARG A 946 0.42 -34.88 11.02
CA ARG A 946 0.48 -33.46 11.40
C ARG A 946 0.13 -32.52 10.26
N SER A 947 0.44 -32.88 9.00
CA SER A 947 0.24 -31.96 7.86
C SER A 947 -1.21 -31.52 7.65
N SER A 948 -2.20 -32.33 8.06
CA SER A 948 -3.64 -32.04 7.89
C SER A 948 -4.27 -31.23 9.03
N VAL A 949 -3.51 -30.87 10.06
CA VAL A 949 -4.01 -30.05 11.19
C VAL A 949 -4.33 -28.64 10.67
N LYS A 950 -5.60 -28.20 10.81
CA LYS A 950 -6.12 -26.88 10.36
C LYS A 950 -6.05 -25.83 11.48
N GLY A 951 -5.86 -24.57 11.08
CA GLY A 951 -5.32 -23.45 11.88
C GLY A 951 -6.09 -22.98 13.14
N GLY A 952 -5.31 -22.36 14.03
CA GLY A 952 -5.62 -21.68 15.31
C GLY A 952 -4.30 -21.23 15.97
N ASP A 953 -4.33 -20.53 17.12
CA ASP A 953 -3.13 -19.96 17.79
C ASP A 953 -2.00 -20.99 18.13
N GLY A 954 -2.27 -22.29 18.01
CA GLY A 954 -1.30 -23.38 18.21
C GLY A 954 -0.84 -24.16 16.95
N ALA A 955 -1.27 -23.80 15.73
CA ALA A 955 -0.98 -24.56 14.50
C ALA A 955 0.22 -24.03 13.68
N PHE A 956 0.91 -23.03 14.20
CA PHE A 956 1.87 -22.24 13.45
C PHE A 956 3.17 -23.00 13.08
N THR A 957 3.66 -23.88 13.96
CA THR A 957 4.85 -24.72 13.71
C THR A 957 4.61 -25.69 12.55
N VAL A 958 3.36 -26.15 12.40
CA VAL A 958 2.91 -26.98 11.26
C VAL A 958 2.96 -26.17 9.97
N ASP A 959 2.52 -24.91 10.00
CA ASP A 959 2.51 -24.05 8.82
C ASP A 959 3.92 -23.73 8.32
N ILE A 960 4.91 -23.59 9.21
CA ILE A 960 6.33 -23.41 8.82
C ILE A 960 6.82 -24.61 8.02
N LEU A 961 6.67 -25.83 8.59
CA LEU A 961 7.17 -27.05 7.94
C LEU A 961 6.39 -27.37 6.66
N ARG A 962 5.10 -27.03 6.60
CA ARG A 962 4.30 -27.15 5.36
C ARG A 962 4.80 -26.19 4.29
N SER A 963 5.20 -24.98 4.68
CA SER A 963 5.67 -23.95 3.74
C SER A 963 7.08 -24.22 3.21
N GLY A 964 7.89 -25.02 3.90
CA GLY A 964 9.25 -25.33 3.48
C GLY A 964 9.95 -26.34 4.40
N MET A 965 9.70 -27.64 4.16
CA MET A 965 10.42 -28.72 4.84
C MET A 965 11.91 -28.70 4.43
N PRO A 966 12.87 -28.73 5.38
CA PRO A 966 14.29 -28.73 5.04
C PRO A 966 14.72 -30.05 4.37
N SER A 967 15.86 -30.02 3.67
CA SER A 967 16.49 -31.22 3.14
C SER A 967 17.41 -31.88 4.18
N LEU A 968 17.75 -33.16 3.96
CA LEU A 968 18.71 -33.88 4.78
C LEU A 968 20.08 -33.17 4.83
N GLU A 969 20.55 -32.67 3.68
CA GLU A 969 21.82 -31.96 3.54
C GLU A 969 21.83 -30.65 4.35
N PHE A 970 20.72 -29.90 4.31
CA PHE A 970 20.55 -28.67 5.09
C PHE A 970 20.68 -28.89 6.60
N LEU A 971 20.22 -30.05 7.11
CA LEU A 971 20.35 -30.39 8.53
C LEU A 971 21.73 -30.93 8.91
N ARG A 972 22.40 -31.66 8.02
CA ARG A 972 23.74 -32.21 8.29
C ARG A 972 24.79 -31.13 8.44
N ASP A 973 24.79 -30.19 7.51
CA ASP A 973 25.84 -29.22 7.35
C ASP A 973 25.33 -27.87 7.86
N ILE A 974 25.60 -27.56 9.14
CA ILE A 974 25.28 -26.24 9.73
C ILE A 974 26.44 -25.25 9.60
N VAL A 975 26.11 -23.95 9.57
CA VAL A 975 27.11 -22.88 9.64
C VAL A 975 27.53 -22.64 11.09
N VAL A 976 28.81 -22.81 11.37
CA VAL A 976 29.41 -22.52 12.68
C VAL A 976 30.34 -21.31 12.57
N LEU A 977 30.20 -20.39 13.52
CA LEU A 977 30.98 -19.17 13.61
C LEU A 977 32.04 -19.30 14.72
N ASN A 978 33.31 -19.27 14.35
CA ASN A 978 34.41 -19.19 15.31
C ASN A 978 34.51 -17.74 15.84
N ASN A 979 34.52 -17.58 17.15
CA ASN A 979 34.49 -16.26 17.79
C ASN A 979 35.77 -15.95 18.58
N GLY A 980 36.89 -16.56 18.21
CA GLY A 980 38.18 -16.40 18.90
C GLY A 980 38.66 -14.95 19.00
N GLN A 981 38.50 -14.16 17.94
CA GLN A 981 38.89 -12.74 17.92
C GLN A 981 37.85 -11.85 18.60
N THR A 982 36.58 -12.23 18.54
CA THR A 982 35.47 -11.49 19.14
C THR A 982 35.43 -11.63 20.66
N ARG A 983 35.79 -12.81 21.19
CA ARG A 983 35.65 -13.17 22.62
C ARG A 983 36.31 -12.18 23.59
N PRO A 984 37.53 -11.64 23.36
CA PRO A 984 38.13 -10.63 24.23
C PRO A 984 37.30 -9.35 24.38
N PHE A 985 36.64 -8.89 23.31
CA PHE A 985 35.87 -7.64 23.29
C PHE A 985 34.46 -7.76 23.88
N ARG A 986 33.98 -8.98 24.13
CA ARG A 986 32.65 -9.25 24.70
C ARG A 986 32.68 -9.97 26.04
N ALA A 987 33.81 -9.94 26.76
CA ALA A 987 34.01 -10.72 27.98
C ALA A 987 32.95 -10.45 29.08
N ALA A 988 32.36 -9.25 29.10
CA ALA A 988 31.29 -8.87 30.04
C ALA A 988 29.91 -9.47 29.68
N VAL A 989 29.73 -9.99 28.46
CA VAL A 989 28.47 -10.58 27.99
C VAL A 989 28.70 -12.06 27.68
N GLN A 990 28.24 -12.91 28.61
CA GLN A 990 28.35 -14.37 28.46
C GLN A 990 27.14 -14.93 27.73
N ARG A 991 27.39 -15.84 26.77
CA ARG A 991 26.34 -16.57 26.07
C ARG A 991 25.80 -17.67 26.98
N PRO A 992 24.47 -17.77 27.18
CA PRO A 992 23.87 -18.93 27.82
C PRO A 992 24.19 -20.21 27.05
N LYS A 993 24.45 -21.31 27.76
CA LYS A 993 24.67 -22.61 27.13
C LYS A 993 23.34 -23.21 26.68
N VAL A 994 23.36 -23.97 25.59
CA VAL A 994 22.22 -24.79 25.18
C VAL A 994 22.27 -26.07 26.02
N ASP A 995 21.52 -26.05 27.11
CA ASP A 995 21.42 -27.15 28.06
C ASP A 995 19.97 -27.31 28.54
N LYS A 996 19.75 -28.32 29.38
CA LYS A 996 18.45 -28.60 30.01
C LYS A 996 17.80 -27.36 30.67
N ILE A 997 18.57 -26.43 31.24
CA ILE A 997 18.02 -25.25 31.92
C ILE A 997 17.43 -24.28 30.89
N LEU A 998 18.18 -23.99 29.82
CA LEU A 998 17.68 -23.14 28.74
C LEU A 998 16.45 -23.75 28.06
N LEU A 999 16.47 -25.07 27.81
CA LEU A 999 15.36 -25.80 27.21
C LEU A 999 14.14 -25.85 28.12
N GLU A 1000 14.31 -25.90 29.45
CA GLU A 1000 13.20 -25.78 30.40
C GLU A 1000 12.52 -24.41 30.25
N THR A 1001 13.28 -23.33 30.17
CA THR A 1001 12.75 -21.98 29.96
C THR A 1001 11.98 -21.88 28.64
N TYR A 1002 12.53 -22.42 27.55
CA TYR A 1002 11.89 -22.37 26.24
C TYR A 1002 10.60 -23.21 26.22
N THR A 1003 10.64 -24.44 26.73
CA THR A 1003 9.45 -25.32 26.77
C THR A 1003 8.34 -24.79 27.66
N ARG A 1004 8.67 -24.07 28.75
CA ARG A 1004 7.66 -23.33 29.55
C ARG A 1004 6.95 -22.26 28.73
N HIS A 1005 7.70 -21.48 27.95
CA HIS A 1005 7.12 -20.48 27.06
C HIS A 1005 6.30 -21.14 25.94
N TRP A 1006 6.83 -22.19 25.30
CA TRP A 1006 6.12 -22.95 24.26
C TRP A 1006 4.80 -23.54 24.79
N PHE A 1007 4.79 -24.08 26.01
CA PHE A 1007 3.56 -24.51 26.68
C PHE A 1007 2.59 -23.34 26.92
N ALA A 1008 3.07 -22.21 27.46
CA ALA A 1008 2.24 -21.03 27.69
C ALA A 1008 1.62 -20.45 26.39
N ARG A 1009 2.31 -20.64 25.26
CA ARG A 1009 1.82 -20.30 23.91
C ARG A 1009 0.91 -21.38 23.30
N GLY A 1010 0.69 -22.50 23.99
CA GLY A 1010 -0.12 -23.61 23.48
C GLY A 1010 0.58 -24.48 22.43
N TRP A 1011 1.89 -24.31 22.23
CA TRP A 1011 2.68 -25.11 21.28
C TRP A 1011 3.01 -26.50 21.82
N LEU A 1012 2.88 -26.71 23.13
CA LEU A 1012 3.04 -28.02 23.75
C LEU A 1012 1.82 -28.30 24.63
N PRO A 1013 1.40 -29.57 24.78
CA PRO A 1013 0.19 -29.92 25.54
C PRO A 1013 0.39 -29.91 27.06
N ARG A 1014 1.65 -29.84 27.53
CA ARG A 1014 1.99 -29.87 28.95
C ARG A 1014 3.27 -29.07 29.24
N PRO A 1015 3.43 -28.55 30.47
CA PRO A 1015 4.69 -27.95 30.91
C PRO A 1015 5.76 -29.03 31.16
N PRO A 1016 7.05 -28.66 31.23
CA PRO A 1016 8.13 -29.60 31.52
C PRO A 1016 7.97 -30.25 32.91
N MET A 1017 8.32 -31.54 32.99
CA MET A 1017 8.32 -32.34 34.23
C MET A 1017 9.56 -31.99 35.07
N GLY A 1018 9.43 -31.00 35.95
CA GLY A 1018 10.45 -30.61 36.92
C GLY A 1018 10.46 -29.11 37.20
N GLN A 1019 10.76 -28.72 38.44
CA GLN A 1019 11.25 -27.38 38.78
C GLN A 1019 12.72 -27.53 39.12
N MET A 1020 13.61 -27.45 38.12
CA MET A 1020 15.02 -27.12 38.40
C MET A 1020 15.11 -25.60 38.48
N SER A 1021 14.54 -25.01 39.53
CA SER A 1021 14.90 -23.65 39.89
C SER A 1021 16.35 -23.68 40.37
N HIS A 1022 17.29 -23.34 39.47
CA HIS A 1022 18.43 -22.43 39.67
C HIS A 1022 19.51 -22.65 38.57
N GLY A 1023 19.65 -21.70 37.64
CA GLY A 1023 20.97 -21.45 37.01
C GLY A 1023 21.03 -21.02 35.53
N GLY A 1024 20.65 -19.78 35.23
CA GLY A 1024 21.07 -19.07 34.01
C GLY A 1024 21.18 -17.58 34.32
N ALA A 1025 22.31 -17.17 34.92
CA ALA A 1025 22.54 -15.88 35.58
C ALA A 1025 21.48 -15.54 36.65
N ALA A 1026 21.79 -15.89 37.90
CA ALA A 1026 21.14 -15.32 39.06
C ALA A 1026 21.21 -13.78 38.98
N HIS A 1027 20.11 -13.13 38.64
CA HIS A 1027 19.83 -11.80 39.13
C HIS A 1027 19.04 -11.94 40.42
N ALA A 1028 19.47 -11.19 41.44
CA ALA A 1028 18.66 -10.93 42.62
C ALA A 1028 17.26 -10.48 42.15
N PRO A 1029 16.18 -10.87 42.84
CA PRO A 1029 14.84 -10.45 42.44
C PRO A 1029 14.82 -8.93 42.26
N GLN A 1030 14.41 -8.45 41.09
CA GLN A 1030 14.11 -7.03 40.93
C GLN A 1030 12.87 -6.74 41.79
N PHE A 1031 13.10 -6.13 42.95
CA PHE A 1031 12.06 -5.73 43.87
C PHE A 1031 11.28 -4.55 43.26
N GLY A 1032 10.05 -4.81 42.84
CA GLY A 1032 9.08 -3.75 42.53
C GLY A 1032 8.74 -2.94 43.78
N PRO A 1033 8.16 -1.74 43.64
CA PRO A 1033 7.89 -0.82 44.76
C PRO A 1033 6.91 -1.38 45.82
N LEU A 1034 6.20 -2.47 45.49
CA LEU A 1034 5.26 -3.15 46.38
C LEU A 1034 5.88 -4.35 47.11
N SER A 1035 7.09 -4.77 46.74
CA SER A 1035 7.70 -5.95 47.34
C SER A 1035 7.98 -5.73 48.83
N GLY A 1036 7.66 -6.73 49.66
CA GLY A 1036 7.78 -6.67 51.12
C GLY A 1036 6.73 -5.79 51.83
N LYS A 1037 5.82 -5.12 51.11
CA LYS A 1037 4.72 -4.35 51.71
C LYS A 1037 3.66 -5.26 52.30
N VAL A 1038 3.07 -4.83 53.42
CA VAL A 1038 1.97 -5.58 54.08
C VAL A 1038 0.63 -5.05 53.59
N ALA A 1039 -0.13 -5.90 52.90
CA ALA A 1039 -1.44 -5.59 52.34
C ALA A 1039 -2.56 -6.41 53.00
N VAL A 1040 -3.64 -5.74 53.39
CA VAL A 1040 -4.88 -6.39 53.85
C VAL A 1040 -5.93 -6.29 52.74
N VAL A 1041 -6.48 -7.42 52.31
CA VAL A 1041 -7.57 -7.47 51.32
C VAL A 1041 -8.83 -8.02 51.99
N THR A 1042 -9.84 -7.17 52.16
CA THR A 1042 -11.15 -7.59 52.68
C THR A 1042 -12.07 -8.01 51.53
N GLY A 1043 -12.95 -8.98 51.77
CA GLY A 1043 -13.77 -9.57 50.69
C GLY A 1043 -12.98 -10.51 49.76
N ALA A 1044 -11.85 -11.04 50.23
CA ALA A 1044 -10.90 -11.80 49.42
C ALA A 1044 -11.35 -13.23 49.02
N SER A 1045 -12.61 -13.62 49.27
CA SER A 1045 -13.08 -14.99 49.03
C SER A 1045 -13.38 -15.32 47.57
N SER A 1046 -13.71 -14.31 46.74
CA SER A 1046 -14.07 -14.49 45.33
C SER A 1046 -14.02 -13.15 44.57
N GLY A 1047 -14.19 -13.18 43.25
CA GLY A 1047 -14.25 -12.00 42.38
C GLY A 1047 -13.04 -11.07 42.51
N ILE A 1048 -13.30 -9.75 42.53
CA ILE A 1048 -12.28 -8.69 42.58
C ILE A 1048 -11.31 -8.89 43.77
N GLY A 1049 -11.81 -9.25 44.94
CA GLY A 1049 -10.96 -9.42 46.13
C GLY A 1049 -9.95 -10.57 45.99
N ALA A 1050 -10.34 -11.67 45.35
CA ALA A 1050 -9.44 -12.79 45.10
C ALA A 1050 -8.39 -12.45 44.02
N ALA A 1051 -8.80 -11.75 42.95
CA ALA A 1051 -7.92 -11.29 41.89
C ALA A 1051 -6.86 -10.29 42.42
N VAL A 1052 -7.26 -9.32 43.23
CA VAL A 1052 -6.33 -8.35 43.85
C VAL A 1052 -5.33 -9.05 44.76
N ALA A 1053 -5.77 -10.03 45.54
CA ALA A 1053 -4.88 -10.82 46.39
C ALA A 1053 -3.81 -11.57 45.56
N ALA A 1054 -4.21 -12.15 44.43
CA ALA A 1054 -3.29 -12.81 43.49
C ALA A 1054 -2.29 -11.82 42.89
N ALA A 1055 -2.76 -10.66 42.44
CA ALA A 1055 -1.93 -9.63 41.84
C ALA A 1055 -0.90 -9.08 42.85
N LEU A 1056 -1.30 -8.79 44.09
CA LEU A 1056 -0.39 -8.30 45.14
C LEU A 1056 0.63 -9.36 45.59
N ALA A 1057 0.21 -10.63 45.70
CA ALA A 1057 1.13 -11.72 46.02
C ALA A 1057 2.20 -11.91 44.94
N LYS A 1058 1.84 -11.72 43.66
CA LYS A 1058 2.74 -11.78 42.50
C LYS A 1058 3.77 -10.64 42.50
N GLU A 1059 3.40 -9.45 42.99
CA GLU A 1059 4.29 -8.30 43.18
C GLU A 1059 5.22 -8.45 44.41
N GLY A 1060 5.01 -9.49 45.23
CA GLY A 1060 5.85 -9.80 46.38
C GLY A 1060 5.42 -9.15 47.69
N CYS A 1061 4.16 -8.71 47.82
CA CYS A 1061 3.59 -8.24 49.08
C CYS A 1061 3.42 -9.40 50.09
N HIS A 1062 3.48 -9.09 51.39
CA HIS A 1062 2.83 -9.92 52.42
C HIS A 1062 1.33 -9.62 52.41
N VAL A 1063 0.48 -10.61 52.18
CA VAL A 1063 -0.96 -10.41 51.95
C VAL A 1063 -1.79 -11.12 53.02
N ALA A 1064 -2.67 -10.38 53.69
CA ALA A 1064 -3.69 -10.93 54.58
C ALA A 1064 -5.03 -11.00 53.86
N LEU A 1065 -5.60 -12.21 53.76
CA LEU A 1065 -6.90 -12.44 53.15
C LEU A 1065 -7.98 -12.51 54.23
N ALA A 1066 -8.98 -11.63 54.12
CA ALA A 1066 -10.06 -11.52 55.10
C ALA A 1066 -11.44 -11.66 54.43
N ALA A 1067 -12.20 -12.67 54.87
CA ALA A 1067 -13.60 -12.87 54.50
C ALA A 1067 -14.26 -13.85 55.50
N ARG A 1068 -15.60 -13.91 55.53
CA ARG A 1068 -16.35 -14.80 56.44
C ARG A 1068 -16.13 -16.30 56.19
N ARG A 1069 -15.85 -16.69 54.94
CA ARG A 1069 -15.80 -18.09 54.50
C ARG A 1069 -14.35 -18.58 54.48
N LEU A 1070 -13.91 -19.25 55.53
CA LEU A 1070 -12.53 -19.73 55.66
C LEU A 1070 -12.12 -20.70 54.53
N GLU A 1071 -12.99 -21.63 54.16
CA GLU A 1071 -12.72 -22.60 53.07
C GLU A 1071 -12.48 -21.91 51.72
N ALA A 1072 -13.22 -20.83 51.43
CA ALA A 1072 -13.03 -20.04 50.22
C ALA A 1072 -11.68 -19.29 50.23
N LEU A 1073 -11.27 -18.79 51.40
CA LEU A 1073 -9.95 -18.17 51.57
C LEU A 1073 -8.80 -19.18 51.37
N GLU A 1074 -8.96 -20.42 51.85
CA GLU A 1074 -7.99 -21.49 51.61
C GLU A 1074 -7.88 -21.82 50.11
N SER A 1075 -9.01 -21.89 49.40
CA SER A 1075 -9.05 -22.08 47.95
C SER A 1075 -8.32 -20.95 47.20
N VAL A 1076 -8.50 -19.70 47.62
CA VAL A 1076 -7.76 -18.57 47.06
C VAL A 1076 -6.26 -18.71 47.35
N LYS A 1077 -5.87 -18.97 48.61
CA LYS A 1077 -4.46 -19.13 48.99
C LYS A 1077 -3.73 -20.21 48.22
N ARG A 1078 -4.36 -21.36 47.96
CA ARG A 1078 -3.77 -22.46 47.16
C ARG A 1078 -3.46 -22.05 45.72
N ARG A 1079 -4.16 -21.05 45.18
CA ARG A 1079 -3.98 -20.54 43.82
C ARG A 1079 -2.98 -19.39 43.73
N LEU A 1080 -2.48 -18.87 44.87
CA LEU A 1080 -1.54 -17.75 44.86
C LEU A 1080 -0.12 -18.21 44.51
N VAL A 1081 0.46 -17.57 43.50
CA VAL A 1081 1.89 -17.68 43.21
C VAL A 1081 2.61 -16.63 44.05
N THR A 1082 3.29 -17.07 45.12
CA THR A 1082 4.05 -16.20 46.02
C THR A 1082 5.53 -16.24 45.65
N ARG A 1083 6.17 -15.07 45.48
CA ARG A 1083 7.62 -14.97 45.23
C ARG A 1083 8.39 -15.04 46.56
N GLU A 1084 8.21 -14.03 47.41
CA GLU A 1084 8.87 -13.93 48.73
C GLU A 1084 7.91 -13.49 49.87
N GLY A 1085 6.68 -13.07 49.51
CA GLY A 1085 5.66 -12.61 50.44
C GLY A 1085 5.00 -13.72 51.26
N LYS A 1086 4.46 -13.36 52.43
CA LYS A 1086 3.75 -14.27 53.33
C LYS A 1086 2.25 -14.07 53.17
N VAL A 1087 1.47 -15.14 53.19
CA VAL A 1087 0.00 -15.08 53.10
C VAL A 1087 -0.67 -15.67 54.34
N ILE A 1088 -1.44 -14.84 55.05
CA ILE A 1088 -2.24 -15.27 56.20
C ILE A 1088 -3.74 -15.18 55.89
N LEU A 1089 -4.52 -16.05 56.53
CA LEU A 1089 -5.97 -16.14 56.36
C LEU A 1089 -6.67 -15.77 57.66
N ARG A 1090 -7.67 -14.90 57.60
CA ARG A 1090 -8.50 -14.58 58.77
C ARG A 1090 -9.97 -14.62 58.39
N SER A 1091 -10.72 -15.45 59.12
CA SER A 1091 -12.18 -15.40 59.05
C SER A 1091 -12.63 -14.10 59.68
N THR A 1092 -13.26 -13.23 58.89
CA THR A 1092 -13.63 -11.89 59.35
C THR A 1092 -14.95 -11.47 58.73
N ASP A 1093 -15.92 -11.15 59.58
CA ASP A 1093 -17.08 -10.35 59.22
C ASP A 1093 -16.76 -8.86 59.39
N VAL A 1094 -16.77 -8.09 58.30
CA VAL A 1094 -16.45 -6.65 58.34
C VAL A 1094 -17.50 -5.84 59.11
N THR A 1095 -18.70 -6.38 59.28
CA THR A 1095 -19.77 -5.75 60.08
C THR A 1095 -19.53 -5.87 61.59
N ASP A 1096 -18.69 -6.83 62.03
CA ASP A 1096 -18.30 -6.99 63.43
C ASP A 1096 -16.97 -6.28 63.72
N ARG A 1097 -17.06 -5.13 64.41
CA ARG A 1097 -15.90 -4.31 64.75
C ARG A 1097 -14.81 -5.08 65.52
N LYS A 1098 -15.18 -6.03 66.40
CA LYS A 1098 -14.20 -6.81 67.19
C LYS A 1098 -13.43 -7.80 66.32
N GLN A 1099 -14.09 -8.37 65.30
CA GLN A 1099 -13.41 -9.26 64.35
C GLN A 1099 -12.48 -8.47 63.43
N VAL A 1100 -12.88 -7.26 63.03
CA VAL A 1100 -12.00 -6.35 62.28
C VAL A 1100 -10.79 -5.97 63.11
N GLU A 1101 -10.97 -5.57 64.37
CA GLU A 1101 -9.86 -5.29 65.29
C GLU A 1101 -8.89 -6.48 65.40
N SER A 1102 -9.43 -7.69 65.61
CA SER A 1102 -8.65 -8.93 65.68
C SER A 1102 -7.88 -9.22 64.38
N LEU A 1103 -8.48 -8.98 63.21
CA LEU A 1103 -7.81 -9.07 61.91
C LEU A 1103 -6.60 -8.13 61.86
N PHE A 1104 -6.80 -6.85 62.12
CA PHE A 1104 -5.74 -5.85 62.00
C PHE A 1104 -4.61 -6.06 63.02
N GLN A 1105 -4.95 -6.50 64.25
CA GLN A 1105 -3.98 -6.88 65.26
C GLN A 1105 -3.16 -8.11 64.82
N ALA A 1106 -3.81 -9.17 64.36
CA ALA A 1106 -3.10 -10.38 63.92
C ALA A 1106 -2.20 -10.12 62.72
N VAL A 1107 -2.62 -9.28 61.77
CA VAL A 1107 -1.78 -8.88 60.64
C VAL A 1107 -0.56 -8.09 61.12
N HIS A 1108 -0.76 -7.15 62.04
CA HIS A 1108 0.35 -6.39 62.62
C HIS A 1108 1.36 -7.30 63.31
N ASP A 1109 0.89 -8.27 64.10
CA ASP A 1109 1.74 -9.16 64.88
C ASP A 1109 2.49 -10.19 64.00
N GLU A 1110 1.87 -10.68 62.92
CA GLU A 1110 2.45 -11.75 62.09
C GLU A 1110 3.19 -11.26 60.84
N LEU A 1111 2.73 -10.17 60.24
CA LEU A 1111 3.26 -9.64 58.98
C LEU A 1111 3.93 -8.27 59.15
N GLY A 1112 3.60 -7.55 60.23
CA GLY A 1112 4.14 -6.23 60.52
C GLY A 1112 3.18 -5.09 60.14
N PRO A 1113 3.67 -3.84 60.22
CA PRO A 1113 2.85 -2.65 60.06
C PRO A 1113 2.17 -2.55 58.69
N ILE A 1114 0.84 -2.48 58.66
CA ILE A 1114 0.04 -2.54 57.43
C ILE A 1114 0.28 -1.33 56.53
N ASP A 1115 0.83 -1.54 55.35
CA ASP A 1115 1.11 -0.50 54.36
C ASP A 1115 -0.08 -0.22 53.44
N ILE A 1116 -0.87 -1.25 53.13
CA ILE A 1116 -1.93 -1.19 52.12
C ILE A 1116 -3.22 -1.80 52.67
N LEU A 1117 -4.33 -1.07 52.55
CA LEU A 1117 -5.68 -1.60 52.74
C LEU A 1117 -6.40 -1.61 51.40
N VAL A 1118 -6.84 -2.78 50.94
CA VAL A 1118 -7.79 -2.90 49.82
C VAL A 1118 -9.12 -3.42 50.34
N SER A 1119 -10.13 -2.54 50.37
CA SER A 1119 -11.48 -2.87 50.81
C SER A 1119 -12.35 -3.29 49.62
N CYS A 1120 -12.42 -4.60 49.36
CA CYS A 1120 -13.29 -5.19 48.36
C CYS A 1120 -14.55 -5.84 48.97
N ALA A 1121 -14.68 -5.84 50.30
CA ALA A 1121 -15.89 -6.34 50.95
C ALA A 1121 -17.11 -5.52 50.51
N GLY A 1122 -18.10 -6.22 49.95
CA GLY A 1122 -19.35 -5.60 49.55
C GLY A 1122 -20.43 -6.63 49.25
N VAL A 1123 -21.68 -6.19 49.32
CA VAL A 1123 -22.85 -6.93 48.83
C VAL A 1123 -23.67 -6.01 47.92
N MET A 1124 -24.35 -6.63 46.98
CA MET A 1124 -25.25 -5.98 46.02
C MET A 1124 -26.51 -6.83 45.92
N TYR A 1125 -27.67 -6.19 46.07
CA TYR A 1125 -28.98 -6.80 45.89
C TYR A 1125 -29.79 -5.93 44.92
N PHE A 1126 -30.40 -6.55 43.91
CA PHE A 1126 -31.39 -5.89 43.08
C PHE A 1126 -32.74 -5.84 43.82
N THR A 1127 -33.13 -4.68 44.33
CA THR A 1127 -34.39 -4.51 45.07
C THR A 1127 -35.16 -3.32 44.52
N MET A 1128 -36.41 -3.51 44.15
CA MET A 1128 -37.29 -2.38 43.86
C MET A 1128 -37.64 -1.66 45.16
N MET A 1129 -37.53 -0.33 45.17
CA MET A 1129 -37.88 0.48 46.35
C MET A 1129 -39.34 0.26 46.78
N ALA A 1130 -40.23 -0.01 45.82
CA ALA A 1130 -41.64 -0.32 46.06
C ALA A 1130 -41.86 -1.66 46.81
N ASN A 1131 -40.89 -2.58 46.74
CA ASN A 1131 -40.99 -3.93 47.30
C ASN A 1131 -40.42 -4.03 48.74
N VAL A 1132 -39.85 -2.93 49.27
CA VAL A 1132 -39.50 -2.72 50.69
C VAL A 1132 -38.75 -3.90 51.33
N GLN A 1133 -37.54 -4.19 50.83
CA GLN A 1133 -36.67 -5.27 51.34
C GLN A 1133 -35.69 -4.75 52.41
N ILE A 1134 -36.22 -4.37 53.57
CA ILE A 1134 -35.46 -3.67 54.63
C ILE A 1134 -34.22 -4.46 55.08
N ASP A 1135 -34.32 -5.78 55.27
CA ASP A 1135 -33.18 -6.60 55.73
C ASP A 1135 -32.01 -6.60 54.73
N GLU A 1136 -32.30 -6.63 53.43
CA GLU A 1136 -31.27 -6.55 52.37
C GLU A 1136 -30.66 -5.14 52.27
N TRP A 1137 -31.47 -4.11 52.52
CA TRP A 1137 -31.02 -2.72 52.56
C TRP A 1137 -30.09 -2.47 53.75
N GLU A 1138 -30.49 -2.91 54.95
CA GLU A 1138 -29.67 -2.83 56.16
C GLU A 1138 -28.35 -3.60 55.97
N ARG A 1139 -28.41 -4.81 55.41
CA ARG A 1139 -27.21 -5.60 55.13
C ARG A 1139 -26.28 -4.93 54.12
N THR A 1140 -26.84 -4.26 53.10
CA THR A 1140 -26.05 -3.51 52.12
C THR A 1140 -25.32 -2.34 52.76
N VAL A 1141 -26.00 -1.57 53.62
CA VAL A 1141 -25.40 -0.46 54.36
C VAL A 1141 -24.37 -0.96 55.37
N ASP A 1142 -24.68 -2.03 56.10
CA ASP A 1142 -23.78 -2.59 57.12
C ASP A 1142 -22.47 -3.09 56.51
N VAL A 1143 -22.54 -3.84 55.41
CA VAL A 1143 -21.33 -4.37 54.77
C VAL A 1143 -20.57 -3.28 54.02
N ASN A 1144 -21.24 -2.50 53.16
CA ASN A 1144 -20.56 -1.57 52.26
C ASN A 1144 -20.08 -0.31 52.99
N CYS A 1145 -20.88 0.22 53.93
CA CYS A 1145 -20.59 1.47 54.63
C CYS A 1145 -19.92 1.20 55.98
N LYS A 1146 -20.62 0.52 56.91
CA LYS A 1146 -20.07 0.28 58.27
C LYS A 1146 -18.81 -0.59 58.21
N GLY A 1147 -18.78 -1.60 57.34
CA GLY A 1147 -17.62 -2.44 57.12
C GLY A 1147 -16.37 -1.67 56.68
N LEU A 1148 -16.50 -0.70 55.76
CA LEU A 1148 -15.42 0.20 55.40
C LEU A 1148 -14.97 1.04 56.59
N LEU A 1149 -15.91 1.67 57.30
CA LEU A 1149 -15.59 2.52 58.46
C LEU A 1149 -14.86 1.75 59.57
N HIS A 1150 -15.25 0.51 59.84
CA HIS A 1150 -14.53 -0.35 60.77
C HIS A 1150 -13.08 -0.56 60.33
N CYS A 1151 -12.85 -0.91 59.05
CA CYS A 1151 -11.49 -1.08 58.54
C CYS A 1151 -10.67 0.21 58.63
N LEU A 1152 -11.24 1.34 58.22
CA LEU A 1152 -10.58 2.66 58.30
C LEU A 1152 -10.22 3.05 59.73
N SER A 1153 -11.08 2.73 60.71
CA SER A 1153 -10.86 3.08 62.12
C SER A 1153 -9.60 2.43 62.71
N PHE A 1154 -9.16 1.30 62.15
CA PHE A 1154 -7.97 0.57 62.60
C PHE A 1154 -6.74 0.78 61.70
N THR A 1155 -6.89 1.27 60.46
CA THR A 1155 -5.75 1.54 59.57
C THR A 1155 -5.29 2.99 59.57
N VAL A 1156 -6.21 3.95 59.51
CA VAL A 1156 -5.91 5.38 59.32
C VAL A 1156 -5.01 5.93 60.44
N PRO A 1157 -5.28 5.70 61.74
CA PRO A 1157 -4.44 6.27 62.80
C PRO A 1157 -2.97 5.83 62.71
N SER A 1158 -2.73 4.54 62.41
CA SER A 1158 -1.38 4.00 62.26
C SER A 1158 -0.66 4.52 61.00
N MET A 1159 -1.38 4.62 59.87
CA MET A 1159 -0.81 5.14 58.63
C MET A 1159 -0.44 6.62 58.76
N LEU A 1160 -1.31 7.44 59.36
CA LEU A 1160 -1.04 8.86 59.62
C LEU A 1160 0.15 9.05 60.56
N LYS A 1161 0.24 8.25 61.64
CA LYS A 1161 1.38 8.31 62.57
C LYS A 1161 2.72 8.04 61.87
N ARG A 1162 2.73 7.18 60.84
CA ARG A 1162 3.94 6.87 60.05
C ARG A 1162 4.18 7.81 58.88
N GLY A 1163 3.22 8.67 58.55
CA GLY A 1163 3.24 9.49 57.35
C GLY A 1163 3.27 8.67 56.05
N ALA A 1164 2.76 7.43 56.09
CA ALA A 1164 2.80 6.52 54.95
C ALA A 1164 1.70 5.45 55.04
N GLY A 1165 1.02 5.25 53.91
CA GLY A 1165 0.03 4.20 53.72
C GLY A 1165 -0.79 4.41 52.47
N HIS A 1166 -1.46 3.37 52.00
CA HIS A 1166 -2.34 3.45 50.85
C HIS A 1166 -3.66 2.74 51.11
N ILE A 1167 -4.76 3.48 51.04
CA ILE A 1167 -6.12 2.96 51.18
C ILE A 1167 -6.77 2.91 49.81
N VAL A 1168 -7.33 1.76 49.46
CA VAL A 1168 -8.06 1.53 48.22
C VAL A 1168 -9.43 0.93 48.58
N ALA A 1169 -10.51 1.48 48.05
CA ALA A 1169 -11.83 0.83 48.19
C ALA A 1169 -12.62 0.86 46.88
N ILE A 1170 -13.48 -0.15 46.71
CA ILE A 1170 -14.36 -0.27 45.55
C ILE A 1170 -15.61 0.59 45.76
N SER A 1171 -15.66 1.77 45.13
CA SER A 1171 -16.84 2.64 45.16
C SER A 1171 -17.81 2.40 44.01
N SER A 1172 -17.43 1.69 42.93
CA SER A 1172 -18.32 1.35 41.79
C SER A 1172 -18.87 2.55 41.02
N ASP A 1173 -19.13 2.38 39.72
CA ASP A 1173 -19.80 3.41 38.90
C ASP A 1173 -21.21 3.79 39.43
N ALA A 1174 -21.88 2.85 40.10
CA ALA A 1174 -23.14 3.08 40.83
C ALA A 1174 -23.01 4.07 41.99
N GLY A 1175 -21.79 4.41 42.41
CA GLY A 1175 -21.55 5.51 43.35
C GLY A 1175 -21.70 6.89 42.71
N ARG A 1176 -21.70 7.01 41.38
CA ARG A 1176 -21.89 8.27 40.64
C ARG A 1176 -23.28 8.42 40.04
N LYS A 1177 -23.92 7.30 39.70
CA LYS A 1177 -25.24 7.26 39.05
C LYS A 1177 -26.15 6.30 39.81
N VAL A 1178 -27.41 6.68 39.98
CA VAL A 1178 -28.41 5.82 40.62
C VAL A 1178 -29.11 5.00 39.54
N PHE A 1179 -29.14 3.68 39.70
CA PHE A 1179 -29.81 2.78 38.77
C PHE A 1179 -31.13 2.25 39.37
N PRO A 1180 -32.20 2.09 38.54
CA PRO A 1180 -33.40 1.38 38.95
C PRO A 1180 -33.09 -0.01 39.49
N GLY A 1181 -33.74 -0.43 40.58
CA GLY A 1181 -33.45 -1.70 41.24
C GLY A 1181 -32.16 -1.74 42.07
N LEU A 1182 -31.28 -0.74 42.01
CA LEU A 1182 -30.03 -0.69 42.80
C LEU A 1182 -29.94 0.55 43.70
N GLY A 1183 -31.07 1.15 44.08
CA GLY A 1183 -31.07 2.45 44.78
C GLY A 1183 -30.28 2.45 46.09
N VAL A 1184 -30.46 1.45 46.97
CA VAL A 1184 -29.71 1.37 48.24
C VAL A 1184 -28.24 1.01 48.01
N TYR A 1185 -27.95 0.15 47.04
CA TYR A 1185 -26.56 -0.15 46.66
C TYR A 1185 -25.84 1.10 46.14
N SER A 1186 -26.46 1.84 45.22
CA SER A 1186 -25.94 3.10 44.67
C SER A 1186 -25.69 4.14 45.78
N ALA A 1187 -26.63 4.29 46.71
CA ALA A 1187 -26.47 5.15 47.88
C ALA A 1187 -25.30 4.72 48.78
N SER A 1188 -25.15 3.41 49.03
CA SER A 1188 -24.02 2.88 49.82
C SER A 1188 -22.66 3.13 49.15
N LYS A 1189 -22.63 3.07 47.82
CA LYS A 1189 -21.44 3.30 47.01
C LYS A 1189 -21.07 4.77 46.89
N PHE A 1190 -22.08 5.65 46.82
CA PHE A 1190 -21.90 7.08 46.98
C PHE A 1190 -21.32 7.43 48.37
N PHE A 1191 -21.81 6.78 49.43
CA PHE A 1191 -21.24 6.94 50.77
C PHE A 1191 -19.75 6.54 50.83
N VAL A 1192 -19.38 5.41 50.22
CA VAL A 1192 -17.97 4.97 50.13
C VAL A 1192 -17.12 6.02 49.42
N GLU A 1193 -17.58 6.52 48.25
CA GLU A 1193 -16.87 7.55 47.49
C GLU A 1193 -16.69 8.84 48.32
N ALA A 1194 -17.78 9.34 48.91
CA ALA A 1194 -17.76 10.55 49.72
C ALA A 1194 -16.81 10.40 50.94
N THR A 1195 -16.79 9.22 51.56
CA THR A 1195 -15.89 8.91 52.68
C THR A 1195 -14.43 8.95 52.23
N LEU A 1196 -14.09 8.35 51.08
CA LEU A 1196 -12.72 8.39 50.56
C LEU A 1196 -12.31 9.81 50.12
N GLN A 1197 -13.23 10.60 49.58
CA GLN A 1197 -12.99 12.01 49.23
C GLN A 1197 -12.71 12.88 50.47
N SER A 1198 -13.54 12.76 51.51
CA SER A 1198 -13.31 13.44 52.79
C SER A 1198 -11.97 13.00 53.39
N LEU A 1199 -11.65 11.70 53.39
CA LEU A 1199 -10.37 11.21 53.89
C LEU A 1199 -9.18 11.80 53.12
N ARG A 1200 -9.25 11.88 51.77
CA ARG A 1200 -8.23 12.55 50.95
C ARG A 1200 -8.02 14.01 51.36
N LEU A 1201 -9.11 14.75 51.51
CA LEU A 1201 -9.07 16.18 51.83
C LEU A 1201 -8.52 16.43 53.23
N GLU A 1202 -8.98 15.67 54.23
CA GLU A 1202 -8.58 15.83 55.63
C GLU A 1202 -7.14 15.37 55.89
N THR A 1203 -6.61 14.47 55.05
CA THR A 1203 -5.26 13.89 55.22
C THR A 1203 -4.28 14.35 54.13
N ALA A 1204 -4.63 15.38 53.38
CA ALA A 1204 -3.73 15.97 52.39
C ALA A 1204 -2.37 16.33 53.02
N CYS A 1205 -1.29 16.09 52.28
CA CYS A 1205 0.10 16.33 52.73
C CYS A 1205 0.57 15.50 53.94
N THR A 1206 -0.21 14.53 54.43
CA THR A 1206 0.23 13.62 55.51
C THR A 1206 1.01 12.41 55.02
N GLY A 1207 1.08 12.19 53.70
CA GLY A 1207 1.67 10.99 53.08
C GLY A 1207 0.73 9.78 53.00
N LEU A 1208 -0.50 9.89 53.52
CA LEU A 1208 -1.56 8.92 53.28
C LEU A 1208 -2.10 9.08 51.86
N ARG A 1209 -2.06 8.00 51.07
CA ARG A 1209 -2.68 7.94 49.75
C ARG A 1209 -4.02 7.22 49.83
N VAL A 1210 -5.01 7.73 49.12
CA VAL A 1210 -6.36 7.17 49.13
C VAL A 1210 -6.87 7.13 47.69
N THR A 1211 -7.23 5.93 47.22
CA THR A 1211 -7.69 5.68 45.86
C THR A 1211 -9.08 5.09 45.89
N SER A 1212 -9.97 5.65 45.07
CA SER A 1212 -11.27 5.07 44.80
C SER A 1212 -11.30 4.33 43.48
N ILE A 1213 -11.86 3.12 43.46
CA ILE A 1213 -11.94 2.26 42.26
C ILE A 1213 -13.39 2.09 41.84
N GLN A 1214 -13.69 2.48 40.60
CA GLN A 1214 -15.05 2.61 40.09
C GLN A 1214 -15.23 1.76 38.83
N PRO A 1215 -15.35 0.42 38.98
CA PRO A 1215 -15.62 -0.45 37.86
C PRO A 1215 -17.10 -0.41 37.48
N GLY A 1216 -17.37 -0.62 36.19
CA GLY A 1216 -18.67 -1.02 35.66
C GLY A 1216 -18.99 -2.50 35.95
N ASN A 1217 -19.75 -3.16 35.08
CA ASN A 1217 -20.14 -4.57 35.25
C ASN A 1217 -18.89 -5.45 35.32
N THR A 1218 -18.71 -6.16 36.43
CA THR A 1218 -17.58 -7.09 36.61
C THR A 1218 -18.11 -8.51 36.80
N ALA A 1219 -17.54 -9.47 36.07
CA ALA A 1219 -17.90 -10.89 36.13
C ALA A 1219 -17.61 -11.47 37.53
N THR A 1220 -18.57 -11.31 38.44
CA THR A 1220 -18.47 -11.76 39.83
C THR A 1220 -19.76 -12.45 40.24
N GLU A 1221 -19.68 -13.28 41.28
CA GLU A 1221 -20.85 -13.97 41.85
C GLU A 1221 -21.94 -13.01 42.38
N LEU A 1222 -21.64 -11.71 42.51
CA LEU A 1222 -22.60 -10.67 42.90
C LEU A 1222 -23.55 -10.31 41.75
N LEU A 1223 -23.13 -10.53 40.49
CA LEU A 1223 -23.90 -10.22 39.30
C LEU A 1223 -25.06 -11.24 39.19
N GLY A 1224 -26.27 -10.82 39.55
CA GLY A 1224 -27.47 -11.66 39.59
C GLY A 1224 -27.94 -12.09 40.98
N MET A 1225 -27.33 -11.58 42.07
CA MET A 1225 -27.84 -11.82 43.43
C MET A 1225 -29.05 -10.92 43.72
N SER A 1226 -30.23 -11.52 43.91
CA SER A 1226 -31.41 -10.86 44.48
C SER A 1226 -32.48 -11.87 44.91
N THR A 1227 -33.30 -11.51 45.90
CA THR A 1227 -34.53 -12.23 46.26
C THR A 1227 -35.81 -11.61 45.66
N ASP A 1228 -35.69 -10.44 45.02
CA ASP A 1228 -36.77 -9.71 44.34
C ASP A 1228 -36.86 -10.13 42.87
N GLN A 1229 -37.73 -11.12 42.60
CA GLN A 1229 -37.94 -11.68 41.27
C GLN A 1229 -38.46 -10.65 40.25
N GLU A 1230 -39.16 -9.60 40.71
CA GLU A 1230 -39.64 -8.53 39.83
C GLU A 1230 -38.49 -7.63 39.38
N ALA A 1231 -37.57 -7.29 40.30
CA ALA A 1231 -36.37 -6.54 39.98
C ALA A 1231 -35.47 -7.28 38.98
N ILE A 1232 -35.27 -8.60 39.19
CA ILE A 1232 -34.48 -9.45 38.28
C ILE A 1232 -35.15 -9.52 36.90
N LYS A 1233 -36.47 -9.74 36.84
CA LYS A 1233 -37.19 -9.83 35.56
C LYS A 1233 -37.13 -8.51 34.79
N LYS A 1234 -37.15 -7.37 35.48
CA LYS A 1234 -37.26 -6.06 34.84
C LYS A 1234 -35.91 -5.42 34.49
N TYR A 1235 -34.86 -5.70 35.28
CA TYR A 1235 -33.55 -5.04 35.16
C TYR A 1235 -32.37 -6.01 35.23
N GLY A 1236 -32.61 -7.32 35.26
CA GLY A 1236 -31.57 -8.35 35.32
C GLY A 1236 -31.12 -8.90 33.97
N GLU A 1237 -31.66 -8.37 32.85
CA GLU A 1237 -31.25 -8.76 31.50
C GLU A 1237 -29.94 -8.03 31.05
N PRO A 1238 -29.09 -8.64 30.21
CA PRO A 1238 -27.83 -8.03 29.79
C PRO A 1238 -28.04 -6.76 28.94
N THR A 1239 -27.44 -5.65 29.35
CA THR A 1239 -27.60 -4.33 28.69
C THR A 1239 -26.70 -4.12 27.47
N GLY A 1240 -25.93 -5.13 27.05
CA GLY A 1240 -24.92 -5.02 25.99
C GLY A 1240 -23.62 -4.31 26.40
N ALA A 1241 -23.52 -3.81 27.64
CA ALA A 1241 -22.26 -3.27 28.19
C ALA A 1241 -21.22 -4.39 28.39
N GLN A 1242 -19.94 -4.08 28.19
CA GLN A 1242 -18.89 -5.08 28.37
C GLN A 1242 -18.78 -5.47 29.86
N VAL A 1243 -18.57 -6.75 30.08
CA VAL A 1243 -18.42 -7.33 31.41
C VAL A 1243 -16.93 -7.51 31.66
N LEU A 1244 -16.39 -6.75 32.60
CA LEU A 1244 -14.98 -6.74 32.98
C LEU A 1244 -14.57 -8.04 33.68
N ASP A 1245 -13.35 -8.50 33.43
CA ASP A 1245 -12.74 -9.54 34.25
C ASP A 1245 -12.33 -8.94 35.61
N ALA A 1246 -12.38 -9.74 36.67
CA ALA A 1246 -11.90 -9.33 37.98
C ALA A 1246 -10.39 -9.01 37.96
N ASP A 1247 -9.63 -9.66 37.08
CA ASP A 1247 -8.20 -9.40 36.90
C ASP A 1247 -7.91 -8.01 36.33
N ASP A 1248 -8.79 -7.47 35.47
CA ASP A 1248 -8.63 -6.12 34.91
C ASP A 1248 -8.76 -5.04 36.00
N VAL A 1249 -9.73 -5.23 36.92
CA VAL A 1249 -9.91 -4.37 38.09
C VAL A 1249 -8.72 -4.50 39.05
N ALA A 1250 -8.22 -5.72 39.25
CA ALA A 1250 -7.05 -5.97 40.09
C ALA A 1250 -5.77 -5.32 39.55
N ASN A 1251 -5.54 -5.41 38.24
CA ASN A 1251 -4.39 -4.79 37.57
C ASN A 1251 -4.43 -3.26 37.68
N SER A 1252 -5.62 -2.67 37.59
CA SER A 1252 -5.82 -1.23 37.79
C SER A 1252 -5.50 -0.78 39.22
N ILE A 1253 -5.85 -1.61 40.22
CA ILE A 1253 -5.49 -1.38 41.63
C ILE A 1253 -3.97 -1.47 41.82
N VAL A 1254 -3.32 -2.51 41.27
CA VAL A 1254 -1.86 -2.65 41.35
C VAL A 1254 -1.16 -1.49 40.67
N TYR A 1255 -1.66 -1.02 39.53
CA TYR A 1255 -1.14 0.17 38.84
C TYR A 1255 -1.18 1.40 39.75
N ALA A 1256 -2.31 1.67 40.42
CA ALA A 1256 -2.45 2.79 41.34
C ALA A 1256 -1.49 2.69 42.53
N LEU A 1257 -1.31 1.48 43.06
CA LEU A 1257 -0.41 1.21 44.19
C LEU A 1257 1.08 1.38 43.82
N ARG A 1258 1.45 1.02 42.59
CA ARG A 1258 2.84 1.08 42.06
C ARG A 1258 3.33 2.49 41.77
N GLN A 1259 2.44 3.48 41.73
CA GLN A 1259 2.84 4.84 41.43
C GLN A 1259 3.85 5.35 42.47
N PRO A 1260 4.83 6.18 42.05
CA PRO A 1260 5.79 6.80 42.98
C PRO A 1260 5.09 7.52 44.14
N SER A 1261 5.77 7.68 45.28
CA SER A 1261 5.20 8.30 46.48
C SER A 1261 4.72 9.74 46.30
N HIS A 1262 5.25 10.45 45.29
CA HIS A 1262 4.84 11.81 44.94
C HIS A 1262 3.65 11.87 43.95
N VAL A 1263 3.18 10.71 43.47
CA VAL A 1263 2.03 10.59 42.57
C VAL A 1263 0.85 10.01 43.35
N ALA A 1264 -0.26 10.76 43.34
CA ALA A 1264 -1.53 10.33 43.94
C ALA A 1264 -2.53 9.97 42.85
N VAL A 1265 -2.90 8.68 42.77
CA VAL A 1265 -4.04 8.23 41.96
C VAL A 1265 -5.26 8.29 42.85
N ASN A 1266 -6.03 9.35 42.70
CA ASN A 1266 -7.18 9.60 43.57
C ASN A 1266 -8.39 8.72 43.19
N GLU A 1267 -8.62 8.54 41.90
CA GLU A 1267 -9.78 7.83 41.36
C GLU A 1267 -9.38 7.05 40.11
N VAL A 1268 -9.90 5.84 39.95
CA VAL A 1268 -9.76 5.01 38.76
C VAL A 1268 -11.13 4.59 38.28
N LEU A 1269 -11.48 5.01 37.07
CA LEU A 1269 -12.72 4.64 36.39
C LEU A 1269 -12.41 3.55 35.37
N ILE A 1270 -13.14 2.44 35.44
CA ILE A 1270 -12.91 1.29 34.55
C ILE A 1270 -14.22 1.02 33.83
N GLU A 1271 -14.24 1.38 32.55
CA GLU A 1271 -15.41 1.29 31.66
C GLU A 1271 -16.69 1.92 32.28
N PRO A 1272 -16.66 3.23 32.63
CA PRO A 1272 -17.82 3.87 33.22
C PRO A 1272 -18.94 4.00 32.19
N ARG A 1273 -20.17 3.61 32.56
CA ARG A 1273 -21.34 3.66 31.67
C ARG A 1273 -21.86 5.09 31.52
N ASP A 1274 -22.27 5.45 30.30
CA ASP A 1274 -22.98 6.71 30.03
C ASP A 1274 -24.50 6.61 30.25
N GLU A 1275 -25.09 5.43 30.08
CA GLU A 1275 -26.55 5.20 30.14
C GLU A 1275 -26.98 4.35 31.37
N PRO A 1276 -28.19 4.59 31.94
CA PRO A 1276 -28.75 3.74 32.98
C PRO A 1276 -29.13 2.34 32.46
N ILE A 1277 -29.07 1.32 33.32
CA ILE A 1277 -29.48 -0.08 33.07
C ILE A 1277 -30.87 -0.15 32.45
#